data_AF-S6BEI7-F1
#
_entry.id   AF-S6BEI7-F1
#
_cell.length_a   1.000
_cell.length_b   1.000
_cell.length_c   1.000
_cell.angle_alpha   90.00
_cell.angle_beta   90.00
_cell.angle_gamma   90.00
#
_symmetry.space_group_name_H-M   'P 1'
#
loop_
_entity.id
_entity.type
_entity.pdbx_description
1 polymer ?
#
loop_
_entity_poly.entity_id
_entity_poly.type
_entity_poly.pdbx_seq_one_letter_code
_entity_poly.pdbx_strand_id
1 'polypeptide(L)'
;MERIREIPYNYTSFSDREIVIRYLGEANWQLIERLRGSRRTGRSARMLFEVLGDMWVVERNPYLQDDLIDNVERRNALIEALAHRLRQFEARLNDNADAARLLEAAREAVDRFANCFGERAQLRARVRKALAKVTRRDNIDFSGLARVSHATDATDWRVEMPFVVISPDTEEEVAPVVQACIDCGLSLIPRGGGTGYTGSAVPLDAHCAVINTEKLEFLSDVEYIELPGVEGTVPTVRAGAGVVTRRVSELAERHGLAFAVDPTSQDASTIGGNIAMNAGGKKAVLWGTTLDNLASWRMVTPQGDWLEVTRLEHNLGKIHEQETVRFSLQRYAPDGHTPRGEPELLEMPGSVFRKAGLGKDVTDKFLAGLPGVQKEGCDGLITSARFILHRMPAHVRTVCLEFFGDDLARAVPAIVEITDFIEATEGVQIAGLEHLDERYVKAVRYSTKAPRRERPKMVLIADLVSDDEALLGRTASEVVRLANAREGEGFIAVGAEARARFWADRARTAAISAHTNAFKINEDVVIPLARLAEYSRGVERINIEESIANKLEVILAFRHILSEERPEKDEGGIVSGKFDLALELLDDVEHRWQTLLDSLDEPAATIEVLDADERARIREGDRVIDLLLRRDVRVSYRGELKQPLREIFRGSDCEPLRERLRATHAEIKNERLFVALHMHAGDGNVHTNIPVHSDNYRMLHRAERIVDRIMALAQSLDGVISGEHGIGLTKIHYLEPEKLAAFVEYKQRVDPEQRFNPGKLMPGSGLEGAYTPSLRLVQQEALILEQSELGALNDAIRHCLRCGKCKPKCMTHVPRANLLYSPRNKILGTGLVIEAFLYEEQTRRGISALHFEEMNDIADHCTVCHKCQPPCPVDIDFGDVTVHMRKVLEQAGKKRFNPGTWAAMQFLNATRPSTIKALRKGMLEWGFKGINLAYGLARKTGLLRRNATLPAATTGRPRPVEIAIELVRRPIRVELPKRSYRTELGLEDPTHVPVIRDPARADEDAEAVFYFPGCGSERLFSDVGLATLAMLWEVGAQTVLPPGYLCCGYPQTAAGLHEKGQRITTDNRVLFHRVANTLNYLDIRTVLVSCGTCIDQLMKYEFEKIFPGCRLLDIHEYLMEKGVSTQNAPGVQYLYHDPCHTPMKQHDPVEVAASLLQTEVRLSDRCCGEAGTLGTARPDIANQLRFRKSEELRAGIRELTGHERAEGQVKLLTSCPACQQGLARYADETGLKTDYIVVELARARLGEDWQRTFIERAKAGGIERILL
;
A
#
# COMPACT_ATOMS: atom_id res chain seq x y z
N MET A 1 32.48 14.89 -13.59
CA MET A 1 31.14 14.30 -13.78
C MET A 1 30.44 14.98 -14.94
N GLU A 2 30.06 14.25 -15.97
CA GLU A 2 29.07 14.72 -16.95
C GLU A 2 27.73 14.99 -16.24
N ARG A 3 27.10 16.12 -16.51
CA ARG A 3 25.74 16.40 -16.03
C ARG A 3 24.75 15.55 -16.84
N ILE A 4 24.17 14.54 -16.20
CA ILE A 4 23.20 13.61 -16.82
C ILE A 4 21.82 14.25 -17.03
N ARG A 5 21.49 15.27 -16.22
CA ARG A 5 20.21 16.01 -16.26
C ARG A 5 20.48 17.51 -16.27
N GLU A 6 20.45 18.11 -17.45
CA GLU A 6 20.46 19.56 -17.66
C GLU A 6 19.07 20.12 -17.94
N ILE A 7 18.13 19.29 -18.41
CA ILE A 7 16.73 19.66 -18.60
C ILE A 7 16.09 19.95 -17.23
N PRO A 8 15.55 21.16 -17.00
CA PRO A 8 14.93 21.52 -15.73
C PRO A 8 13.64 20.73 -15.49
N TYR A 9 13.23 20.65 -14.22
CA TYR A 9 12.00 19.97 -13.79
C TYR A 9 11.94 18.47 -14.12
N ASN A 10 13.08 17.87 -14.47
CA ASN A 10 13.21 16.44 -14.69
C ASN A 10 13.41 15.70 -13.35
N TYR A 11 12.30 15.47 -12.64
CA TYR A 11 12.28 14.67 -11.41
C TYR A 11 12.02 13.18 -11.69
N THR A 12 12.61 12.63 -12.75
CA THR A 12 12.36 11.26 -13.20
C THR A 12 13.64 10.46 -13.39
N SER A 13 13.52 9.15 -13.61
CA SER A 13 14.64 8.28 -13.93
C SER A 13 15.33 8.63 -15.26
N PHE A 14 14.63 9.27 -16.19
CA PHE A 14 15.18 9.69 -17.48
C PHE A 14 16.34 10.67 -17.35
N SER A 15 17.30 10.54 -18.26
CA SER A 15 18.33 11.54 -18.55
C SER A 15 17.82 12.54 -19.58
N ASP A 16 18.65 13.51 -19.95
CA ASP A 16 18.32 14.43 -21.06
C ASP A 16 18.08 13.69 -22.38
N ARG A 17 18.76 12.55 -22.59
CA ARG A 17 18.70 11.77 -23.83
C ARG A 17 17.27 11.31 -24.13
N GLU A 18 16.64 10.63 -23.16
CA GLU A 18 15.31 10.05 -23.36
C GLU A 18 14.25 11.14 -23.63
N ILE A 19 14.34 12.27 -22.94
CA ILE A 19 13.43 13.41 -23.14
C ILE A 19 13.61 14.03 -24.53
N VAL A 20 14.85 14.25 -24.96
CA VAL A 20 15.14 14.79 -26.30
C VAL A 20 14.63 13.84 -27.38
N ILE A 21 14.88 12.54 -27.25
CA ILE A 21 14.41 11.53 -28.22
C ILE A 21 12.89 11.55 -28.33
N ARG A 22 12.17 11.65 -27.20
CA ARG A 22 10.72 11.67 -27.18
C ARG A 22 10.13 12.84 -27.99
N TYR A 23 10.72 14.04 -27.89
CA TYR A 23 10.18 15.23 -28.54
C TYR A 23 10.77 15.52 -29.92
N LEU A 24 12.07 15.28 -30.10
CA LEU A 24 12.85 15.68 -31.26
C LEU A 24 13.43 14.49 -32.05
N GLY A 25 13.42 13.28 -31.49
CA GLY A 25 13.96 12.07 -32.14
C GLY A 25 15.48 11.87 -31.97
N GLU A 26 15.92 10.63 -32.17
CA GLU A 26 17.32 10.19 -31.99
C GLU A 26 18.32 11.00 -32.83
N ALA A 27 17.97 11.30 -34.09
CA ALA A 27 18.86 12.06 -34.98
C ALA A 27 19.18 13.46 -34.44
N ASN A 28 18.23 14.09 -33.73
CA ASN A 28 18.40 15.41 -33.13
C ASN A 28 19.16 15.33 -31.80
N TRP A 29 19.04 14.24 -31.02
CA TRP A 29 19.91 13.97 -29.88
C TRP A 29 21.38 13.86 -30.29
N GLN A 30 21.69 13.05 -31.29
CA GLN A 30 23.05 12.93 -31.84
C GLN A 30 23.59 14.27 -32.33
N LEU A 31 22.71 15.12 -32.88
CA LEU A 31 23.10 16.46 -33.30
C LEU A 31 23.41 17.39 -32.12
N ILE A 32 22.64 17.34 -31.04
CA ILE A 32 22.93 18.08 -29.80
C ILE A 32 24.28 17.66 -29.22
N GLU A 33 24.59 16.36 -29.18
CA GLU A 33 25.87 15.85 -28.70
C GLU A 33 27.05 16.36 -29.53
N ARG A 34 26.93 16.37 -30.87
CA ARG A 34 27.94 16.96 -31.75
C ARG A 34 28.13 18.46 -31.49
N LEU A 35 27.04 19.20 -31.27
CA LEU A 35 27.08 20.62 -31.00
C LEU A 35 27.64 20.95 -29.61
N ARG A 36 27.41 20.10 -28.59
CA ARG A 36 28.01 20.22 -27.23
C ARG A 36 29.53 20.15 -27.26
N GLY A 37 30.10 19.37 -28.19
CA GLY A 37 31.55 19.34 -28.43
C GLY A 37 32.15 20.63 -29.01
N SER A 38 31.31 21.57 -29.46
CA SER A 38 31.75 22.86 -30.04
C SER A 38 31.65 24.01 -29.02
N ARG A 39 32.73 24.77 -28.80
CA ARG A 39 32.85 25.83 -27.76
C ARG A 39 31.86 27.02 -27.88
N ARG A 40 30.93 27.06 -28.84
CA ARG A 40 30.10 28.24 -29.18
C ARG A 40 28.58 28.10 -28.94
N THR A 41 28.06 26.95 -28.48
CA THR A 41 26.62 26.62 -28.52
C THR A 41 25.88 26.59 -27.17
N GLY A 42 26.58 26.72 -26.03
CA GLY A 42 26.02 26.41 -24.71
C GLY A 42 24.78 27.20 -24.27
N ARG A 43 24.60 28.46 -24.70
CA ARG A 43 23.40 29.26 -24.32
C ARG A 43 22.15 28.85 -25.10
N SER A 44 22.28 28.50 -26.38
CA SER A 44 21.16 28.07 -27.22
C SER A 44 20.65 26.69 -26.80
N ALA A 45 21.55 25.78 -26.43
CA ALA A 45 21.21 24.47 -25.87
C ALA A 45 20.40 24.59 -24.57
N ARG A 46 20.79 25.51 -23.68
CA ARG A 46 20.03 25.76 -22.43
C ARG A 46 18.60 26.23 -22.70
N MET A 47 18.38 27.11 -23.68
CA MET A 47 17.03 27.57 -24.04
C MET A 47 16.17 26.43 -24.57
N LEU A 48 16.74 25.55 -25.39
CA LEU A 48 16.06 24.34 -25.87
C LEU A 48 15.70 23.42 -24.70
N PHE A 49 16.61 23.18 -23.77
CA PHE A 49 16.35 22.35 -22.60
C PHE A 49 15.28 22.92 -21.68
N GLU A 50 15.23 24.24 -21.49
CA GLU A 50 14.12 24.88 -20.76
C GLU A 50 12.77 24.66 -21.45
N VAL A 51 12.70 24.73 -22.78
CA VAL A 51 11.49 24.43 -23.56
C VAL A 51 11.07 22.97 -23.38
N LEU A 52 12.01 22.04 -23.53
CA LEU A 52 11.73 20.60 -23.35
C LEU A 52 11.32 20.27 -21.92
N GLY A 53 11.93 20.91 -20.91
CA GLY A 53 11.59 20.71 -19.51
C GLY A 53 10.16 21.14 -19.17
N ASP A 54 9.73 22.30 -19.68
CA ASP A 54 8.34 22.78 -19.53
C ASP A 54 7.33 21.84 -20.20
N MET A 55 7.62 21.35 -21.42
CA MET A 55 6.75 20.39 -22.10
C MET A 55 6.69 19.06 -21.34
N TRP A 56 7.85 18.55 -20.92
CA TRP A 56 7.98 17.27 -20.22
C TRP A 56 7.17 17.20 -18.93
N VAL A 57 7.34 18.19 -18.05
CA VAL A 57 6.63 18.21 -16.76
C VAL A 57 5.12 18.36 -16.94
N VAL A 58 4.66 19.16 -17.91
CA VAL A 58 3.23 19.35 -18.19
C VAL A 58 2.61 18.09 -18.82
N GLU A 59 3.29 17.42 -19.76
CA GLU A 59 2.73 16.22 -20.40
C GLU A 59 2.59 15.03 -19.45
N ARG A 60 3.45 14.93 -18.43
CA ARG A 60 3.39 13.82 -17.46
C ARG A 60 2.61 14.12 -16.18
N ASN A 61 2.21 15.38 -15.95
CA ASN A 61 1.48 15.78 -14.76
C ASN A 61 0.05 16.22 -15.11
N PRO A 62 -0.98 15.37 -14.89
CA PRO A 62 -2.34 15.69 -15.29
C PRO A 62 -2.94 16.87 -14.51
N TYR A 63 -2.43 17.22 -13.33
CA TYR A 63 -2.87 18.41 -12.61
C TYR A 63 -2.45 19.71 -13.31
N LEU A 64 -1.26 19.73 -13.92
CA LEU A 64 -0.82 20.84 -14.77
C LEU A 64 -1.61 20.88 -16.09
N GLN A 65 -1.92 19.70 -16.66
CA GLN A 65 -2.75 19.63 -17.87
C GLN A 65 -4.15 20.20 -17.63
N ASP A 66 -4.79 19.79 -16.54
CA ASP A 66 -6.14 20.23 -16.21
C ASP A 66 -6.16 21.74 -15.94
N ASP A 67 -5.17 22.29 -15.22
CA ASP A 67 -5.01 23.75 -15.03
C ASP A 67 -4.91 24.49 -16.37
N LEU A 68 -4.08 24.02 -17.30
CA LEU A 68 -3.86 24.69 -18.59
C LEU A 68 -5.02 24.47 -19.58
N ILE A 69 -5.80 23.39 -19.44
CA ILE A 69 -7.03 23.21 -20.21
C ILE A 69 -8.10 24.19 -19.74
N ASP A 70 -8.26 24.33 -18.42
CA ASP A 70 -9.32 25.14 -17.81
C ASP A 70 -8.97 26.64 -17.77
N ASN A 71 -7.68 27.00 -17.71
CA ASN A 71 -7.20 28.38 -17.67
C ASN A 71 -6.45 28.78 -18.95
N VAL A 72 -7.20 29.38 -19.88
CA VAL A 72 -6.69 29.83 -21.18
C VAL A 72 -5.59 30.91 -21.04
N GLU A 73 -5.66 31.78 -20.04
CA GLU A 73 -4.65 32.83 -19.83
C GLU A 73 -3.30 32.22 -19.43
N ARG A 74 -3.30 31.30 -18.46
CA ARG A 74 -2.09 30.57 -18.03
C ARG A 74 -1.51 29.74 -19.16
N ARG A 75 -2.36 29.07 -19.94
CA ARG A 75 -1.96 28.33 -21.14
C ARG A 75 -1.26 29.23 -22.16
N ASN A 76 -1.87 30.35 -22.51
CA ASN A 76 -1.31 31.29 -23.47
C ASN A 76 0.01 31.88 -22.96
N ALA A 77 0.13 32.16 -21.66
CA ALA A 77 1.37 32.62 -21.05
C ALA A 77 2.49 31.57 -21.13
N LEU A 78 2.20 30.28 -20.92
CA LEU A 78 3.17 29.20 -21.14
C LEU A 78 3.61 29.14 -22.60
N ILE A 79 2.65 29.07 -23.53
CA ILE A 79 2.95 28.93 -24.97
C ILE A 79 3.77 30.12 -25.46
N GLU A 80 3.43 31.35 -25.06
CA GLU A 80 4.20 32.53 -25.42
C GLU A 80 5.60 32.53 -24.80
N ALA A 81 5.77 32.02 -23.58
CA ALA A 81 7.10 31.86 -22.98
C ALA A 81 7.97 30.85 -23.77
N LEU A 82 7.39 29.72 -24.20
CA LEU A 82 8.08 28.75 -25.07
C LEU A 82 8.47 29.38 -26.41
N ALA A 83 7.51 30.04 -27.08
CA ALA A 83 7.74 30.73 -28.34
C ALA A 83 8.80 31.83 -28.22
N HIS A 84 8.79 32.60 -27.11
CA HIS A 84 9.79 33.62 -26.84
C HIS A 84 11.20 33.02 -26.71
N ARG A 85 11.36 31.90 -25.99
CA ARG A 85 12.65 31.19 -25.90
C ARG A 85 13.13 30.70 -27.26
N LEU A 86 12.24 30.19 -28.11
CA LEU A 86 12.61 29.77 -29.46
C LEU A 86 13.01 30.95 -30.37
N ARG A 87 12.33 32.12 -30.29
CA ARG A 87 12.77 33.35 -30.99
C ARG A 87 14.13 33.84 -30.50
N GLN A 88 14.39 33.71 -29.21
CA GLN A 88 15.70 34.00 -28.62
C GLN A 88 16.80 33.03 -29.09
N PHE A 89 16.48 31.76 -29.28
CA PHE A 89 17.38 30.78 -29.90
C PHE A 89 17.66 31.20 -31.36
N GLU A 90 16.62 31.50 -32.15
CA GLU A 90 16.75 31.94 -33.55
C GLU A 90 17.72 33.12 -33.73
N ALA A 91 17.59 34.16 -32.89
CA ALA A 91 18.46 35.33 -32.93
C ALA A 91 19.95 35.01 -32.66
N ARG A 92 20.27 33.80 -32.21
CA ARG A 92 21.62 33.33 -31.86
C ARG A 92 22.11 32.18 -32.76
N LEU A 93 21.41 31.88 -33.85
CA LEU A 93 21.81 30.82 -34.79
C LEU A 93 23.17 31.08 -35.44
N ASN A 94 23.52 32.34 -35.71
CA ASN A 94 24.77 32.75 -36.39
C ASN A 94 25.08 31.90 -37.64
N ASP A 95 24.06 31.72 -38.51
CA ASP A 95 24.12 30.92 -39.75
C ASP A 95 24.49 29.42 -39.57
N ASN A 96 24.35 28.87 -38.35
CA ASN A 96 24.57 27.45 -38.11
C ASN A 96 23.36 26.62 -38.59
N ALA A 97 23.55 25.93 -39.73
CA ALA A 97 22.52 25.08 -40.36
C ALA A 97 22.03 23.93 -39.45
N ASP A 98 22.93 23.33 -38.67
CA ASP A 98 22.59 22.26 -37.73
C ASP A 98 21.70 22.80 -36.58
N ALA A 99 22.05 23.96 -36.05
CA ALA A 99 21.24 24.61 -35.01
C ALA A 99 19.88 25.06 -35.55
N ALA A 100 19.80 25.46 -36.83
CA ALA A 100 18.53 25.82 -37.48
C ALA A 100 17.60 24.61 -37.60
N ARG A 101 18.14 23.44 -37.95
CA ARG A 101 17.39 22.17 -37.96
C ARG A 101 16.81 21.81 -36.58
N LEU A 102 17.60 21.98 -35.52
CA LEU A 102 17.12 21.76 -34.15
C LEU A 102 16.01 22.73 -33.77
N LEU A 103 16.14 24.00 -34.15
CA LEU A 103 15.12 25.01 -33.89
C LEU A 103 13.80 24.66 -34.59
N GLU A 104 13.86 24.20 -35.85
CA GLU A 104 12.67 23.80 -36.60
C GLU A 104 11.97 22.59 -35.96
N ALA A 105 12.72 21.55 -35.60
CA ALA A 105 12.17 20.41 -34.85
C ALA A 105 11.56 20.83 -33.51
N ALA A 106 12.17 21.78 -32.81
CA ALA A 106 11.65 22.31 -31.54
C ALA A 106 10.36 23.14 -31.75
N ARG A 107 10.26 23.92 -32.83
CA ARG A 107 9.04 24.65 -33.21
C ARG A 107 7.89 23.70 -33.46
N GLU A 108 8.11 22.67 -34.28
CA GLU A 108 7.09 21.66 -34.54
C GLU A 108 6.64 20.94 -33.26
N ALA A 109 7.57 20.65 -32.36
CA ALA A 109 7.25 20.04 -31.07
C ALA A 109 6.40 20.96 -30.18
N VAL A 110 6.73 22.26 -30.12
CA VAL A 110 5.93 23.27 -29.40
C VAL A 110 4.56 23.46 -30.03
N ASP A 111 4.45 23.45 -31.37
CA ASP A 111 3.16 23.58 -32.08
C ASP A 111 2.25 22.38 -31.79
N ARG A 112 2.79 21.16 -31.82
CA ARG A 112 2.05 19.94 -31.41
C ARG A 112 1.58 20.04 -29.95
N PHE A 113 2.45 20.45 -29.05
CA PHE A 113 2.13 20.65 -27.64
C PHE A 113 1.05 21.73 -27.43
N ALA A 114 1.11 22.85 -28.16
CA ALA A 114 0.11 23.90 -28.08
C ALA A 114 -1.27 23.44 -28.58
N ASN A 115 -1.31 22.69 -29.70
CA ASN A 115 -2.55 22.19 -30.29
C ASN A 115 -3.22 21.12 -29.43
N CYS A 116 -2.44 20.31 -28.69
CA CYS A 116 -2.96 19.17 -27.93
C CYS A 116 -4.02 19.56 -26.89
N PHE A 117 -3.96 20.77 -26.30
CA PHE A 117 -4.92 21.21 -25.29
C PHE A 117 -6.33 21.36 -25.87
N GLY A 118 -6.45 21.94 -27.06
CA GLY A 118 -7.74 22.12 -27.76
C GLY A 118 -8.33 20.78 -28.21
N GLU A 119 -7.48 19.92 -28.80
CA GLU A 119 -7.86 18.57 -29.23
C GLU A 119 -8.35 17.71 -28.05
N ARG A 120 -7.63 17.73 -26.93
CA ARG A 120 -8.03 17.03 -25.71
C ARG A 120 -9.38 17.52 -25.18
N ALA A 121 -9.62 18.84 -25.16
CA ALA A 121 -10.89 19.39 -24.71
C ALA A 121 -12.07 18.91 -25.59
N GLN A 122 -11.89 18.90 -26.91
CA GLN A 122 -12.90 18.41 -27.86
C GLN A 122 -13.14 16.90 -27.70
N LEU A 123 -12.07 16.12 -27.57
CA LEU A 123 -12.16 14.67 -27.35
C LEU A 123 -12.86 14.35 -26.03
N ARG A 124 -12.56 15.08 -24.94
CA ARG A 124 -13.23 14.92 -23.63
C ARG A 124 -14.73 15.13 -23.77
N ALA A 125 -15.17 16.13 -24.54
CA ALA A 125 -16.59 16.39 -24.79
C ALA A 125 -17.26 15.27 -25.60
N ARG A 126 -16.59 14.76 -26.65
CA ARG A 126 -17.09 13.65 -27.47
C ARG A 126 -17.23 12.36 -26.66
N VAL A 127 -16.19 11.98 -25.94
CA VAL A 127 -16.14 10.76 -25.11
C VAL A 127 -17.19 10.81 -24.01
N ARG A 128 -17.31 11.94 -23.31
CA ARG A 128 -18.34 12.13 -22.28
C ARG A 128 -19.76 11.99 -22.85
N LYS A 129 -20.01 12.52 -24.05
CA LYS A 129 -21.32 12.42 -24.72
C LYS A 129 -21.64 10.98 -25.15
N ALA A 130 -20.65 10.23 -25.62
CA ALA A 130 -20.81 8.84 -26.03
C ALA A 130 -21.07 7.93 -24.82
N LEU A 131 -20.16 7.96 -23.84
CA LEU A 131 -20.21 7.09 -22.66
C LEU A 131 -21.41 7.36 -21.75
N ALA A 132 -21.86 8.62 -21.63
CA ALA A 132 -23.03 8.95 -20.80
C ALA A 132 -24.35 8.35 -21.31
N LYS A 133 -24.36 7.72 -22.50
CA LYS A 133 -25.51 6.95 -23.00
C LYS A 133 -25.54 5.51 -22.51
N VAL A 134 -24.39 4.96 -22.14
CA VAL A 134 -24.22 3.52 -21.84
C VAL A 134 -23.84 3.25 -20.40
N THR A 135 -23.26 4.22 -19.69
CA THR A 135 -22.96 4.13 -18.27
C THR A 135 -23.25 5.47 -17.57
N ARG A 136 -23.26 5.48 -16.24
CA ARG A 136 -23.50 6.70 -15.45
C ARG A 136 -22.39 7.72 -15.67
N ARG A 137 -22.73 9.01 -15.61
CA ARG A 137 -21.76 10.11 -15.72
C ARG A 137 -20.65 10.03 -14.66
N ASP A 138 -21.01 9.56 -13.47
CA ASP A 138 -20.07 9.39 -12.34
C ASP A 138 -19.03 8.29 -12.60
N ASN A 139 -19.24 7.45 -13.62
CA ASN A 139 -18.33 6.37 -13.99
C ASN A 139 -17.27 6.82 -14.99
N ILE A 140 -17.30 8.08 -15.45
CA ILE A 140 -16.43 8.63 -16.49
C ILE A 140 -15.53 9.70 -15.84
N ASP A 141 -14.30 9.32 -15.49
CA ASP A 141 -13.41 10.16 -14.70
C ASP A 141 -12.20 10.65 -15.51
N PHE A 142 -12.09 11.98 -15.61
CA PHE A 142 -10.98 12.68 -16.26
C PHE A 142 -10.04 13.36 -15.27
N SER A 143 -10.30 13.25 -13.96
CA SER A 143 -9.55 13.94 -12.92
C SER A 143 -8.09 13.50 -12.87
N GLY A 144 -7.22 14.40 -12.39
CA GLY A 144 -5.82 14.10 -12.15
C GLY A 144 -5.64 12.86 -11.27
N LEU A 145 -6.37 12.74 -10.15
CA LEU A 145 -6.22 11.59 -9.25
C LEU A 145 -6.53 10.25 -9.93
N ALA A 146 -7.64 10.17 -10.68
CA ALA A 146 -8.01 8.95 -11.39
C ALA A 146 -6.93 8.58 -12.42
N ARG A 147 -6.51 9.54 -13.24
CA ARG A 147 -5.51 9.31 -14.29
C ARG A 147 -4.15 8.87 -13.71
N VAL A 148 -3.67 9.55 -12.67
CA VAL A 148 -2.38 9.22 -12.01
C VAL A 148 -2.41 7.85 -11.36
N SER A 149 -3.47 7.54 -10.62
CA SER A 149 -3.59 6.24 -9.94
C SER A 149 -3.75 5.07 -10.91
N HIS A 150 -4.10 5.32 -12.17
CA HIS A 150 -4.26 4.32 -13.22
C HIS A 150 -3.16 4.34 -14.29
N ALA A 151 -2.17 5.23 -14.18
CA ALA A 151 -1.02 5.30 -15.10
C ALA A 151 0.06 4.24 -14.82
N THR A 152 0.05 3.62 -13.64
CA THR A 152 1.05 2.62 -13.22
C THR A 152 0.46 1.48 -12.42
N ASP A 153 1.09 0.30 -12.45
CA ASP A 153 0.79 -0.85 -11.58
C ASP A 153 1.74 -0.87 -10.35
N ALA A 154 2.14 -2.04 -9.85
CA ALA A 154 3.06 -2.12 -8.70
C ALA A 154 4.53 -1.95 -9.10
N THR A 155 4.84 -1.87 -10.41
CA THR A 155 6.19 -1.59 -10.90
C THR A 155 6.65 -0.15 -10.70
N ASP A 156 5.72 0.80 -10.60
CA ASP A 156 5.96 2.25 -10.67
C ASP A 156 6.46 2.79 -12.02
N TRP A 157 6.55 1.94 -13.06
CA TRP A 157 6.84 2.39 -14.43
C TRP A 157 5.66 3.17 -15.01
N ARG A 158 5.96 4.19 -15.81
CA ARG A 158 5.01 5.06 -16.52
C ARG A 158 5.52 5.36 -17.93
N VAL A 159 4.62 5.45 -18.90
CA VAL A 159 4.94 5.86 -20.28
C VAL A 159 4.02 7.00 -20.69
N GLU A 160 2.71 6.74 -20.68
CA GLU A 160 1.65 7.74 -20.93
C GLU A 160 0.67 7.86 -19.76
N MET A 161 0.02 9.02 -19.67
CA MET A 161 -1.12 9.21 -18.77
C MET A 161 -2.40 8.77 -19.48
N PRO A 162 -3.27 7.96 -18.85
CA PRO A 162 -4.49 7.53 -19.50
C PRO A 162 -5.39 8.74 -19.78
N PHE A 163 -6.12 8.72 -20.89
CA PHE A 163 -7.00 9.82 -21.29
C PHE A 163 -8.22 9.93 -20.35
N VAL A 164 -8.81 8.78 -20.03
CA VAL A 164 -10.00 8.66 -19.17
C VAL A 164 -9.96 7.35 -18.39
N VAL A 165 -10.50 7.35 -17.19
CA VAL A 165 -10.76 6.14 -16.41
C VAL A 165 -12.26 5.89 -16.36
N ILE A 166 -12.68 4.66 -16.67
CA ILE A 166 -14.09 4.26 -16.72
C ILE A 166 -14.33 3.14 -15.72
N SER A 167 -15.33 3.29 -14.86
CA SER A 167 -15.66 2.29 -13.82
C SER A 167 -17.12 1.82 -13.94
N PRO A 168 -17.41 0.83 -14.81
CA PRO A 168 -18.78 0.34 -15.03
C PRO A 168 -19.39 -0.22 -13.75
N ASP A 169 -20.70 0.00 -13.54
CA ASP A 169 -21.38 -0.45 -12.32
C ASP A 169 -21.81 -1.93 -12.40
N THR A 170 -21.98 -2.46 -13.62
CA THR A 170 -22.51 -3.79 -13.90
C THR A 170 -21.75 -4.49 -15.02
N GLU A 171 -21.88 -5.82 -15.11
CA GLU A 171 -21.24 -6.61 -16.16
C GLU A 171 -21.80 -6.23 -17.54
N GLU A 172 -23.10 -5.98 -17.63
CA GLU A 172 -23.83 -5.67 -18.87
C GLU A 172 -23.39 -4.34 -19.51
N GLU A 173 -22.85 -3.40 -18.73
CA GLU A 173 -22.32 -2.12 -19.22
C GLU A 173 -21.00 -2.29 -20.01
N VAL A 174 -20.26 -3.38 -19.81
CA VAL A 174 -18.88 -3.51 -20.29
C VAL A 174 -18.81 -3.48 -21.81
N ALA A 175 -19.59 -4.32 -22.51
CA ALA A 175 -19.55 -4.37 -23.98
C ALA A 175 -19.97 -3.03 -24.63
N PRO A 176 -21.07 -2.38 -24.21
CA PRO A 176 -21.41 -1.02 -24.67
C PRO A 176 -20.34 0.03 -24.39
N VAL A 177 -19.67 -0.02 -23.23
CA VAL A 177 -18.56 0.90 -22.90
C VAL A 177 -17.38 0.67 -23.83
N VAL A 178 -16.99 -0.58 -24.05
CA VAL A 178 -15.92 -0.96 -24.99
C VAL A 178 -16.23 -0.41 -26.39
N GLN A 179 -17.44 -0.63 -26.90
CA GLN A 179 -17.84 -0.12 -28.22
C GLN A 179 -17.80 1.41 -28.29
N ALA A 180 -18.32 2.11 -27.27
CA ALA A 180 -18.34 3.56 -27.24
C ALA A 180 -16.92 4.18 -27.19
N CYS A 181 -15.96 3.51 -26.56
CA CYS A 181 -14.55 3.89 -26.58
C CYS A 181 -13.92 3.71 -27.96
N ILE A 182 -14.15 2.56 -28.60
CA ILE A 182 -13.68 2.27 -29.96
C ILE A 182 -14.23 3.31 -30.95
N ASP A 183 -15.52 3.61 -30.88
CA ASP A 183 -16.18 4.63 -31.74
C ASP A 183 -15.58 6.05 -31.54
N CYS A 184 -14.99 6.31 -30.36
CA CYS A 184 -14.31 7.55 -30.05
C CYS A 184 -12.83 7.56 -30.44
N GLY A 185 -12.30 6.46 -30.99
CA GLY A 185 -10.89 6.29 -31.34
C GLY A 185 -9.99 6.09 -30.12
N LEU A 186 -10.52 5.54 -29.02
CA LEU A 186 -9.74 5.25 -27.83
C LEU A 186 -9.30 3.79 -27.82
N SER A 187 -8.03 3.56 -27.49
CA SER A 187 -7.53 2.24 -27.12
C SER A 187 -7.98 1.87 -25.69
N LEU A 188 -7.94 0.59 -25.34
CA LEU A 188 -8.56 0.04 -24.14
C LEU A 188 -7.56 -0.72 -23.28
N ILE A 189 -7.55 -0.45 -21.98
CA ILE A 189 -6.74 -1.16 -20.99
C ILE A 189 -7.64 -1.67 -19.87
N PRO A 190 -7.91 -2.99 -19.81
CA PRO A 190 -8.53 -3.62 -18.65
C PRO A 190 -7.65 -3.47 -17.41
N ARG A 191 -8.24 -3.08 -16.29
CA ARG A 191 -7.50 -2.97 -15.03
C ARG A 191 -8.35 -3.38 -13.83
N GLY A 192 -7.84 -4.33 -13.06
CA GLY A 192 -8.37 -4.69 -11.74
C GLY A 192 -7.68 -3.92 -10.62
N GLY A 193 -7.20 -4.63 -9.59
CA GLY A 193 -6.54 -4.03 -8.42
C GLY A 193 -5.25 -3.22 -8.69
N GLY A 194 -4.67 -3.34 -9.90
CA GLY A 194 -3.44 -2.66 -10.33
C GLY A 194 -2.18 -3.20 -9.63
N THR A 195 -2.15 -4.48 -9.27
CA THR A 195 -1.09 -5.11 -8.44
C THR A 195 -0.04 -5.88 -9.26
N GLY A 196 -0.03 -5.75 -10.59
CA GLY A 196 0.93 -6.42 -11.48
C GLY A 196 2.36 -5.88 -11.34
N TYR A 197 3.34 -6.73 -11.67
CA TYR A 197 4.78 -6.45 -11.53
C TYR A 197 5.53 -6.38 -12.87
N THR A 198 4.82 -6.32 -13.99
CA THR A 198 5.42 -6.36 -15.33
C THR A 198 5.08 -5.15 -16.19
N GLY A 199 4.34 -4.17 -15.67
CA GLY A 199 3.90 -3.00 -16.45
C GLY A 199 2.77 -3.34 -17.43
N SER A 200 2.07 -4.45 -17.23
CA SER A 200 0.97 -4.91 -18.10
C SER A 200 -0.17 -3.89 -18.21
N ALA A 201 -0.46 -3.19 -17.11
CA ALA A 201 -1.53 -2.19 -17.04
C ALA A 201 -1.03 -0.74 -17.24
N VAL A 202 0.23 -0.57 -17.66
CA VAL A 202 0.82 0.75 -17.96
C VAL A 202 0.42 1.20 -19.36
N PRO A 203 -0.25 2.36 -19.51
CA PRO A 203 -0.58 2.92 -20.82
C PRO A 203 0.64 3.23 -21.66
N LEU A 204 0.64 2.74 -22.91
CA LEU A 204 1.65 3.09 -23.93
C LEU A 204 1.14 4.12 -24.95
N ASP A 205 -0.16 4.41 -24.93
CA ASP A 205 -0.85 5.32 -25.83
C ASP A 205 -1.57 6.40 -25.00
N ALA A 206 -1.34 7.67 -25.35
CA ALA A 206 -1.97 8.82 -24.70
C ALA A 206 -3.49 8.90 -24.95
N HIS A 207 -4.01 8.20 -25.97
CA HIS A 207 -5.43 8.10 -26.30
C HIS A 207 -6.09 6.82 -25.76
N CYS A 208 -5.62 6.31 -24.61
CA CYS A 208 -6.22 5.13 -24.01
C CYS A 208 -7.31 5.45 -22.97
N ALA A 209 -8.36 4.64 -22.94
CA ALA A 209 -9.29 4.51 -21.82
C ALA A 209 -8.88 3.32 -20.94
N VAL A 210 -8.72 3.56 -19.64
CA VAL A 210 -8.55 2.48 -18.66
C VAL A 210 -9.92 2.09 -18.13
N ILE A 211 -10.32 0.83 -18.32
CA ILE A 211 -11.56 0.28 -17.76
C ILE A 211 -11.22 -0.38 -16.42
N ASN A 212 -11.58 0.30 -15.32
CA ASN A 212 -11.42 -0.20 -13.96
C ASN A 212 -12.57 -1.15 -13.59
N THR A 213 -12.26 -2.43 -13.37
CA THR A 213 -13.24 -3.48 -13.07
C THR A 213 -13.54 -3.65 -11.58
N GLU A 214 -12.94 -2.87 -10.67
CA GLU A 214 -13.11 -3.02 -9.21
C GLU A 214 -14.55 -2.89 -8.71
N LYS A 215 -15.47 -2.33 -9.51
CA LYS A 215 -16.90 -2.29 -9.19
C LYS A 215 -17.65 -3.58 -9.48
N LEU A 216 -17.10 -4.46 -10.34
CA LEU A 216 -17.68 -5.77 -10.68
C LEU A 216 -17.40 -6.77 -9.55
N GLU A 217 -17.93 -6.49 -8.35
CA GLU A 217 -17.60 -7.19 -7.11
C GLU A 217 -18.67 -8.18 -6.63
N PHE A 218 -19.55 -8.62 -7.53
CA PHE A 218 -20.50 -9.71 -7.28
C PHE A 218 -19.74 -10.99 -6.92
N LEU A 219 -20.19 -11.68 -5.87
CA LEU A 219 -19.65 -12.95 -5.41
C LEU A 219 -20.84 -13.82 -4.99
N SER A 220 -21.01 -15.00 -5.61
CA SER A 220 -22.03 -15.97 -5.19
C SER A 220 -21.65 -16.62 -3.86
N ASP A 221 -22.60 -17.33 -3.26
CA ASP A 221 -22.27 -18.34 -2.25
C ASP A 221 -21.61 -19.57 -2.91
N VAL A 222 -21.18 -20.55 -2.12
CA VAL A 222 -20.65 -21.83 -2.63
C VAL A 222 -21.79 -22.66 -3.23
N GLU A 223 -21.65 -23.02 -4.51
CA GLU A 223 -22.62 -23.80 -5.28
C GLU A 223 -22.04 -25.15 -5.67
N TYR A 224 -22.70 -26.25 -5.31
CA TYR A 224 -22.36 -27.60 -5.76
C TYR A 224 -23.06 -27.86 -7.10
N ILE A 225 -22.27 -27.97 -8.18
CA ILE A 225 -22.80 -28.13 -9.54
C ILE A 225 -22.16 -29.32 -10.25
N GLU A 226 -22.87 -29.90 -11.22
CA GLU A 226 -22.29 -30.86 -12.16
C GLU A 226 -21.50 -30.10 -13.22
N LEU A 227 -20.21 -30.43 -13.35
CA LEU A 227 -19.36 -29.88 -14.42
C LEU A 227 -19.41 -30.80 -15.65
N PRO A 228 -19.36 -30.25 -16.88
CA PRO A 228 -19.39 -31.07 -18.09
C PRO A 228 -18.27 -32.11 -18.10
N GLY A 229 -18.63 -33.39 -18.17
CA GLY A 229 -17.68 -34.51 -18.23
C GLY A 229 -16.98 -34.84 -16.90
N VAL A 230 -17.45 -34.32 -15.76
CA VAL A 230 -16.94 -34.67 -14.42
C VAL A 230 -18.01 -35.44 -13.65
N GLU A 231 -17.63 -36.57 -13.05
CA GLU A 231 -18.57 -37.36 -12.24
C GLU A 231 -18.90 -36.66 -10.91
N GLY A 232 -20.20 -36.53 -10.62
CA GLY A 232 -20.70 -35.95 -9.37
C GLY A 232 -20.74 -34.42 -9.34
N THR A 233 -21.07 -33.87 -8.17
CA THR A 233 -21.14 -32.42 -7.96
C THR A 233 -19.84 -31.86 -7.41
N VAL A 234 -19.35 -30.77 -7.99
CA VAL A 234 -18.14 -30.07 -7.58
C VAL A 234 -18.52 -28.76 -6.88
N PRO A 235 -17.92 -28.42 -5.72
CA PRO A 235 -18.13 -27.12 -5.10
C PRO A 235 -17.47 -26.03 -5.95
N THR A 236 -18.24 -25.01 -6.29
CA THR A 236 -17.80 -23.90 -7.13
C THR A 236 -18.24 -22.55 -6.58
N VAL A 237 -17.63 -21.49 -7.07
CA VAL A 237 -18.00 -20.11 -6.74
C VAL A 237 -17.95 -19.25 -8.01
N ARG A 238 -18.96 -18.37 -8.18
CA ARG A 238 -18.96 -17.34 -9.22
C ARG A 238 -18.49 -16.02 -8.65
N ALA A 239 -17.59 -15.35 -9.36
CA ALA A 239 -17.06 -14.07 -8.97
C ALA A 239 -16.98 -13.11 -10.17
N GLY A 240 -17.33 -11.86 -9.96
CA GLY A 240 -17.04 -10.77 -10.89
C GLY A 240 -15.55 -10.44 -10.91
N ALA A 241 -15.07 -9.84 -12.01
CA ALA A 241 -13.66 -9.54 -12.24
C ALA A 241 -13.04 -8.57 -11.21
N GLY A 242 -13.88 -7.77 -10.53
CA GLY A 242 -13.51 -6.82 -9.49
C GLY A 242 -13.41 -7.40 -8.09
N VAL A 243 -13.84 -8.64 -7.87
CA VAL A 243 -13.78 -9.28 -6.55
C VAL A 243 -12.32 -9.41 -6.12
N VAL A 244 -12.00 -8.89 -4.93
CA VAL A 244 -10.69 -9.07 -4.29
C VAL A 244 -10.50 -10.54 -3.95
N THR A 245 -9.38 -11.13 -4.35
CA THR A 245 -9.08 -12.56 -4.24
C THR A 245 -9.30 -13.10 -2.82
N ARG A 246 -8.84 -12.37 -1.79
CA ARG A 246 -9.04 -12.71 -0.37
C ARG A 246 -10.49 -13.00 -0.01
N ARG A 247 -11.46 -12.26 -0.59
CA ARG A 247 -12.88 -12.46 -0.29
C ARG A 247 -13.39 -13.83 -0.75
N VAL A 248 -12.84 -14.36 -1.85
CA VAL A 248 -13.15 -15.71 -2.34
C VAL A 248 -12.52 -16.75 -1.41
N SER A 249 -11.26 -16.53 -1.00
CA SER A 249 -10.59 -17.40 -0.02
C SER A 249 -11.34 -17.48 1.31
N GLU A 250 -11.73 -16.33 1.88
CA GLU A 250 -12.50 -16.26 3.13
C GLU A 250 -13.87 -16.94 2.99
N LEU A 251 -14.53 -16.83 1.83
CA LEU A 251 -15.78 -17.55 1.57
C LEU A 251 -15.56 -19.06 1.55
N ALA A 252 -14.55 -19.54 0.83
CA ALA A 252 -14.23 -20.97 0.81
C ALA A 252 -13.90 -21.50 2.22
N GLU A 253 -13.08 -20.78 2.98
CA GLU A 253 -12.66 -21.14 4.34
C GLU A 253 -13.85 -21.26 5.30
N ARG A 254 -14.84 -20.35 5.21
CA ARG A 254 -16.08 -20.43 6.01
C ARG A 254 -16.90 -21.69 5.75
N HIS A 255 -16.77 -22.29 4.57
CA HIS A 255 -17.44 -23.53 4.19
C HIS A 255 -16.54 -24.78 4.35
N GLY A 256 -15.39 -24.65 5.02
CA GLY A 256 -14.43 -25.76 5.20
C GLY A 256 -13.71 -26.16 3.91
N LEU A 257 -13.72 -25.28 2.90
CA LEU A 257 -13.07 -25.46 1.61
C LEU A 257 -11.86 -24.54 1.48
N ALA A 258 -11.09 -24.73 0.41
CA ALA A 258 -9.92 -23.95 0.07
C ALA A 258 -10.05 -23.40 -1.35
N PHE A 259 -9.84 -22.10 -1.48
CA PHE A 259 -9.56 -21.49 -2.78
C PHE A 259 -8.06 -21.61 -3.08
N ALA A 260 -7.73 -22.18 -4.24
CA ALA A 260 -6.35 -22.48 -4.64
C ALA A 260 -5.57 -21.24 -5.10
N VAL A 261 -6.25 -20.25 -5.72
CA VAL A 261 -5.60 -19.06 -6.27
C VAL A 261 -5.25 -18.10 -5.13
N ASP A 262 -4.01 -18.15 -4.66
CA ASP A 262 -3.57 -17.42 -3.46
C ASP A 262 -2.27 -16.60 -3.65
N PRO A 263 -2.21 -15.69 -4.64
CA PRO A 263 -1.02 -14.87 -4.87
C PRO A 263 -0.64 -14.07 -3.61
N THR A 264 0.63 -13.67 -3.51
CA THR A 264 1.12 -12.81 -2.41
C THR A 264 0.34 -11.49 -2.32
N SER A 265 -0.26 -11.05 -3.44
CA SER A 265 -1.09 -9.87 -3.56
C SER A 265 -2.60 -10.12 -3.32
N GLN A 266 -3.03 -11.31 -2.86
CA GLN A 266 -4.45 -11.69 -2.74
C GLN A 266 -5.32 -10.71 -1.92
N ASP A 267 -4.70 -9.94 -1.02
CA ASP A 267 -5.40 -8.90 -0.25
C ASP A 267 -5.76 -7.69 -1.11
N ALA A 268 -5.29 -7.57 -2.35
CA ALA A 268 -5.54 -6.43 -3.23
C ALA A 268 -5.73 -6.80 -4.70
N SER A 269 -5.23 -7.94 -5.16
CA SER A 269 -5.48 -8.44 -6.51
C SER A 269 -6.95 -8.81 -6.68
N THR A 270 -7.44 -8.70 -7.91
CA THR A 270 -8.83 -9.03 -8.25
C THR A 270 -8.88 -10.22 -9.20
N ILE A 271 -10.02 -10.92 -9.20
CA ILE A 271 -10.24 -12.13 -10.00
C ILE A 271 -9.91 -11.94 -11.49
N GLY A 272 -10.35 -10.84 -12.10
CA GLY A 272 -10.05 -10.58 -13.51
C GLY A 272 -8.56 -10.42 -13.78
N GLY A 273 -7.82 -9.81 -12.84
CA GLY A 273 -6.36 -9.71 -12.91
C GLY A 273 -5.68 -11.06 -12.76
N ASN A 274 -6.14 -11.92 -11.83
CA ASN A 274 -5.57 -13.26 -11.66
C ASN A 274 -5.74 -14.09 -12.93
N ILE A 275 -6.89 -14.00 -13.61
CA ILE A 275 -7.15 -14.71 -14.87
C ILE A 275 -6.23 -14.18 -15.98
N ALA A 276 -6.18 -12.85 -16.17
CA ALA A 276 -5.35 -12.23 -17.20
C ALA A 276 -3.85 -12.51 -17.03
N MET A 277 -3.38 -12.76 -15.81
CA MET A 277 -1.99 -13.07 -15.50
C MET A 277 -1.71 -14.58 -15.34
N ASN A 278 -2.77 -15.42 -15.32
CA ASN A 278 -2.70 -16.81 -14.86
C ASN A 278 -1.98 -16.95 -13.50
N ALA A 279 -2.40 -16.12 -12.53
CA ALA A 279 -1.71 -15.97 -11.25
C ALA A 279 -1.58 -17.31 -10.50
N GLY A 280 -0.41 -17.53 -9.90
CA GLY A 280 -0.14 -18.61 -8.96
C GLY A 280 -0.20 -18.14 -7.51
N GLY A 281 0.38 -18.95 -6.63
CA GLY A 281 0.54 -18.65 -5.21
C GLY A 281 1.27 -19.78 -4.50
N LYS A 282 1.20 -19.84 -3.17
CA LYS A 282 1.85 -20.91 -2.40
C LYS A 282 1.14 -22.26 -2.53
N LYS A 283 -0.17 -22.27 -2.78
CA LYS A 283 -0.97 -23.49 -2.96
C LYS A 283 -0.87 -24.07 -4.37
N ALA A 284 -0.13 -23.42 -5.28
CA ALA A 284 0.02 -23.89 -6.65
C ALA A 284 0.71 -25.26 -6.73
N VAL A 285 1.57 -25.57 -5.76
CA VAL A 285 2.17 -26.90 -5.61
C VAL A 285 1.12 -28.02 -5.47
N LEU A 286 -0.05 -27.74 -4.88
CA LEU A 286 -1.16 -28.69 -4.77
C LEU A 286 -2.06 -28.68 -6.01
N TRP A 287 -2.58 -27.51 -6.36
CA TRP A 287 -3.73 -27.40 -7.29
C TRP A 287 -3.46 -26.53 -8.53
N GLY A 288 -2.20 -26.19 -8.79
CA GLY A 288 -1.80 -25.38 -9.94
C GLY A 288 -2.16 -23.90 -9.82
N THR A 289 -2.10 -23.20 -10.95
CA THR A 289 -2.36 -21.76 -11.09
C THR A 289 -3.83 -21.46 -11.32
N THR A 290 -4.16 -20.21 -11.67
CA THR A 290 -5.54 -19.77 -11.90
C THR A 290 -6.25 -20.61 -12.96
N LEU A 291 -5.59 -20.93 -14.08
CA LEU A 291 -6.17 -21.73 -15.17
C LEU A 291 -6.63 -23.12 -14.71
N ASP A 292 -5.87 -23.79 -13.85
CA ASP A 292 -6.19 -25.14 -13.36
C ASP A 292 -7.50 -25.19 -12.57
N ASN A 293 -7.94 -24.03 -12.05
CA ASN A 293 -9.06 -23.91 -11.15
C ASN A 293 -10.29 -23.25 -11.81
N LEU A 294 -10.20 -22.86 -13.09
CA LEU A 294 -11.29 -22.25 -13.84
C LEU A 294 -12.24 -23.32 -14.40
N ALA A 295 -13.52 -23.22 -14.02
CA ALA A 295 -14.60 -23.97 -14.65
C ALA A 295 -15.13 -23.22 -15.89
N SER A 296 -15.33 -21.91 -15.77
CA SER A 296 -15.68 -21.05 -16.91
C SER A 296 -15.33 -19.58 -16.65
N TRP A 297 -15.24 -18.77 -17.72
CA TRP A 297 -15.13 -17.32 -17.62
C TRP A 297 -15.82 -16.60 -18.77
N ARG A 298 -16.24 -15.35 -18.50
CA ARG A 298 -16.86 -14.45 -19.48
C ARG A 298 -15.95 -13.26 -19.75
N MET A 299 -15.95 -12.82 -21.00
CA MET A 299 -15.18 -11.67 -21.44
C MET A 299 -15.84 -10.91 -22.61
N VAL A 300 -15.40 -9.67 -22.79
CA VAL A 300 -15.69 -8.86 -23.97
C VAL A 300 -14.46 -8.85 -24.87
N THR A 301 -14.67 -9.20 -26.13
CA THR A 301 -13.64 -9.31 -27.17
C THR A 301 -13.28 -7.95 -27.77
N PRO A 302 -12.20 -7.83 -28.58
CA PRO A 302 -11.82 -6.58 -29.24
C PRO A 302 -12.86 -6.04 -30.23
N GLN A 303 -13.77 -6.90 -30.68
CA GLN A 303 -14.91 -6.54 -31.54
C GLN A 303 -16.11 -5.99 -30.75
N GLY A 304 -16.06 -6.01 -29.41
CA GLY A 304 -17.20 -5.64 -28.57
C GLY A 304 -18.22 -6.76 -28.36
N ASP A 305 -17.95 -7.96 -28.87
CA ASP A 305 -18.81 -9.14 -28.69
C ASP A 305 -18.51 -9.86 -27.37
N TRP A 306 -19.54 -10.49 -26.80
CA TRP A 306 -19.44 -11.34 -25.62
C TRP A 306 -18.90 -12.74 -25.96
N LEU A 307 -18.03 -13.27 -25.11
CA LEU A 307 -17.48 -14.61 -25.19
C LEU A 307 -17.52 -15.29 -23.82
N GLU A 308 -18.00 -16.53 -23.78
CA GLU A 308 -17.88 -17.43 -22.63
C GLU A 308 -17.00 -18.61 -23.01
N VAL A 309 -16.04 -18.91 -22.13
CA VAL A 309 -15.18 -20.08 -22.26
C VAL A 309 -15.49 -21.04 -21.13
N THR A 310 -15.76 -22.29 -21.46
CA THR A 310 -16.06 -23.36 -20.49
C THR A 310 -15.05 -24.49 -20.61
N ARG A 311 -14.44 -24.89 -19.50
CA ARG A 311 -13.55 -26.05 -19.44
C ARG A 311 -14.39 -27.33 -19.39
N LEU A 312 -14.15 -28.23 -20.33
CA LEU A 312 -14.80 -29.54 -20.40
C LEU A 312 -13.88 -30.60 -19.78
N GLU A 313 -14.47 -31.64 -19.19
CA GLU A 313 -13.74 -32.80 -18.63
C GLU A 313 -12.65 -32.35 -17.64
N HIS A 314 -13.03 -31.46 -16.71
CA HIS A 314 -12.10 -30.84 -15.76
C HIS A 314 -11.52 -31.90 -14.80
N ASN A 315 -10.20 -32.12 -14.82
CA ASN A 315 -9.53 -33.15 -13.99
C ASN A 315 -9.44 -32.85 -12.49
N LEU A 316 -9.92 -31.67 -12.06
CA LEU A 316 -9.89 -31.16 -10.67
C LEU A 316 -8.47 -31.03 -10.07
N GLY A 317 -7.44 -31.12 -10.91
CA GLY A 317 -6.04 -31.03 -10.54
C GLY A 317 -5.29 -30.15 -11.53
N LYS A 318 -3.99 -30.42 -11.69
CA LYS A 318 -3.15 -29.61 -12.56
C LYS A 318 -3.45 -29.91 -14.03
N ILE A 319 -3.71 -28.89 -14.83
CA ILE A 319 -4.14 -29.00 -16.23
C ILE A 319 -3.12 -29.73 -17.12
N HIS A 320 -1.83 -29.63 -16.81
CA HIS A 320 -0.76 -30.23 -17.60
C HIS A 320 -0.56 -31.74 -17.36
N GLU A 321 -1.19 -32.29 -16.31
CA GLU A 321 -1.20 -33.73 -16.03
C GLU A 321 -2.28 -34.45 -16.85
N GLN A 322 -3.22 -33.72 -17.45
CA GLN A 322 -4.30 -34.26 -18.26
C GLN A 322 -3.81 -34.52 -19.70
N GLU A 323 -4.04 -35.73 -20.22
CA GLU A 323 -3.58 -36.11 -21.57
C GLU A 323 -4.20 -35.22 -22.66
N THR A 324 -5.51 -35.01 -22.62
CA THR A 324 -6.24 -34.14 -23.57
C THR A 324 -7.13 -33.17 -22.80
N VAL A 325 -7.01 -31.88 -23.12
CA VAL A 325 -7.78 -30.79 -22.52
C VAL A 325 -8.69 -30.17 -23.57
N ARG A 326 -9.94 -29.89 -23.19
CA ARG A 326 -10.97 -29.34 -24.07
C ARG A 326 -11.61 -28.09 -23.49
N PHE A 327 -11.83 -27.09 -24.34
CA PHE A 327 -12.59 -25.88 -24.02
C PHE A 327 -13.68 -25.62 -25.05
N SER A 328 -14.87 -25.21 -24.59
CA SER A 328 -15.95 -24.72 -25.44
C SER A 328 -15.97 -23.19 -25.41
N LEU A 329 -15.93 -22.56 -26.58
CA LEU A 329 -15.91 -21.11 -26.78
C LEU A 329 -17.23 -20.68 -27.41
N GLN A 330 -18.16 -20.15 -26.60
CA GLN A 330 -19.48 -19.69 -27.05
C GLN A 330 -19.50 -18.17 -27.16
N ARG A 331 -19.80 -17.66 -28.35
CA ARG A 331 -20.03 -16.22 -28.58
C ARG A 331 -21.49 -15.85 -28.39
N TYR A 332 -21.73 -14.63 -27.92
CA TYR A 332 -23.07 -14.07 -27.74
C TYR A 332 -23.22 -12.72 -28.44
N ALA A 333 -24.47 -12.36 -28.75
CA ALA A 333 -24.84 -11.05 -29.25
C ALA A 333 -24.55 -9.95 -28.20
N PRO A 334 -24.63 -8.65 -28.55
CA PRO A 334 -24.37 -7.55 -27.62
C PRO A 334 -25.24 -7.52 -26.36
N ASP A 335 -26.38 -8.24 -26.36
CA ASP A 335 -27.22 -8.45 -25.18
C ASP A 335 -26.58 -9.37 -24.12
N GLY A 336 -25.50 -10.05 -24.46
CA GLY A 336 -24.73 -10.95 -23.59
C GLY A 336 -25.37 -12.31 -23.33
N HIS A 337 -26.53 -12.60 -23.91
CA HIS A 337 -27.30 -13.82 -23.59
C HIS A 337 -27.76 -14.60 -24.82
N THR A 338 -27.91 -13.97 -25.98
CA THR A 338 -28.33 -14.65 -27.21
C THR A 338 -27.11 -15.30 -27.88
N PRO A 339 -27.03 -16.64 -27.96
CA PRO A 339 -25.90 -17.32 -28.59
C PRO A 339 -25.76 -16.98 -30.07
N ARG A 340 -24.53 -16.81 -30.53
CA ARG A 340 -24.20 -16.51 -31.93
C ARG A 340 -23.37 -17.64 -32.54
N GLY A 341 -24.00 -18.43 -33.39
CA GLY A 341 -23.37 -19.61 -34.00
C GLY A 341 -23.17 -20.76 -33.02
N GLU A 342 -22.62 -21.86 -33.54
CA GLU A 342 -22.25 -23.02 -32.72
C GLU A 342 -20.98 -22.74 -31.91
N PRO A 343 -20.83 -23.34 -30.71
CA PRO A 343 -19.60 -23.22 -29.92
C PRO A 343 -18.38 -23.78 -30.66
N GLU A 344 -17.27 -23.04 -30.62
CA GLU A 344 -15.98 -23.52 -31.11
C GLU A 344 -15.34 -24.42 -30.04
N LEU A 345 -14.89 -25.61 -30.43
CA LEU A 345 -14.19 -26.55 -29.54
C LEU A 345 -12.68 -26.43 -29.74
N LEU A 346 -11.96 -26.10 -28.67
CA LEU A 346 -10.50 -26.07 -28.65
C LEU A 346 -9.99 -27.33 -27.92
N GLU A 347 -9.21 -28.17 -28.61
CA GLU A 347 -8.65 -29.41 -28.09
C GLU A 347 -7.12 -29.42 -28.24
N MET A 348 -6.40 -29.75 -27.16
CA MET A 348 -4.94 -29.82 -27.15
C MET A 348 -4.42 -30.73 -26.03
N PRO A 349 -3.17 -31.20 -26.10
CA PRO A 349 -2.53 -31.89 -24.96
C PRO A 349 -2.34 -30.98 -23.76
N GLY A 350 -2.54 -31.49 -22.54
CA GLY A 350 -2.34 -30.68 -21.31
C GLY A 350 -0.90 -30.17 -21.16
N SER A 351 0.08 -30.92 -21.66
CA SER A 351 1.50 -30.57 -21.64
C SER A 351 1.84 -29.27 -22.38
N VAL A 352 0.92 -28.71 -23.19
CA VAL A 352 1.13 -27.41 -23.87
C VAL A 352 1.06 -26.23 -22.89
N PHE A 353 0.32 -26.36 -21.78
CA PHE A 353 0.08 -25.24 -20.87
C PHE A 353 1.28 -24.89 -19.98
N ARG A 354 2.26 -25.80 -19.84
CA ARG A 354 3.48 -25.61 -19.04
C ARG A 354 4.63 -26.42 -19.60
N LYS A 355 5.84 -25.87 -19.56
CA LYS A 355 7.06 -26.65 -19.79
C LYS A 355 7.15 -27.83 -18.81
N ALA A 356 7.42 -29.02 -19.34
CA ALA A 356 7.55 -30.24 -18.55
C ALA A 356 8.63 -30.09 -17.46
N GLY A 357 8.34 -30.59 -16.25
CA GLY A 357 9.25 -30.51 -15.10
C GLY A 357 9.22 -29.19 -14.34
N LEU A 358 8.40 -28.21 -14.74
CA LEU A 358 8.23 -26.94 -14.03
C LEU A 358 6.83 -26.83 -13.40
N GLY A 359 6.76 -26.35 -12.15
CA GLY A 359 5.49 -26.17 -11.44
C GLY A 359 4.66 -24.99 -11.96
N LYS A 360 5.33 -23.97 -12.52
CA LYS A 360 4.72 -22.73 -13.03
C LYS A 360 5.43 -22.31 -14.34
N ASP A 361 4.65 -21.80 -15.28
CA ASP A 361 5.16 -21.23 -16.54
C ASP A 361 4.07 -20.33 -17.15
N VAL A 362 4.38 -19.04 -17.33
CA VAL A 362 3.47 -18.07 -17.96
C VAL A 362 4.09 -17.40 -19.19
N THR A 363 5.10 -18.04 -19.78
CA THR A 363 5.85 -17.50 -20.92
C THR A 363 5.12 -17.65 -22.25
N ASP A 364 4.40 -18.77 -22.48
CA ASP A 364 3.63 -18.94 -23.71
C ASP A 364 2.36 -18.08 -23.70
N LYS A 365 2.42 -16.93 -24.36
CA LYS A 365 1.28 -16.02 -24.50
C LYS A 365 0.28 -16.48 -25.55
N PHE A 366 0.64 -17.38 -26.46
CA PHE A 366 -0.30 -17.94 -27.43
C PHE A 366 -1.21 -18.97 -26.78
N LEU A 367 -0.67 -19.85 -25.94
CA LEU A 367 -1.41 -20.81 -25.11
C LEU A 367 -2.46 -21.60 -25.92
N ALA A 368 -2.02 -22.14 -27.06
CA ALA A 368 -2.86 -22.84 -28.04
C ALA A 368 -4.09 -22.06 -28.54
N GLY A 369 -4.08 -20.73 -28.45
CA GLY A 369 -5.20 -19.87 -28.86
C GLY A 369 -6.29 -19.68 -27.80
N LEU A 370 -6.10 -20.18 -26.56
CA LEU A 370 -7.07 -20.00 -25.48
C LEU A 370 -7.24 -18.51 -25.14
N PRO A 371 -8.45 -17.92 -25.20
CA PRO A 371 -8.64 -16.48 -25.04
C PRO A 371 -8.69 -16.02 -23.58
N GLY A 372 -8.18 -14.80 -23.34
CA GLY A 372 -8.27 -14.08 -22.07
C GLY A 372 -7.26 -14.49 -20.99
N VAL A 373 -7.07 -15.79 -20.75
CA VAL A 373 -6.13 -16.30 -19.74
C VAL A 373 -4.68 -16.06 -20.17
N GLN A 374 -3.85 -15.53 -19.27
CA GLN A 374 -2.40 -15.28 -19.50
C GLN A 374 -2.08 -14.18 -20.53
N LYS A 375 -3.10 -13.51 -21.09
CA LYS A 375 -2.97 -12.52 -22.19
C LYS A 375 -2.76 -11.08 -21.72
N GLU A 376 -2.79 -10.83 -20.41
CA GLU A 376 -2.49 -9.50 -19.84
C GLU A 376 -3.40 -8.38 -20.38
N GLY A 377 -4.65 -8.74 -20.74
CA GLY A 377 -5.65 -7.82 -21.28
C GLY A 377 -5.43 -7.42 -22.75
N CYS A 378 -4.57 -8.13 -23.48
CA CYS A 378 -4.26 -7.84 -24.89
C CYS A 378 -5.29 -8.36 -25.90
N ASP A 379 -6.20 -9.26 -25.51
CA ASP A 379 -7.20 -9.86 -26.40
C ASP A 379 -8.64 -9.71 -25.89
N GLY A 380 -8.86 -8.84 -24.91
CA GLY A 380 -10.19 -8.52 -24.40
C GLY A 380 -10.22 -8.21 -22.89
N LEU A 381 -11.43 -8.10 -22.36
CA LEU A 381 -11.71 -7.75 -20.97
C LEU A 381 -12.48 -8.87 -20.26
N ILE A 382 -11.87 -9.49 -19.25
CA ILE A 382 -12.55 -10.46 -18.37
C ILE A 382 -13.54 -9.75 -17.46
N THR A 383 -14.77 -10.25 -17.39
CA THR A 383 -15.86 -9.63 -16.62
C THR A 383 -16.31 -10.46 -15.43
N SER A 384 -16.32 -11.78 -15.54
CA SER A 384 -16.65 -12.72 -14.46
C SER A 384 -16.08 -14.11 -14.74
N ALA A 385 -16.02 -14.95 -13.69
CA ALA A 385 -15.59 -16.33 -13.80
C ALA A 385 -16.21 -17.22 -12.72
N ARG A 386 -16.21 -18.53 -13.00
CA ARG A 386 -16.53 -19.60 -12.06
C ARG A 386 -15.29 -20.42 -11.77
N PHE A 387 -15.02 -20.61 -10.48
CA PHE A 387 -13.89 -21.40 -9.98
C PHE A 387 -14.37 -22.65 -9.26
N ILE A 388 -13.59 -23.73 -9.36
CA ILE A 388 -13.73 -24.86 -8.44
C ILE A 388 -13.09 -24.54 -7.08
N LEU A 389 -13.60 -25.16 -6.03
CA LEU A 389 -13.06 -25.11 -4.67
C LEU A 389 -12.60 -26.50 -4.25
N HIS A 390 -11.59 -26.54 -3.37
CA HIS A 390 -10.98 -27.80 -2.93
C HIS A 390 -11.29 -28.09 -1.48
N ARG A 391 -11.22 -29.35 -1.08
CA ARG A 391 -11.15 -29.71 0.34
C ARG A 391 -9.67 -29.71 0.77
N MET A 392 -9.35 -28.97 1.83
CA MET A 392 -8.04 -29.07 2.49
C MET A 392 -8.01 -30.30 3.41
N PRO A 393 -6.91 -31.08 3.47
CA PRO A 393 -6.77 -32.17 4.44
C PRO A 393 -6.91 -31.68 5.89
N ALA A 394 -7.38 -32.56 6.78
CA ALA A 394 -7.84 -32.20 8.13
C ALA A 394 -6.72 -31.68 9.06
N HIS A 395 -5.50 -32.21 8.91
CA HIS A 395 -4.38 -31.90 9.78
C HIS A 395 -3.29 -31.14 9.02
N VAL A 396 -2.74 -30.11 9.65
CA VAL A 396 -1.62 -29.32 9.10
C VAL A 396 -0.51 -29.18 10.15
N ARG A 397 0.74 -29.38 9.72
CA ARG A 397 1.96 -29.11 10.51
C ARG A 397 2.83 -28.13 9.74
N THR A 398 3.26 -27.05 10.38
CA THR A 398 4.22 -26.13 9.77
C THR A 398 5.62 -26.47 10.28
N VAL A 399 6.53 -26.79 9.38
CA VAL A 399 7.95 -26.98 9.69
C VAL A 399 8.73 -25.71 9.33
N CYS A 400 9.65 -25.29 10.21
CA CYS A 400 10.59 -24.20 9.97
C CYS A 400 12.00 -24.74 10.12
N LEU A 401 12.83 -24.59 9.09
CA LEU A 401 14.18 -25.15 9.02
C LEU A 401 15.18 -24.01 8.84
N GLU A 402 16.14 -23.89 9.75
CA GLU A 402 17.15 -22.83 9.80
C GLU A 402 18.54 -23.39 9.49
N PHE A 403 19.22 -22.87 8.46
CA PHE A 403 20.54 -23.34 8.04
C PHE A 403 21.58 -22.27 8.30
N PHE A 404 22.69 -22.62 8.95
CA PHE A 404 23.71 -21.67 9.42
C PHE A 404 25.04 -21.74 8.68
N GLY A 405 25.32 -22.84 7.97
CA GLY A 405 26.56 -23.00 7.22
C GLY A 405 26.72 -21.96 6.10
N ASP A 406 27.95 -21.50 5.88
CA ASP A 406 28.26 -20.56 4.79
C ASP A 406 28.27 -21.24 3.40
N ASP A 407 28.31 -22.57 3.34
CA ASP A 407 28.22 -23.36 2.10
C ASP A 407 26.77 -23.69 1.72
N LEU A 408 26.11 -22.76 1.02
CA LEU A 408 24.71 -22.93 0.57
C LEU A 408 24.50 -24.15 -0.33
N ALA A 409 25.55 -24.66 -1.01
CA ALA A 409 25.44 -25.84 -1.85
C ALA A 409 25.12 -27.11 -1.04
N ARG A 410 25.35 -27.09 0.28
CA ARG A 410 24.97 -28.19 1.18
C ARG A 410 23.54 -28.07 1.70
N ALA A 411 23.00 -26.84 1.72
CA ALA A 411 21.69 -26.55 2.29
C ALA A 411 20.56 -26.66 1.24
N VAL A 412 20.76 -26.10 0.04
CA VAL A 412 19.74 -26.08 -1.03
C VAL A 412 19.24 -27.47 -1.45
N PRO A 413 20.09 -28.53 -1.54
CA PRO A 413 19.61 -29.89 -1.84
C PRO A 413 18.55 -30.42 -0.87
N ALA A 414 18.48 -29.89 0.36
CA ALA A 414 17.43 -30.25 1.32
C ALA A 414 16.02 -29.98 0.75
N ILE A 415 15.85 -28.99 -0.12
CA ILE A 415 14.55 -28.70 -0.77
C ILE A 415 14.11 -29.91 -1.60
N VAL A 416 15.00 -30.46 -2.42
CA VAL A 416 14.73 -31.62 -3.30
C VAL A 416 14.51 -32.86 -2.45
N GLU A 417 15.40 -33.13 -1.49
CA GLU A 417 15.29 -34.29 -0.59
C GLU A 417 13.99 -34.32 0.20
N ILE A 418 13.54 -33.16 0.71
CA ILE A 418 12.28 -33.04 1.43
C ILE A 418 11.09 -33.25 0.48
N THR A 419 11.16 -32.70 -0.73
CA THR A 419 10.09 -32.82 -1.73
C THR A 419 9.94 -34.26 -2.19
N ASP A 420 11.03 -34.90 -2.62
CA ASP A 420 11.06 -36.30 -3.06
C ASP A 420 10.58 -37.25 -1.94
N PHE A 421 11.00 -37.02 -0.70
CA PHE A 421 10.57 -37.81 0.45
C PHE A 421 9.06 -37.73 0.69
N ILE A 422 8.49 -36.52 0.59
CA ILE A 422 7.05 -36.33 0.82
C ILE A 422 6.24 -36.88 -0.35
N GLU A 423 6.68 -36.67 -1.60
CA GLU A 423 6.04 -37.26 -2.79
C GLU A 423 6.03 -38.79 -2.74
N ALA A 424 7.09 -39.40 -2.20
CA ALA A 424 7.13 -40.85 -1.97
C ALA A 424 6.28 -41.33 -0.78
N THR A 425 5.78 -40.42 0.08
CA THR A 425 5.00 -40.74 1.27
C THR A 425 3.50 -40.57 0.99
N GLU A 426 2.85 -41.66 0.60
CA GLU A 426 1.40 -41.66 0.33
C GLU A 426 0.59 -41.15 1.54
N GLY A 427 -0.34 -40.24 1.29
CA GLY A 427 -1.22 -39.65 2.32
C GLY A 427 -0.70 -38.36 2.97
N VAL A 428 0.51 -37.90 2.66
CA VAL A 428 1.02 -36.58 3.09
C VAL A 428 1.33 -35.73 1.87
N GLN A 429 0.98 -34.44 1.93
CA GLN A 429 1.23 -33.50 0.84
C GLN A 429 1.88 -32.21 1.36
N ILE A 430 2.58 -31.50 0.48
CA ILE A 430 3.11 -30.16 0.73
C ILE A 430 2.03 -29.15 0.30
N ALA A 431 1.48 -28.39 1.24
CA ALA A 431 0.55 -27.30 0.93
C ALA A 431 1.24 -25.96 0.64
N GLY A 432 2.53 -25.86 0.96
CA GLY A 432 3.41 -24.77 0.58
C GLY A 432 4.82 -25.02 1.10
N LEU A 433 5.83 -24.66 0.33
CA LEU A 433 7.24 -24.75 0.70
C LEU A 433 7.94 -23.47 0.23
N GLU A 434 8.40 -22.66 1.19
CA GLU A 434 8.96 -21.34 0.96
C GLU A 434 10.41 -21.25 1.42
N HIS A 435 11.19 -20.44 0.71
CA HIS A 435 12.60 -20.21 0.98
C HIS A 435 12.88 -18.71 1.14
N LEU A 436 13.69 -18.35 2.15
CA LEU A 436 14.27 -17.02 2.36
C LEU A 436 15.81 -17.10 2.41
N ASP A 437 16.49 -16.29 1.59
CA ASP A 437 17.95 -16.16 1.63
C ASP A 437 18.43 -15.25 2.79
N GLU A 438 19.75 -15.19 3.02
CA GLU A 438 20.36 -14.39 4.08
C GLU A 438 19.98 -12.89 4.02
N ARG A 439 19.82 -12.36 2.80
CA ARG A 439 19.47 -10.94 2.59
C ARG A 439 18.04 -10.67 3.01
N TYR A 440 17.11 -11.57 2.69
CA TYR A 440 15.74 -11.51 3.16
C TYR A 440 15.62 -11.75 4.66
N VAL A 441 16.31 -12.76 5.21
CA VAL A 441 16.38 -13.00 6.66
C VAL A 441 16.79 -11.71 7.39
N LYS A 442 17.79 -11.00 6.86
CA LYS A 442 18.20 -9.69 7.39
C LYS A 442 17.15 -8.61 7.20
N ALA A 443 16.55 -8.50 6.01
CA ALA A 443 15.61 -7.44 5.67
C ALA A 443 14.27 -7.54 6.43
N VAL A 444 13.73 -8.74 6.60
CA VAL A 444 12.46 -8.97 7.33
C VAL A 444 12.63 -8.94 8.84
N ARG A 445 13.85 -8.66 9.32
CA ARG A 445 14.27 -8.72 10.73
C ARG A 445 13.87 -10.05 11.35
N TYR A 446 14.18 -11.14 10.66
CA TYR A 446 13.83 -12.50 11.06
C TYR A 446 14.30 -12.78 12.49
N SER A 447 13.40 -13.37 13.28
CA SER A 447 13.70 -13.82 14.64
C SER A 447 14.20 -15.27 14.58
N THR A 448 15.50 -15.46 14.79
CA THR A 448 16.14 -16.77 14.87
C THR A 448 15.50 -17.59 16.00
N LYS A 449 15.02 -18.78 15.67
CA LYS A 449 14.36 -19.70 16.61
C LYS A 449 15.38 -20.58 17.32
N ALA A 450 16.47 -20.95 16.64
CA ALA A 450 17.60 -21.62 17.27
C ALA A 450 18.27 -20.74 18.33
N PRO A 451 18.77 -21.30 19.44
CA PRO A 451 19.47 -20.58 20.50
C PRO A 451 20.92 -20.22 20.08
N ARG A 452 21.08 -19.57 18.91
CA ARG A 452 22.36 -19.14 18.34
C ARG A 452 22.47 -17.63 18.30
N ARG A 453 23.70 -17.11 18.38
CA ARG A 453 23.99 -15.67 18.20
C ARG A 453 23.95 -15.26 16.72
N GLU A 454 24.21 -16.20 15.82
CA GLU A 454 24.23 -15.99 14.39
C GLU A 454 22.82 -15.99 13.80
N ARG A 455 22.69 -15.36 12.64
CA ARG A 455 21.47 -15.46 11.83
C ARG A 455 21.61 -16.61 10.85
N PRO A 456 20.52 -17.33 10.55
CA PRO A 456 20.53 -18.33 9.50
C PRO A 456 20.87 -17.68 8.14
N LYS A 457 21.59 -18.42 7.31
CA LYS A 457 21.90 -18.07 5.92
C LYS A 457 20.76 -18.41 4.98
N MET A 458 19.96 -19.40 5.36
CA MET A 458 18.79 -19.86 4.63
C MET A 458 17.72 -20.31 5.63
N VAL A 459 16.46 -19.97 5.33
CA VAL A 459 15.30 -20.45 6.09
C VAL A 459 14.31 -21.09 5.14
N LEU A 460 13.87 -22.31 5.45
CA LEU A 460 12.74 -22.98 4.78
C LEU A 460 11.53 -23.00 5.71
N ILE A 461 10.35 -22.71 5.17
CA ILE A 461 9.08 -22.83 5.89
C ILE A 461 8.14 -23.67 5.02
N ALA A 462 7.61 -24.76 5.56
CA ALA A 462 6.69 -25.62 4.82
C ALA A 462 5.43 -25.96 5.61
N ASP A 463 4.27 -25.94 4.95
CA ASP A 463 3.03 -26.51 5.47
C ASP A 463 2.87 -27.92 4.91
N LEU A 464 2.86 -28.91 5.81
CA LEU A 464 2.59 -30.31 5.49
C LEU A 464 1.15 -30.63 5.89
N VAL A 465 0.40 -31.31 5.02
CA VAL A 465 -1.02 -31.60 5.22
C VAL A 465 -1.34 -33.09 5.03
N SER A 466 -2.27 -33.62 5.81
CA SER A 466 -2.75 -34.99 5.73
C SER A 466 -4.10 -35.15 6.44
N ASP A 467 -4.86 -36.17 6.06
CA ASP A 467 -6.02 -36.64 6.84
C ASP A 467 -5.62 -37.61 7.97
N ASP A 468 -4.37 -38.09 8.02
CA ASP A 468 -3.82 -38.90 9.11
C ASP A 468 -2.82 -38.07 9.96
N GLU A 469 -3.24 -37.70 11.16
CA GLU A 469 -2.42 -36.91 12.08
C GLU A 469 -1.12 -37.63 12.54
N ALA A 470 -1.18 -38.94 12.74
CA ALA A 470 -0.04 -39.71 13.24
C ALA A 470 1.02 -39.87 12.16
N LEU A 471 0.59 -40.13 10.92
CA LEU A 471 1.46 -40.13 9.75
C LEU A 471 2.11 -38.76 9.56
N LEU A 472 1.31 -37.70 9.55
CA LEU A 472 1.80 -36.33 9.40
C LEU A 472 2.85 -35.95 10.45
N GLY A 473 2.63 -36.35 11.71
CA GLY A 473 3.59 -36.15 12.80
C GLY A 473 4.93 -36.83 12.53
N ARG A 474 4.92 -38.10 12.11
CA ARG A 474 6.15 -38.86 11.78
C ARG A 474 6.88 -38.24 10.58
N THR A 475 6.15 -37.89 9.53
CA THR A 475 6.72 -37.26 8.32
C THR A 475 7.36 -35.91 8.67
N ALA A 476 6.70 -35.07 9.47
CA ALA A 476 7.27 -33.79 9.89
C ALA A 476 8.56 -33.96 10.71
N SER A 477 8.64 -34.96 11.61
CA SER A 477 9.89 -35.27 12.32
C SER A 477 11.00 -35.73 11.40
N GLU A 478 10.66 -36.51 10.38
CA GLU A 478 11.63 -36.99 9.39
C GLU A 478 12.17 -35.86 8.50
N VAL A 479 11.32 -34.91 8.11
CA VAL A 479 11.75 -33.68 7.42
C VAL A 479 12.78 -32.90 8.25
N VAL A 480 12.57 -32.78 9.56
CA VAL A 480 13.56 -32.16 10.47
C VAL A 480 14.86 -32.98 10.50
N ARG A 481 14.79 -34.32 10.48
CA ARG A 481 15.98 -35.19 10.43
C ARG A 481 16.78 -34.98 9.15
N LEU A 482 16.11 -34.87 7.99
CA LEU A 482 16.75 -34.56 6.70
C LEU A 482 17.46 -33.20 6.74
N ALA A 483 16.80 -32.17 7.27
CA ALA A 483 17.41 -30.85 7.44
C ALA A 483 18.65 -30.89 8.35
N ASN A 484 18.57 -31.61 9.47
CA ASN A 484 19.69 -31.77 10.41
C ASN A 484 20.90 -32.46 9.75
N ALA A 485 20.68 -33.42 8.84
CA ALA A 485 21.76 -34.07 8.08
C ALA A 485 22.49 -33.09 7.14
N ARG A 486 21.89 -31.93 6.86
CA ARG A 486 22.44 -30.84 6.05
C ARG A 486 22.84 -29.62 6.89
N GLU A 487 23.15 -29.82 8.17
CA GLU A 487 23.56 -28.76 9.13
C GLU A 487 22.48 -27.69 9.38
N GLY A 488 21.21 -28.05 9.14
CA GLY A 488 20.05 -27.27 9.54
C GLY A 488 19.61 -27.58 10.96
N GLU A 489 18.74 -26.73 11.51
CA GLU A 489 17.94 -26.99 12.71
C GLU A 489 16.46 -26.86 12.37
N GLY A 490 15.61 -27.79 12.80
CA GLY A 490 14.19 -27.82 12.46
C GLY A 490 13.25 -27.68 13.64
N PHE A 491 12.15 -26.96 13.42
CA PHE A 491 11.08 -26.69 14.40
C PHE A 491 9.72 -27.04 13.81
N ILE A 492 8.83 -27.62 14.62
CA ILE A 492 7.49 -28.03 14.19
C ILE A 492 6.44 -27.24 14.96
N ALA A 493 5.55 -26.55 14.25
CA ALA A 493 4.40 -25.87 14.80
C ALA A 493 3.11 -26.66 14.50
N VAL A 494 2.35 -26.94 15.56
CA VAL A 494 1.08 -27.69 15.51
C VAL A 494 -0.12 -26.75 15.56
N GLY A 495 -0.22 -25.95 16.62
CA GLY A 495 -1.35 -25.05 16.84
C GLY A 495 -1.39 -23.88 15.84
N ALA A 496 -2.59 -23.45 15.47
CA ALA A 496 -2.82 -22.42 14.46
C ALA A 496 -2.04 -21.12 14.74
N GLU A 497 -1.99 -20.67 16.00
CA GLU A 497 -1.23 -19.49 16.42
C GLU A 497 0.29 -19.68 16.18
N ALA A 498 0.84 -20.83 16.58
CA ALA A 498 2.26 -21.13 16.36
C ALA A 498 2.62 -21.17 14.87
N ARG A 499 1.75 -21.77 14.04
CA ARG A 499 1.90 -21.77 12.57
C ARG A 499 1.86 -20.34 12.01
N ALA A 500 0.89 -19.53 12.45
CA ALA A 500 0.78 -18.14 12.03
C ALA A 500 2.04 -17.32 12.37
N ARG A 501 2.65 -17.56 13.55
CA ARG A 501 3.92 -16.91 13.93
C ARG A 501 5.06 -17.26 12.99
N PHE A 502 5.17 -18.51 12.52
CA PHE A 502 6.21 -18.89 11.54
C PHE A 502 5.99 -18.19 10.19
N TRP A 503 4.75 -18.14 9.73
CA TRP A 503 4.39 -17.49 8.46
C TRP A 503 4.44 -15.96 8.49
N ALA A 504 4.34 -15.34 9.66
CA ALA A 504 4.39 -13.89 9.82
C ALA A 504 5.69 -13.28 9.26
N ASP A 505 6.82 -13.98 9.37
CA ASP A 505 8.11 -13.53 8.85
C ASP A 505 8.13 -13.49 7.32
N ARG A 506 7.56 -14.53 6.68
CA ARG A 506 7.43 -14.64 5.21
C ARG A 506 6.50 -13.58 4.60
N ALA A 507 5.52 -13.10 5.35
CA ALA A 507 4.60 -12.06 4.89
C ALA A 507 5.26 -10.66 4.74
N ARG A 508 6.45 -10.45 5.33
CA ARG A 508 7.17 -9.17 5.37
C ARG A 508 8.27 -9.01 4.32
N THR A 509 8.34 -9.87 3.30
CA THR A 509 9.39 -9.79 2.24
C THR A 509 9.45 -8.43 1.53
N ALA A 510 8.33 -7.71 1.46
CA ALA A 510 8.28 -6.33 0.95
C ALA A 510 9.19 -5.33 1.69
N ALA A 511 9.70 -5.65 2.89
CA ALA A 511 10.64 -4.81 3.64
C ALA A 511 12.00 -4.61 2.94
N ILE A 512 12.39 -5.49 2.01
CA ILE A 512 13.70 -5.39 1.30
C ILE A 512 13.90 -4.05 0.60
N SER A 513 12.81 -3.45 0.11
CA SER A 513 12.80 -2.19 -0.63
C SER A 513 12.84 -0.94 0.27
N ALA A 514 12.83 -1.09 1.61
CA ALA A 514 13.06 0.03 2.51
C ALA A 514 14.45 0.66 2.34
N HIS A 515 15.43 -0.11 1.84
CA HIS A 515 16.79 0.35 1.60
C HIS A 515 16.95 1.35 0.45
N THR A 516 16.02 1.41 -0.51
CA THR A 516 16.16 2.19 -1.75
C THR A 516 15.05 3.21 -1.97
N ASN A 517 14.34 3.61 -0.92
CA ASN A 517 13.10 4.40 -1.03
C ASN A 517 12.07 3.72 -1.95
N ALA A 518 11.84 2.42 -1.72
CA ALA A 518 10.71 1.66 -2.24
C ALA A 518 10.69 1.30 -3.73
N PHE A 519 11.68 1.72 -4.51
CA PHE A 519 11.86 1.22 -5.87
C PHE A 519 12.80 0.00 -5.89
N LYS A 520 12.36 -1.05 -6.59
CA LYS A 520 13.13 -2.29 -6.81
C LYS A 520 12.70 -2.91 -8.12
N ILE A 521 13.64 -3.54 -8.81
CA ILE A 521 13.35 -4.41 -9.96
C ILE A 521 12.98 -5.78 -9.41
N ASN A 522 11.86 -6.33 -9.89
CA ASN A 522 11.31 -7.61 -9.44
C ASN A 522 11.24 -8.56 -10.62
N GLU A 523 11.97 -9.66 -10.52
CA GLU A 523 11.88 -10.77 -11.46
C GLU A 523 11.38 -12.02 -10.75
N ASP A 524 10.70 -12.88 -11.48
CA ASP A 524 10.22 -14.19 -11.02
C ASP A 524 10.56 -15.19 -12.13
N VAL A 525 11.54 -16.04 -11.89
CA VAL A 525 11.97 -17.08 -12.83
C VAL A 525 11.59 -18.44 -12.25
N VAL A 526 11.41 -19.46 -13.09
CA VAL A 526 11.15 -20.82 -12.61
C VAL A 526 12.31 -21.71 -13.02
N ILE A 527 12.91 -22.37 -12.03
CA ILE A 527 14.09 -23.21 -12.18
C ILE A 527 13.71 -24.65 -11.82
N PRO A 528 14.11 -25.66 -12.59
CA PRO A 528 13.94 -27.06 -12.21
C PRO A 528 14.51 -27.32 -10.81
N LEU A 529 13.77 -28.03 -9.95
CA LEU A 529 14.13 -28.23 -8.53
C LEU A 529 15.57 -28.75 -8.36
N ALA A 530 15.98 -29.71 -9.20
CA ALA A 530 17.31 -30.30 -9.21
C ALA A 530 18.46 -29.30 -9.52
N ARG A 531 18.15 -28.14 -10.12
CA ARG A 531 19.12 -27.11 -10.53
C ARG A 531 19.07 -25.86 -9.64
N LEU A 532 18.22 -25.81 -8.60
CA LEU A 532 18.08 -24.63 -7.72
C LEU A 532 19.39 -24.22 -7.04
N ALA A 533 20.23 -25.19 -6.67
CA ALA A 533 21.52 -24.91 -6.04
C ALA A 533 22.47 -24.16 -6.99
N GLU A 534 22.48 -24.53 -8.26
CA GLU A 534 23.27 -23.86 -9.30
C GLU A 534 22.77 -22.44 -9.55
N TYR A 535 21.46 -22.22 -9.57
CA TYR A 535 20.88 -20.89 -9.69
C TYR A 535 21.27 -19.99 -8.51
N SER A 536 21.09 -20.47 -7.27
CA SER A 536 21.47 -19.72 -6.07
C SER A 536 22.96 -19.38 -6.06
N ARG A 537 23.82 -20.32 -6.51
CA ARG A 537 25.26 -20.09 -6.65
C ARG A 537 25.58 -19.03 -7.69
N GLY A 538 24.92 -19.05 -8.85
CA GLY A 538 25.09 -18.05 -9.89
C GLY A 538 24.68 -16.64 -9.42
N VAL A 539 23.59 -16.54 -8.66
CA VAL A 539 23.16 -15.27 -8.05
C VAL A 539 24.16 -14.78 -6.98
N GLU A 540 24.68 -15.66 -6.13
CA GLU A 540 25.71 -15.27 -5.17
C GLU A 540 27.02 -14.84 -5.84
N ARG A 541 27.38 -15.44 -6.97
CA ARG A 541 28.49 -14.95 -7.80
C ARG A 541 28.27 -13.51 -8.24
N ILE A 542 27.11 -13.18 -8.80
CA ILE A 542 26.75 -11.80 -9.18
C ILE A 542 26.92 -10.87 -7.97
N ASN A 543 26.41 -11.27 -6.82
CA ASN A 543 26.52 -10.49 -5.59
C ASN A 543 27.97 -10.26 -5.12
N ILE A 544 28.85 -11.25 -5.30
CA ILE A 544 30.28 -11.14 -4.99
C ILE A 544 30.94 -10.13 -5.92
N GLU A 545 30.76 -10.27 -7.23
CA GLU A 545 31.30 -9.38 -8.25
C GLU A 545 30.87 -7.92 -8.01
N GLU A 546 29.57 -7.68 -7.81
CA GLU A 546 29.02 -6.35 -7.53
C GLU A 546 29.55 -5.76 -6.21
N SER A 547 29.77 -6.60 -5.21
CA SER A 547 30.34 -6.20 -3.93
C SER A 547 31.83 -5.85 -4.03
N ILE A 548 32.61 -6.54 -4.86
CA ILE A 548 34.03 -6.23 -5.08
C ILE A 548 34.18 -4.98 -5.96
N ALA A 549 33.46 -4.92 -7.08
CA ALA A 549 33.48 -3.76 -7.99
C ALA A 549 33.12 -2.45 -7.28
N ASN A 550 32.08 -2.44 -6.44
CA ASN A 550 31.74 -1.25 -5.65
C ASN A 550 32.85 -0.85 -4.65
N LYS A 551 33.60 -1.80 -4.09
CA LYS A 551 34.72 -1.49 -3.19
C LYS A 551 35.94 -0.96 -3.97
N LEU A 552 36.17 -1.43 -5.19
CA LEU A 552 37.20 -0.89 -6.08
C LEU A 552 36.88 0.57 -6.44
N GLU A 553 35.61 0.91 -6.69
CA GLU A 553 35.17 2.31 -6.87
C GLU A 553 35.49 3.19 -5.64
N VAL A 554 35.37 2.64 -4.42
CA VAL A 554 35.78 3.35 -3.19
C VAL A 554 37.29 3.63 -3.18
N ILE A 555 38.12 2.67 -3.61
CA ILE A 555 39.58 2.88 -3.70
C ILE A 555 39.89 4.00 -4.68
N LEU A 556 39.29 3.98 -5.88
CA LEU A 556 39.51 5.02 -6.89
C LEU A 556 39.13 6.42 -6.35
N ALA A 557 38.01 6.53 -5.65
CA ALA A 557 37.59 7.80 -5.04
C ALA A 557 38.52 8.23 -3.89
N PHE A 558 38.97 7.29 -3.06
CA PHE A 558 39.92 7.59 -1.97
C PHE A 558 41.26 8.04 -2.53
N ARG A 559 41.77 7.39 -3.58
CA ARG A 559 43.01 7.77 -4.28
C ARG A 559 42.93 9.21 -4.79
N HIS A 560 41.80 9.58 -5.40
CA HIS A 560 41.56 10.95 -5.84
C HIS A 560 41.59 11.95 -4.68
N ILE A 561 40.85 11.69 -3.60
CA ILE A 561 40.83 12.56 -2.40
C ILE A 561 42.22 12.71 -1.78
N LEU A 562 42.95 11.61 -1.60
CA LEU A 562 44.29 11.63 -1.02
C LEU A 562 45.29 12.38 -1.91
N SER A 563 45.13 12.32 -3.23
CA SER A 563 45.96 13.09 -4.16
C SER A 563 45.65 14.59 -4.12
N GLU A 564 44.38 14.96 -3.99
CA GLU A 564 43.94 16.37 -3.88
C GLU A 564 44.34 17.02 -2.56
N GLU A 565 44.21 16.30 -1.44
CA GLU A 565 44.47 16.84 -0.10
C GLU A 565 45.94 16.72 0.33
N ARG A 566 46.79 16.16 -0.53
CA ARG A 566 48.23 16.06 -0.27
C ARG A 566 48.82 17.48 -0.15
N PRO A 567 49.47 17.84 0.98
CA PRO A 567 50.05 19.16 1.15
C PRO A 567 51.26 19.39 0.21
N GLU A 568 51.29 20.55 -0.46
CA GLU A 568 52.40 20.93 -1.37
C GLU A 568 53.72 21.25 -0.64
N LYS A 569 53.65 21.62 0.65
CA LYS A 569 54.81 21.90 1.50
C LYS A 569 54.63 21.25 2.87
N ASP A 570 55.55 20.37 3.23
CA ASP A 570 55.60 19.67 4.52
C ASP A 570 57.00 19.86 5.13
N GLU A 571 57.15 20.87 6.01
CA GLU A 571 58.40 21.11 6.74
C GLU A 571 58.64 19.98 7.75
N GLY A 572 59.26 18.89 7.28
CA GLY A 572 59.60 17.71 8.08
C GLY A 572 59.22 16.35 7.46
N GLY A 573 58.42 16.33 6.38
CA GLY A 573 58.07 15.12 5.62
C GLY A 573 57.14 14.11 6.33
N ILE A 574 56.67 14.42 7.55
CA ILE A 574 55.87 13.53 8.40
C ILE A 574 54.45 13.37 7.84
N VAL A 575 53.87 14.43 7.29
CA VAL A 575 52.51 14.40 6.75
C VAL A 575 52.50 13.75 5.38
N SER A 576 53.44 14.10 4.49
CA SER A 576 53.56 13.46 3.16
C SER A 576 53.77 11.96 3.29
N GLY A 577 54.61 11.50 4.22
CA GLY A 577 54.83 10.06 4.43
C GLY A 577 53.58 9.28 4.81
N LYS A 578 52.61 9.89 5.51
CA LYS A 578 51.30 9.26 5.78
C LYS A 578 50.45 9.12 4.52
N PHE A 579 50.48 10.10 3.63
CA PHE A 579 49.76 10.03 2.35
C PHE A 579 50.39 8.99 1.43
N ASP A 580 51.73 8.92 1.35
CA ASP A 580 52.44 7.92 0.55
C ASP A 580 52.12 6.49 1.05
N LEU A 581 52.16 6.27 2.38
CA LEU A 581 51.78 4.98 2.99
C LEU A 581 50.30 4.64 2.75
N ALA A 582 49.41 5.64 2.77
CA ALA A 582 48.00 5.42 2.48
C ALA A 582 47.77 5.04 1.01
N LEU A 583 48.48 5.68 0.07
CA LEU A 583 48.42 5.37 -1.36
C LEU A 583 48.97 3.97 -1.66
N GLU A 584 50.09 3.58 -1.03
CA GLU A 584 50.66 2.23 -1.14
C GLU A 584 49.67 1.17 -0.62
N LEU A 585 49.03 1.42 0.52
CA LEU A 585 47.94 0.57 1.02
C LEU A 585 46.79 0.47 0.01
N LEU A 586 46.40 1.58 -0.64
CA LEU A 586 45.35 1.54 -1.67
C LEU A 586 45.78 0.67 -2.86
N ASP A 587 47.03 0.78 -3.31
CA ASP A 587 47.60 -0.03 -4.40
C ASP A 587 47.60 -1.53 -4.08
N ASP A 588 48.08 -1.89 -2.89
CA ASP A 588 48.14 -3.30 -2.45
C ASP A 588 46.73 -3.92 -2.35
N VAL A 589 45.80 -3.19 -1.75
CA VAL A 589 44.42 -3.67 -1.57
C VAL A 589 43.69 -3.73 -2.92
N GLU A 590 43.89 -2.74 -3.79
CA GLU A 590 43.35 -2.76 -5.16
C GLU A 590 43.88 -3.94 -5.95
N HIS A 591 45.20 -4.15 -5.95
CA HIS A 591 45.84 -5.27 -6.65
C HIS A 591 45.29 -6.61 -6.17
N ARG A 592 45.18 -6.82 -4.85
CA ARG A 592 44.59 -8.04 -4.27
C ARG A 592 43.14 -8.21 -4.68
N TRP A 593 42.30 -7.19 -4.53
CA TRP A 593 40.87 -7.29 -4.82
C TRP A 593 40.59 -7.48 -6.32
N GLN A 594 41.33 -6.78 -7.18
CA GLN A 594 41.23 -6.92 -8.64
C GLN A 594 41.69 -8.30 -9.09
N THR A 595 42.81 -8.81 -8.57
CA THR A 595 43.30 -10.17 -8.88
C THR A 595 42.27 -11.24 -8.50
N LEU A 596 41.63 -11.12 -7.34
CA LEU A 596 40.56 -12.03 -6.93
C LEU A 596 39.33 -11.95 -7.85
N LEU A 597 38.98 -10.76 -8.33
CA LEU A 597 37.84 -10.54 -9.24
C LEU A 597 38.11 -11.08 -10.65
N ASP A 598 39.30 -10.89 -11.17
CA ASP A 598 39.66 -11.32 -12.53
C ASP A 598 39.89 -12.84 -12.60
N SER A 599 40.27 -13.46 -11.48
CA SER A 599 40.65 -14.88 -11.41
C SER A 599 39.55 -15.78 -10.80
N LEU A 600 38.28 -15.33 -10.78
CA LEU A 600 37.18 -16.06 -10.11
C LEU A 600 37.05 -17.54 -10.53
N ASP A 601 37.32 -17.84 -11.79
CA ASP A 601 37.20 -19.18 -12.37
C ASP A 601 38.51 -19.97 -12.39
N GLU A 602 39.62 -19.35 -11.99
CA GLU A 602 40.93 -20.02 -11.94
C GLU A 602 41.06 -20.94 -10.71
N PRO A 603 41.91 -21.98 -10.76
CA PRO A 603 42.20 -22.83 -9.61
C PRO A 603 42.73 -22.00 -8.43
N ALA A 604 42.15 -22.12 -7.24
CA ALA A 604 42.53 -21.29 -6.11
C ALA A 604 44.01 -21.47 -5.68
N ALA A 605 44.56 -22.66 -5.94
CA ALA A 605 45.95 -23.00 -5.63
C ALA A 605 46.99 -22.19 -6.44
N THR A 606 46.60 -21.64 -7.60
CA THR A 606 47.51 -20.86 -8.47
C THR A 606 47.54 -19.37 -8.11
N ILE A 607 46.67 -18.91 -7.20
CA ILE A 607 46.55 -17.48 -6.88
C ILE A 607 47.59 -17.05 -5.84
N GLU A 608 48.44 -16.10 -6.23
CA GLU A 608 49.53 -15.63 -5.38
C GLU A 608 49.07 -14.75 -4.22
N VAL A 609 48.03 -13.95 -4.43
CA VAL A 609 47.57 -12.93 -3.47
C VAL A 609 46.91 -13.50 -2.21
N LEU A 610 46.62 -14.81 -2.14
CA LEU A 610 46.04 -15.47 -0.96
C LEU A 610 47.05 -15.59 0.19
N ASP A 611 46.61 -15.26 1.41
CA ASP A 611 47.45 -15.41 2.60
C ASP A 611 47.60 -16.88 3.04
N ALA A 612 48.45 -17.14 4.05
CA ALA A 612 48.73 -18.49 4.51
C ALA A 612 47.49 -19.20 5.10
N ASP A 613 46.62 -18.46 5.79
CA ASP A 613 45.40 -19.01 6.41
C ASP A 613 44.34 -19.30 5.34
N GLU A 614 44.22 -18.44 4.33
CA GLU A 614 43.35 -18.61 3.17
C GLU A 614 43.78 -19.82 2.34
N ARG A 615 45.09 -19.98 2.10
CA ARG A 615 45.66 -21.14 1.41
C ARG A 615 45.41 -22.44 2.17
N ALA A 616 45.45 -22.42 3.50
CA ALA A 616 45.17 -23.58 4.34
C ALA A 616 43.72 -24.05 4.26
N ARG A 617 42.79 -23.21 3.78
CA ARG A 617 41.36 -23.53 3.62
C ARG A 617 41.00 -24.06 2.22
N ILE A 618 41.96 -24.09 1.30
CA ILE A 618 41.76 -24.62 -0.06
C ILE A 618 41.48 -26.12 0.00
N ARG A 619 40.41 -26.54 -0.67
CA ARG A 619 40.04 -27.94 -0.90
C ARG A 619 40.42 -28.34 -2.33
N GLU A 620 40.59 -29.63 -2.56
CA GLU A 620 40.94 -30.16 -3.88
C GLU A 620 39.89 -29.75 -4.92
N GLY A 621 40.35 -29.16 -6.03
CA GLY A 621 39.49 -28.70 -7.13
C GLY A 621 38.80 -27.35 -6.91
N ASP A 622 39.05 -26.66 -5.78
CA ASP A 622 38.48 -25.34 -5.54
C ASP A 622 38.98 -24.31 -6.57
N ARG A 623 38.04 -23.50 -7.07
CA ARG A 623 38.33 -22.24 -7.76
C ARG A 623 38.26 -21.08 -6.77
N VAL A 624 38.76 -19.91 -7.16
CA VAL A 624 38.70 -18.70 -6.31
C VAL A 624 37.27 -18.39 -5.86
N ILE A 625 36.29 -18.52 -6.76
CA ILE A 625 34.89 -18.29 -6.43
C ILE A 625 34.36 -19.24 -5.33
N ASP A 626 34.87 -20.47 -5.23
CA ASP A 626 34.46 -21.42 -4.19
C ASP A 626 34.85 -20.94 -2.80
N LEU A 627 36.07 -20.41 -2.65
CA LEU A 627 36.54 -19.82 -1.40
C LEU A 627 35.71 -18.60 -1.00
N LEU A 628 35.35 -17.75 -1.97
CA LEU A 628 34.55 -16.54 -1.72
C LEU A 628 33.11 -16.86 -1.32
N LEU A 629 32.50 -17.87 -1.96
CA LEU A 629 31.15 -18.34 -1.64
C LEU A 629 31.08 -18.93 -0.23
N ARG A 630 32.05 -19.77 0.15
CA ARG A 630 32.16 -20.35 1.50
C ARG A 630 32.70 -19.38 2.54
N ARG A 631 33.09 -18.17 2.13
CA ARG A 631 33.73 -17.13 2.96
C ARG A 631 35.06 -17.58 3.60
N ASP A 632 35.71 -18.58 3.02
CA ASP A 632 37.08 -18.96 3.35
C ASP A 632 38.05 -17.80 3.05
N VAL A 633 37.75 -17.05 1.98
CA VAL A 633 38.36 -15.75 1.62
C VAL A 633 37.30 -14.66 1.71
N ARG A 634 37.64 -13.50 2.27
CA ARG A 634 36.69 -12.39 2.44
C ARG A 634 37.29 -11.03 2.10
N VAL A 635 36.81 -10.44 1.01
CA VAL A 635 37.09 -9.04 0.64
C VAL A 635 36.41 -8.08 1.62
N SER A 636 37.18 -7.46 2.52
CA SER A 636 36.71 -6.73 3.69
C SER A 636 37.18 -5.27 3.72
N TYR A 637 36.30 -4.34 3.29
CA TYR A 637 36.54 -2.89 3.45
C TYR A 637 36.87 -2.52 4.91
N ARG A 638 36.23 -3.16 5.90
CA ARG A 638 36.45 -2.82 7.31
C ARG A 638 37.85 -3.20 7.79
N GLY A 639 38.31 -4.39 7.40
CA GLY A 639 39.58 -4.95 7.86
C GLY A 639 40.77 -4.48 7.04
N GLU A 640 40.65 -4.53 5.71
CA GLU A 640 41.77 -4.28 4.79
C GLU A 640 41.96 -2.79 4.46
N LEU A 641 40.90 -1.95 4.59
CA LEU A 641 40.97 -0.54 4.19
C LEU A 641 40.68 0.44 5.34
N LYS A 642 39.48 0.38 5.93
CA LYS A 642 39.02 1.36 6.93
C LYS A 642 39.90 1.40 8.17
N GLN A 643 40.23 0.22 8.72
CA GLN A 643 41.01 0.17 9.94
C GLN A 643 42.46 0.64 9.71
N PRO A 644 43.20 0.15 8.70
CA PRO A 644 44.53 0.64 8.38
C PRO A 644 44.56 2.15 8.08
N LEU A 645 43.66 2.68 7.24
CA LEU A 645 43.58 4.12 6.97
C LEU A 645 43.31 4.95 8.24
N ARG A 646 42.46 4.45 9.15
CA ARG A 646 42.23 5.11 10.45
C ARG A 646 43.49 5.13 11.32
N GLU A 647 44.34 4.12 11.18
CA GLU A 647 45.59 4.00 11.92
C GLU A 647 46.69 4.91 11.35
N ILE A 648 46.78 5.02 10.02
CA ILE A 648 47.65 5.96 9.32
C ILE A 648 47.28 7.41 9.67
N PHE A 649 45.98 7.75 9.58
CA PHE A 649 45.44 9.08 9.87
C PHE A 649 44.93 9.20 11.33
N ARG A 650 45.76 8.82 12.30
CA ARG A 650 45.51 9.08 13.75
C ARG A 650 45.77 10.55 14.10
N GLY A 651 44.96 11.10 14.99
CA GLY A 651 45.02 12.49 15.46
C GLY A 651 43.72 13.27 15.24
N SER A 652 43.56 14.40 15.93
CA SER A 652 42.45 15.35 15.74
C SER A 652 42.55 16.07 14.40
N ASP A 653 43.77 16.37 13.96
CA ASP A 653 44.03 17.21 12.77
C ASP A 653 43.66 16.52 11.47
N CYS A 654 43.58 15.18 11.47
CA CYS A 654 43.14 14.37 10.33
C CYS A 654 41.64 14.01 10.39
N GLU A 655 40.87 14.49 11.38
CA GLU A 655 39.43 14.22 11.46
C GLU A 655 38.65 14.68 10.22
N PRO A 656 38.89 15.88 9.65
CA PRO A 656 38.19 16.31 8.44
C PRO A 656 38.37 15.36 7.26
N LEU A 657 39.60 14.89 7.01
CA LEU A 657 39.90 13.91 5.97
C LEU A 657 39.18 12.57 6.26
N ARG A 658 39.23 12.08 7.51
CA ARG A 658 38.52 10.84 7.89
C ARG A 658 37.02 10.95 7.70
N GLU A 659 36.44 12.12 7.98
CA GLU A 659 35.02 12.37 7.73
C GLU A 659 34.72 12.40 6.24
N ARG A 660 35.56 13.05 5.41
CA ARG A 660 35.42 13.07 3.95
C ARG A 660 35.52 11.67 3.35
N LEU A 661 36.48 10.86 3.78
CA LEU A 661 36.60 9.45 3.35
C LEU A 661 35.38 8.63 3.81
N ARG A 662 34.88 8.84 5.03
CA ARG A 662 33.70 8.14 5.55
C ARG A 662 32.43 8.52 4.78
N ALA A 663 32.25 9.81 4.48
CA ALA A 663 31.14 10.32 3.69
C ALA A 663 31.17 9.78 2.26
N THR A 664 32.34 9.82 1.62
CA THR A 664 32.54 9.29 0.26
C THR A 664 32.26 7.78 0.18
N HIS A 665 32.76 6.99 1.13
CA HIS A 665 32.41 5.57 1.20
C HIS A 665 30.91 5.36 1.46
N ALA A 666 30.27 6.18 2.30
CA ALA A 666 28.83 6.07 2.53
C ALA A 666 28.02 6.35 1.25
N GLU A 667 28.44 7.33 0.44
CA GLU A 667 27.85 7.64 -0.86
C GLU A 667 28.00 6.48 -1.84
N ILE A 668 29.22 6.02 -2.11
CA ILE A 668 29.49 4.94 -3.07
C ILE A 668 28.83 3.63 -2.63
N LYS A 669 28.85 3.31 -1.33
CA LYS A 669 28.18 2.11 -0.79
C LYS A 669 26.67 2.13 -1.02
N ASN A 670 26.04 3.30 -1.06
CA ASN A 670 24.59 3.40 -1.34
C ASN A 670 24.26 3.06 -2.79
N GLU A 671 25.23 3.12 -3.71
CA GLU A 671 25.07 2.70 -5.11
C GLU A 671 25.30 1.20 -5.33
N ARG A 672 25.68 0.46 -4.27
CA ARG A 672 25.99 -0.96 -4.37
C ARG A 672 24.75 -1.79 -4.63
N LEU A 673 24.71 -2.42 -5.79
CA LEU A 673 23.67 -3.37 -6.17
C LEU A 673 23.89 -4.73 -5.52
N PHE A 674 22.78 -5.41 -5.28
CA PHE A 674 22.75 -6.81 -4.88
C PHE A 674 21.41 -7.41 -5.26
N VAL A 675 21.42 -8.72 -5.42
CA VAL A 675 20.27 -9.57 -5.72
C VAL A 675 19.87 -10.32 -4.46
N ALA A 676 18.59 -10.26 -4.09
CA ALA A 676 18.00 -11.01 -2.98
C ALA A 676 16.97 -12.02 -3.49
N LEU A 677 16.99 -13.22 -2.92
CA LEU A 677 16.14 -14.34 -3.35
C LEU A 677 15.12 -14.75 -2.27
N HIS A 678 13.86 -14.84 -2.68
CA HIS A 678 12.87 -15.64 -1.98
C HIS A 678 12.16 -16.55 -2.98
N MET A 679 11.62 -17.69 -2.55
CA MET A 679 11.13 -18.69 -3.50
C MET A 679 9.87 -19.38 -2.99
N HIS A 680 8.97 -19.70 -3.93
CA HIS A 680 8.06 -20.83 -3.79
C HIS A 680 8.86 -22.09 -4.15
N ALA A 681 9.67 -22.54 -3.19
CA ALA A 681 10.68 -23.57 -3.40
C ALA A 681 10.09 -24.92 -3.87
N GLY A 682 8.84 -25.24 -3.50
CA GLY A 682 8.16 -26.45 -3.98
C GLY A 682 7.82 -26.45 -5.48
N ASP A 683 7.70 -25.28 -6.11
CA ASP A 683 7.39 -25.15 -7.54
C ASP A 683 8.61 -24.74 -8.39
N GLY A 684 9.77 -24.54 -7.75
CA GLY A 684 10.96 -23.99 -8.39
C GLY A 684 10.84 -22.51 -8.78
N ASN A 685 9.78 -21.80 -8.36
CA ASN A 685 9.58 -20.38 -8.68
C ASN A 685 10.38 -19.48 -7.74
N VAL A 686 11.38 -18.78 -8.30
CA VAL A 686 12.37 -17.95 -7.62
C VAL A 686 12.12 -16.47 -7.91
N HIS A 687 11.76 -15.74 -6.87
CA HIS A 687 11.63 -14.28 -6.90
C HIS A 687 12.97 -13.60 -6.66
N THR A 688 13.47 -12.95 -7.70
CA THR A 688 14.79 -12.31 -7.77
C THR A 688 14.63 -10.79 -7.71
N ASN A 689 15.10 -10.17 -6.62
CA ASN A 689 14.80 -8.77 -6.31
C ASN A 689 16.09 -7.93 -6.26
N ILE A 690 16.09 -6.80 -6.97
CA ILE A 690 17.23 -5.88 -7.05
C ILE A 690 16.80 -4.49 -6.57
N PRO A 691 17.14 -4.09 -5.33
CA PRO A 691 16.89 -2.74 -4.85
C PRO A 691 17.71 -1.73 -5.64
N VAL A 692 17.08 -0.69 -6.17
CA VAL A 692 17.75 0.35 -6.97
C VAL A 692 17.19 1.75 -6.73
N HIS A 693 18.05 2.76 -6.79
CA HIS A 693 17.65 4.17 -6.70
C HIS A 693 17.24 4.71 -8.06
N SER A 694 15.98 5.13 -8.22
CA SER A 694 15.46 5.58 -9.52
C SER A 694 16.09 6.87 -10.05
N ASP A 695 16.65 7.71 -9.17
CA ASP A 695 17.42 8.90 -9.56
C ASP A 695 18.81 8.58 -10.11
N ASN A 696 19.38 7.42 -9.77
CA ASN A 696 20.73 7.07 -10.20
C ASN A 696 20.69 6.32 -11.54
N TYR A 697 20.90 7.07 -12.62
CA TYR A 697 20.88 6.55 -13.99
C TYR A 697 21.90 5.41 -14.19
N ARG A 698 23.13 5.56 -13.70
CA ARG A 698 24.17 4.53 -13.83
C ARG A 698 23.79 3.25 -13.08
N MET A 699 23.20 3.39 -11.89
CA MET A 699 22.74 2.28 -11.08
C MET A 699 21.59 1.53 -11.75
N LEU A 700 20.64 2.23 -12.38
CA LEU A 700 19.56 1.60 -13.16
C LEU A 700 20.09 0.76 -14.33
N HIS A 701 20.94 1.34 -15.19
CA HIS A 701 21.57 0.63 -16.30
C HIS A 701 22.42 -0.57 -15.85
N ARG A 702 23.11 -0.44 -14.71
CA ARG A 702 23.85 -1.55 -14.12
C ARG A 702 22.92 -2.65 -13.59
N ALA A 703 21.78 -2.28 -13.01
CA ALA A 703 20.76 -3.23 -12.57
C ALA A 703 20.11 -3.97 -13.76
N GLU A 704 19.84 -3.28 -14.87
CA GLU A 704 19.35 -3.90 -16.12
C GLU A 704 20.32 -5.00 -16.62
N ARG A 705 21.64 -4.72 -16.64
CA ARG A 705 22.64 -5.75 -16.98
C ARG A 705 22.67 -6.93 -16.01
N ILE A 706 22.33 -6.72 -14.74
CA ILE A 706 22.18 -7.81 -13.78
C ILE A 706 20.95 -8.64 -14.12
N VAL A 707 19.84 -8.02 -14.53
CA VAL A 707 18.64 -8.72 -15.02
C VAL A 707 18.98 -9.56 -16.25
N ASP A 708 19.71 -9.03 -17.23
CA ASP A 708 20.16 -9.79 -18.41
C ASP A 708 20.87 -11.09 -18.00
N ARG A 709 21.78 -10.98 -17.04
CA ARG A 709 22.53 -12.13 -16.51
C ARG A 709 21.64 -13.13 -15.77
N ILE A 710 20.66 -12.64 -15.01
CA ILE A 710 19.68 -13.49 -14.30
C ILE A 710 18.82 -14.27 -15.31
N MET A 711 18.33 -13.60 -16.36
CA MET A 711 17.50 -14.24 -17.38
C MET A 711 18.29 -15.28 -18.16
N ALA A 712 19.53 -14.95 -18.56
CA ALA A 712 20.43 -15.89 -19.22
C ALA A 712 20.76 -17.09 -18.31
N LEU A 713 20.99 -16.86 -17.02
CA LEU A 713 21.22 -17.92 -16.05
C LEU A 713 20.00 -18.85 -15.94
N ALA A 714 18.79 -18.30 -15.79
CA ALA A 714 17.56 -19.10 -15.71
C ALA A 714 17.38 -19.99 -16.95
N GLN A 715 17.56 -19.43 -18.15
CA GLN A 715 17.48 -20.18 -19.41
C GLN A 715 18.56 -21.27 -19.52
N SER A 716 19.80 -20.98 -19.10
CA SER A 716 20.90 -21.96 -19.13
C SER A 716 20.68 -23.18 -18.22
N LEU A 717 19.81 -23.04 -17.21
CA LEU A 717 19.44 -24.10 -16.27
C LEU A 717 18.15 -24.82 -16.67
N ASP A 718 17.72 -24.65 -17.93
CA ASP A 718 16.47 -25.19 -18.48
C ASP A 718 15.21 -24.63 -17.78
N GLY A 719 15.31 -23.46 -17.14
CA GLY A 719 14.20 -22.74 -16.54
C GLY A 719 13.41 -21.89 -17.53
N VAL A 720 12.48 -21.09 -16.99
CA VAL A 720 11.72 -20.06 -17.74
C VAL A 720 11.82 -18.69 -17.07
N ILE A 721 11.71 -17.64 -17.87
CA ILE A 721 11.88 -16.23 -17.45
C ILE A 721 10.71 -15.69 -16.63
N SER A 722 9.57 -16.39 -16.59
CA SER A 722 8.37 -15.95 -15.87
C SER A 722 7.54 -17.11 -15.35
N GLY A 723 7.23 -17.08 -14.05
CA GLY A 723 6.43 -18.09 -13.37
C GLY A 723 4.99 -17.65 -13.09
N GLU A 724 4.78 -16.43 -12.62
CA GLU A 724 3.45 -15.97 -12.18
C GLU A 724 3.14 -14.49 -12.44
N HIS A 725 4.13 -13.61 -12.65
CA HIS A 725 3.86 -12.18 -12.82
C HIS A 725 3.51 -11.76 -14.26
N GLY A 726 3.75 -12.63 -15.25
CA GLY A 726 3.56 -12.34 -16.67
C GLY A 726 4.84 -11.84 -17.37
N ILE A 727 4.70 -11.21 -18.52
CA ILE A 727 5.81 -10.73 -19.36
C ILE A 727 5.79 -9.20 -19.47
N GLY A 728 4.63 -8.61 -19.76
CA GLY A 728 4.41 -7.17 -19.84
C GLY A 728 5.48 -6.41 -20.64
N LEU A 729 5.97 -5.32 -20.05
CA LEU A 729 7.07 -4.49 -20.57
C LEU A 729 8.44 -4.97 -20.11
N THR A 730 8.52 -5.50 -18.89
CA THR A 730 9.82 -5.73 -18.22
C THR A 730 10.55 -6.94 -18.76
N LYS A 731 9.84 -7.93 -19.34
CA LYS A 731 10.44 -9.20 -19.75
C LYS A 731 10.31 -9.54 -21.23
N ILE A 732 9.63 -8.72 -22.02
CA ILE A 732 9.30 -9.04 -23.41
C ILE A 732 10.54 -9.29 -24.29
N HIS A 733 11.66 -8.61 -24.01
CA HIS A 733 12.91 -8.78 -24.75
C HIS A 733 13.61 -10.12 -24.50
N TYR A 734 13.25 -10.85 -23.44
CA TYR A 734 13.82 -12.17 -23.12
C TYR A 734 12.96 -13.33 -23.61
N LEU A 735 11.74 -13.05 -24.11
CA LEU A 735 10.83 -14.07 -24.60
C LEU A 735 11.38 -14.72 -25.87
N GLU A 736 11.20 -16.03 -26.03
CA GLU A 736 11.66 -16.73 -27.23
C GLU A 736 10.96 -16.16 -28.49
N PRO A 737 11.71 -15.86 -29.57
CA PRO A 737 11.15 -15.25 -30.79
C PRO A 737 9.97 -16.02 -31.37
N GLU A 738 9.97 -17.35 -31.29
CA GLU A 738 8.92 -18.22 -31.79
C GLU A 738 7.61 -18.07 -30.98
N LYS A 739 7.71 -18.01 -29.64
CA LYS A 739 6.55 -17.78 -28.77
C LYS A 739 5.97 -16.39 -28.99
N LEU A 740 6.84 -15.38 -29.15
CA LEU A 740 6.41 -14.03 -29.48
C LEU A 740 5.70 -13.99 -30.82
N ALA A 741 6.27 -14.60 -31.86
CA ALA A 741 5.67 -14.64 -33.20
C ALA A 741 4.29 -15.31 -33.19
N ALA A 742 4.14 -16.44 -32.50
CA ALA A 742 2.86 -17.13 -32.36
C ALA A 742 1.79 -16.25 -31.67
N PHE A 743 2.18 -15.53 -30.62
CA PHE A 743 1.25 -14.59 -29.96
C PHE A 743 0.90 -13.39 -30.84
N VAL A 744 1.87 -12.83 -31.57
CA VAL A 744 1.64 -11.72 -32.51
C VAL A 744 0.68 -12.13 -33.62
N GLU A 745 0.83 -13.33 -34.20
CA GLU A 745 -0.08 -13.85 -35.21
C GLU A 745 -1.51 -14.01 -34.64
N TYR A 746 -1.62 -14.58 -33.43
CA TYR A 746 -2.90 -14.66 -32.72
C TYR A 746 -3.52 -13.28 -32.51
N LYS A 747 -2.74 -12.31 -32.03
CA LYS A 747 -3.21 -10.94 -31.77
C LYS A 747 -3.65 -10.24 -33.05
N GLN A 748 -2.92 -10.39 -34.15
CA GLN A 748 -3.32 -9.84 -35.45
C GLN A 748 -4.64 -10.42 -35.96
N ARG A 749 -4.92 -11.70 -35.65
CA ARG A 749 -6.19 -12.34 -36.02
C ARG A 749 -7.37 -11.86 -35.17
N VAL A 750 -7.18 -11.69 -33.85
CA VAL A 750 -8.29 -11.35 -32.92
C VAL A 750 -8.43 -9.85 -32.64
N ASP A 751 -7.38 -9.06 -32.83
CA ASP A 751 -7.34 -7.60 -32.63
C ASP A 751 -6.44 -6.90 -33.67
N PRO A 752 -6.79 -6.95 -34.97
CA PRO A 752 -5.98 -6.36 -36.05
C PRO A 752 -5.78 -4.85 -35.91
N GLU A 753 -6.72 -4.17 -35.25
CA GLU A 753 -6.71 -2.72 -35.04
C GLU A 753 -5.98 -2.31 -33.74
N GLN A 754 -5.44 -3.27 -32.98
CA GLN A 754 -4.77 -3.05 -31.69
C GLN A 754 -5.63 -2.25 -30.68
N ARG A 755 -6.92 -2.57 -30.60
CA ARG A 755 -7.85 -1.89 -29.68
C ARG A 755 -7.50 -2.16 -28.22
N PHE A 756 -7.03 -3.36 -27.89
CA PHE A 756 -6.74 -3.78 -26.52
C PHE A 756 -5.23 -3.80 -26.22
N ASN A 757 -4.84 -3.02 -25.22
CA ASN A 757 -3.47 -2.87 -24.72
C ASN A 757 -2.46 -2.73 -25.90
N PRO A 758 -2.59 -1.67 -26.73
CA PRO A 758 -1.80 -1.49 -27.95
C PRO A 758 -0.31 -1.46 -27.64
N GLY A 759 0.49 -2.02 -28.54
CA GLY A 759 1.94 -2.14 -28.37
C GLY A 759 2.41 -3.10 -27.27
N LYS A 760 1.55 -3.53 -26.34
CA LYS A 760 1.93 -4.50 -25.29
C LYS A 760 2.08 -5.91 -25.87
N LEU A 761 3.13 -6.61 -25.44
CA LEU A 761 3.47 -7.97 -25.92
C LEU A 761 3.66 -8.02 -27.45
N MET A 762 4.10 -6.91 -28.06
CA MET A 762 4.38 -6.77 -29.49
C MET A 762 5.87 -6.47 -29.71
N PRO A 763 6.41 -6.67 -30.93
CA PRO A 763 7.74 -6.20 -31.29
C PRO A 763 7.88 -4.69 -31.04
N GLY A 764 8.98 -4.29 -30.40
CA GLY A 764 9.21 -2.89 -29.98
C GLY A 764 8.54 -2.48 -28.67
N SER A 765 7.82 -3.39 -27.99
CA SER A 765 7.43 -3.24 -26.59
C SER A 765 8.67 -3.31 -25.70
N GLY A 766 8.71 -2.51 -24.63
CA GLY A 766 9.85 -2.52 -23.72
C GLY A 766 9.85 -1.38 -22.69
N LEU A 767 10.99 -1.21 -22.02
CA LEU A 767 11.21 -0.17 -21.01
C LEU A 767 11.88 1.09 -21.56
N GLU A 768 12.24 1.14 -22.85
CA GLU A 768 12.99 2.26 -23.44
C GLU A 768 12.25 3.60 -23.35
N GLY A 769 10.91 3.56 -23.42
CA GLY A 769 10.03 4.71 -23.25
C GLY A 769 9.47 4.88 -21.83
N ALA A 770 9.88 4.04 -20.88
CA ALA A 770 9.31 4.00 -19.53
C ALA A 770 10.18 4.72 -18.51
N TYR A 771 9.56 5.58 -17.70
CA TYR A 771 10.22 6.29 -16.61
C TYR A 771 9.56 5.98 -15.27
N THR A 772 10.30 6.23 -14.20
CA THR A 772 9.74 6.29 -12.84
C THR A 772 9.92 7.72 -12.30
N PRO A 773 8.95 8.24 -11.53
CA PRO A 773 9.20 9.46 -10.75
C PRO A 773 10.27 9.22 -9.68
N SER A 774 11.07 10.24 -9.38
CA SER A 774 12.04 10.22 -8.29
C SER A 774 11.67 11.22 -7.20
N LEU A 775 11.19 10.67 -6.09
CA LEU A 775 10.87 11.45 -4.90
C LEU A 775 12.12 11.96 -4.17
N ARG A 776 13.33 11.45 -4.51
CA ARG A 776 14.60 12.03 -4.06
C ARG A 776 14.94 13.32 -4.80
N LEU A 777 14.73 13.35 -6.12
CA LEU A 777 14.91 14.58 -6.89
C LEU A 777 13.91 15.66 -6.46
N VAL A 778 12.66 15.27 -6.22
CA VAL A 778 11.63 16.15 -5.62
C VAL A 778 12.06 16.67 -4.25
N GLN A 779 12.63 15.81 -3.39
CA GLN A 779 13.13 16.22 -2.08
C GLN A 779 14.29 17.21 -2.16
N GLN A 780 15.27 16.93 -3.02
CA GLN A 780 16.41 17.83 -3.25
C GLN A 780 15.91 19.21 -3.67
N GLU A 781 14.92 19.25 -4.55
CA GLU A 781 14.32 20.50 -4.99
C GLU A 781 13.56 21.23 -3.88
N ALA A 782 12.75 20.52 -3.10
CA ALA A 782 12.02 21.12 -1.97
C ALA A 782 12.99 21.72 -0.93
N LEU A 783 14.16 21.10 -0.72
CA LEU A 783 15.21 21.65 0.14
C LEU A 783 15.84 22.92 -0.43
N ILE A 784 16.10 22.96 -1.75
CA ILE A 784 16.65 24.14 -2.45
C ILE A 784 15.68 25.33 -2.36
N LEU A 785 14.38 25.08 -2.43
CA LEU A 785 13.33 26.10 -2.34
C LEU A 785 12.92 26.47 -0.90
N GLU A 786 13.61 25.92 0.12
CA GLU A 786 13.28 26.10 1.55
C GLU A 786 11.83 25.68 1.92
N GLN A 787 11.22 24.79 1.12
CA GLN A 787 9.84 24.31 1.29
C GLN A 787 9.78 23.13 2.27
N SER A 788 10.09 23.41 3.53
CA SER A 788 10.20 22.39 4.60
C SER A 788 8.94 21.52 4.75
N GLU A 789 7.74 22.09 4.63
CA GLU A 789 6.48 21.35 4.76
C GLU A 789 6.21 20.41 3.57
N LEU A 790 6.48 20.84 2.32
CA LEU A 790 6.37 19.97 1.14
C LEU A 790 7.43 18.85 1.18
N GLY A 791 8.63 19.15 1.65
CA GLY A 791 9.69 18.16 1.87
C GLY A 791 9.27 17.09 2.88
N ALA A 792 8.69 17.51 4.02
CA ALA A 792 8.20 16.57 5.03
C ALA A 792 6.99 15.76 4.57
N LEU A 793 6.11 16.33 3.72
CA LEU A 793 5.04 15.58 3.08
C LEU A 793 5.57 14.51 2.12
N ASN A 794 6.59 14.84 1.32
CA ASN A 794 7.28 13.89 0.45
C ASN A 794 7.92 12.74 1.23
N ASP A 795 8.59 13.05 2.35
CA ASP A 795 9.23 12.05 3.22
C ASP A 795 8.23 11.06 3.80
N ALA A 796 7.01 11.51 4.10
CA ALA A 796 5.94 10.66 4.61
C ALA A 796 5.39 9.67 3.57
N ILE A 797 5.59 9.90 2.27
CA ILE A 797 5.01 9.07 1.19
C ILE A 797 6.04 8.32 0.35
N ARG A 798 7.32 8.73 0.38
CA ARG A 798 8.35 8.25 -0.57
C ARG A 798 8.65 6.76 -0.52
N HIS A 799 8.29 6.08 0.56
CA HIS A 799 8.54 4.67 0.76
C HIS A 799 7.41 3.76 0.21
N CYS A 800 6.40 4.31 -0.48
CA CYS A 800 5.26 3.52 -0.93
C CYS A 800 5.64 2.50 -2.02
N LEU A 801 5.31 1.22 -1.80
CA LEU A 801 5.58 0.12 -2.76
C LEU A 801 4.50 -0.05 -3.82
N ARG A 802 3.44 0.76 -3.80
CA ARG A 802 2.29 0.65 -4.72
C ARG A 802 1.60 -0.73 -4.74
N CYS A 803 1.84 -1.58 -3.74
CA CYS A 803 1.31 -2.96 -3.68
C CYS A 803 -0.22 -3.06 -3.50
N GLY A 804 -0.89 -1.99 -3.08
CA GLY A 804 -2.36 -1.97 -2.93
C GLY A 804 -2.91 -2.65 -1.68
N LYS A 805 -2.09 -3.25 -0.79
CA LYS A 805 -2.55 -3.89 0.47
C LYS A 805 -3.37 -2.97 1.38
N CYS A 806 -3.18 -1.66 1.26
CA CYS A 806 -3.94 -0.65 1.99
C CYS A 806 -5.37 -0.40 1.45
N LYS A 807 -5.71 -0.89 0.23
CA LYS A 807 -7.01 -0.60 -0.42
C LYS A 807 -8.20 -1.17 0.36
N PRO A 808 -8.30 -2.48 0.68
CA PRO A 808 -9.53 -3.03 1.26
C PRO A 808 -9.79 -2.57 2.69
N LYS A 809 -8.74 -2.22 3.43
CA LYS A 809 -8.82 -1.72 4.81
C LYS A 809 -9.10 -0.23 4.89
N CYS A 810 -8.92 0.51 3.80
CA CYS A 810 -9.21 1.95 3.78
C CYS A 810 -10.71 2.21 3.74
N MET A 811 -11.17 3.13 4.58
CA MET A 811 -12.58 3.52 4.64
C MET A 811 -12.99 4.33 3.40
N THR A 812 -12.05 5.02 2.76
CA THR A 812 -12.31 5.80 1.53
C THR A 812 -11.91 5.06 0.26
N HIS A 813 -11.93 3.72 0.28
CA HIS A 813 -11.88 2.88 -0.91
C HIS A 813 -13.10 1.94 -0.95
N VAL A 814 -14.18 2.42 -1.55
CA VAL A 814 -15.42 1.70 -1.80
C VAL A 814 -15.80 1.90 -3.28
N PRO A 815 -15.31 1.04 -4.19
CA PRO A 815 -15.55 1.20 -5.62
C PRO A 815 -17.01 1.40 -5.99
N ARG A 816 -17.94 0.57 -5.49
CA ARG A 816 -19.39 0.69 -5.76
C ARG A 816 -20.01 2.01 -5.28
N ALA A 817 -19.38 2.70 -4.33
CA ALA A 817 -19.84 4.01 -3.87
C ALA A 817 -19.20 5.18 -4.64
N ASN A 818 -18.50 4.92 -5.76
CA ASN A 818 -17.69 5.92 -6.48
C ASN A 818 -16.58 6.53 -5.60
N LEU A 819 -16.02 5.75 -4.68
CA LEU A 819 -15.04 6.21 -3.72
C LEU A 819 -13.72 5.45 -3.92
N LEU A 820 -12.85 5.96 -4.78
CA LEU A 820 -11.57 5.32 -5.17
C LEU A 820 -10.34 6.01 -4.55
N TYR A 821 -10.47 6.54 -3.33
CA TYR A 821 -9.45 7.30 -2.61
C TYR A 821 -8.66 6.42 -1.63
N SER A 822 -8.17 5.27 -2.11
CA SER A 822 -7.27 4.44 -1.33
C SER A 822 -5.97 5.19 -0.97
N PRO A 823 -5.24 4.79 0.09
CA PRO A 823 -3.98 5.39 0.47
C PRO A 823 -2.95 5.31 -0.66
N ARG A 824 -2.92 4.21 -1.42
CA ARG A 824 -2.09 4.09 -2.64
C ARG A 824 -2.43 5.18 -3.65
N ASN A 825 -3.70 5.32 -4.00
CA ASN A 825 -4.14 6.29 -5.02
C ASN A 825 -3.82 7.72 -4.56
N LYS A 826 -4.11 8.03 -3.29
CA LYS A 826 -3.81 9.33 -2.70
C LYS A 826 -2.32 9.63 -2.65
N ILE A 827 -1.46 8.66 -2.32
CA ILE A 827 0.00 8.83 -2.36
C ILE A 827 0.48 9.20 -3.76
N LEU A 828 0.00 8.49 -4.79
CA LEU A 828 0.38 8.78 -6.18
C LEU A 828 -0.09 10.18 -6.60
N GLY A 829 -1.32 10.57 -6.22
CA GLY A 829 -1.84 11.92 -6.43
C GLY A 829 -1.03 12.99 -5.71
N THR A 830 -0.78 12.82 -4.40
CA THR A 830 0.01 13.73 -3.59
C THR A 830 1.41 13.96 -4.18
N GLY A 831 2.07 12.91 -4.68
CA GLY A 831 3.38 13.02 -5.31
C GLY A 831 3.39 13.99 -6.51
N LEU A 832 2.42 13.88 -7.43
CA LEU A 832 2.35 14.78 -8.58
C LEU A 832 1.77 16.16 -8.24
N VAL A 833 0.95 16.28 -7.19
CA VAL A 833 0.53 17.58 -6.67
C VAL A 833 1.75 18.34 -6.12
N ILE A 834 2.59 17.71 -5.29
CA ILE A 834 3.85 18.31 -4.80
C ILE A 834 4.71 18.76 -5.97
N GLU A 835 4.84 17.90 -6.99
CA GLU A 835 5.61 18.22 -8.18
C GLU A 835 5.08 19.45 -8.94
N ALA A 836 3.75 19.57 -9.06
CA ALA A 836 3.12 20.73 -9.67
C ALA A 836 3.40 22.02 -8.88
N PHE A 837 3.35 21.98 -7.55
CA PHE A 837 3.73 23.12 -6.69
C PHE A 837 5.17 23.55 -6.93
N LEU A 838 6.12 22.61 -6.92
CA LEU A 838 7.54 22.92 -7.11
C LEU A 838 7.82 23.52 -8.50
N TYR A 839 7.16 22.99 -9.54
CA TYR A 839 7.27 23.52 -10.90
C TYR A 839 6.75 24.95 -11.03
N GLU A 840 5.58 25.25 -10.46
CA GLU A 840 4.97 26.57 -10.55
C GLU A 840 5.73 27.64 -9.75
N GLU A 841 6.28 27.28 -8.59
CA GLU A 841 7.14 28.17 -7.80
C GLU A 841 8.39 28.60 -8.57
N GLN A 842 8.99 27.68 -9.33
CA GLN A 842 10.18 27.97 -10.12
C GLN A 842 9.89 28.84 -11.35
N THR A 843 8.72 28.70 -11.95
CA THR A 843 8.40 29.36 -13.23
C THR A 843 7.84 30.77 -13.08
N ARG A 844 7.78 31.34 -11.87
CA ARG A 844 7.35 32.72 -11.56
C ARG A 844 5.95 33.12 -12.09
N ARG A 845 5.12 32.17 -12.49
CA ARG A 845 3.74 32.40 -12.99
C ARG A 845 2.68 32.38 -11.88
N GLY A 846 3.13 32.24 -10.63
CA GLY A 846 2.27 32.06 -9.48
C GLY A 846 1.65 30.65 -9.43
N ILE A 847 1.38 30.22 -8.20
CA ILE A 847 0.81 28.91 -7.92
C ILE A 847 -0.69 28.92 -8.26
N SER A 848 -1.15 27.95 -9.03
CA SER A 848 -2.56 27.79 -9.38
C SER A 848 -3.40 27.50 -8.14
N ALA A 849 -4.55 28.15 -8.05
CA ALA A 849 -5.55 27.84 -7.04
C ALA A 849 -6.08 26.39 -7.19
N LEU A 850 -6.03 25.83 -8.41
CA LEU A 850 -6.48 24.48 -8.68
C LEU A 850 -5.64 23.45 -7.92
N HIS A 851 -4.31 23.62 -7.83
CA HIS A 851 -3.46 22.67 -7.10
C HIS A 851 -3.77 22.63 -5.59
N PHE A 852 -4.14 23.76 -5.01
CA PHE A 852 -4.68 23.78 -3.65
C PHE A 852 -6.05 23.10 -3.57
N GLU A 853 -6.92 23.25 -4.57
CA GLU A 853 -8.20 22.54 -4.62
C GLU A 853 -8.01 21.01 -4.70
N GLU A 854 -7.03 20.53 -5.48
CA GLU A 854 -6.66 19.11 -5.59
C GLU A 854 -6.09 18.56 -4.27
N MET A 855 -5.23 19.34 -3.60
CA MET A 855 -4.73 18.98 -2.27
C MET A 855 -5.86 18.92 -1.23
N ASN A 856 -6.81 19.88 -1.26
CA ASN A 856 -8.01 19.83 -0.42
C ASN A 856 -8.82 18.57 -0.72
N ASP A 857 -8.99 18.22 -2.00
CA ASP A 857 -9.78 17.06 -2.40
C ASP A 857 -9.19 15.74 -1.88
N ILE A 858 -7.87 15.55 -2.03
CA ILE A 858 -7.17 14.38 -1.47
C ILE A 858 -7.30 14.33 0.07
N ALA A 859 -7.14 15.48 0.74
CA ALA A 859 -7.19 15.58 2.19
C ALA A 859 -8.61 15.40 2.77
N ASP A 860 -9.64 15.80 2.04
CA ASP A 860 -11.05 15.63 2.39
C ASP A 860 -11.46 14.15 2.34
N HIS A 861 -10.91 13.37 1.40
CA HIS A 861 -11.15 11.93 1.25
C HIS A 861 -10.25 11.06 2.16
N CYS A 862 -10.02 11.53 3.39
CA CYS A 862 -9.39 10.76 4.44
C CYS A 862 -10.05 11.02 5.79
N THR A 863 -10.50 9.92 6.42
CA THR A 863 -11.16 9.96 7.73
C THR A 863 -10.18 10.04 8.89
N VAL A 864 -8.86 9.99 8.62
CA VAL A 864 -7.79 9.96 9.64
C VAL A 864 -7.99 8.80 10.64
N CYS A 865 -8.42 7.63 10.14
CA CYS A 865 -8.64 6.45 10.99
C CYS A 865 -7.38 5.61 11.22
N HIS A 866 -6.28 5.91 10.54
CA HIS A 866 -4.99 5.19 10.64
C HIS A 866 -5.02 3.69 10.29
N LYS A 867 -6.19 3.11 9.95
CA LYS A 867 -6.37 1.69 9.55
C LYS A 867 -5.59 1.27 8.30
N CYS A 868 -4.99 2.21 7.58
CA CYS A 868 -4.10 1.92 6.46
C CYS A 868 -2.66 1.59 6.86
N GLN A 869 -2.23 1.97 8.06
CA GLN A 869 -0.86 1.75 8.54
C GLN A 869 -0.57 0.26 8.81
N PRO A 870 -1.40 -0.49 9.56
CA PRO A 870 -1.11 -1.90 9.86
C PRO A 870 -0.89 -2.81 8.64
N PRO A 871 -1.68 -2.73 7.54
CA PRO A 871 -1.43 -3.55 6.35
C PRO A 871 -0.28 -3.02 5.47
N CYS A 872 0.34 -1.87 5.81
CA CYS A 872 1.38 -1.25 5.01
C CYS A 872 2.75 -1.89 5.33
N PRO A 873 3.44 -2.53 4.36
CA PRO A 873 4.72 -3.20 4.63
C PRO A 873 5.90 -2.25 4.93
N VAL A 874 5.67 -0.95 4.81
CA VAL A 874 6.65 0.13 5.03
C VAL A 874 6.12 1.17 6.03
N ASP A 875 5.06 0.81 6.79
CA ASP A 875 4.51 1.59 7.90
C ASP A 875 4.02 3.01 7.55
N ILE A 876 3.65 3.27 6.28
CA ILE A 876 3.07 4.57 5.89
C ILE A 876 1.66 4.72 6.50
N ASP A 877 1.50 5.77 7.30
CA ASP A 877 0.23 6.22 7.82
C ASP A 877 -0.31 7.42 7.04
N PHE A 878 -1.27 7.17 6.15
CA PHE A 878 -1.89 8.24 5.37
C PHE A 878 -2.78 9.17 6.21
N GLY A 879 -3.21 8.75 7.40
CA GLY A 879 -3.87 9.63 8.37
C GLY A 879 -2.98 10.80 8.74
N ASP A 880 -1.72 10.52 9.10
CA ASP A 880 -0.74 11.56 9.42
C ASP A 880 -0.34 12.40 8.21
N VAL A 881 -0.19 11.77 7.03
CA VAL A 881 0.00 12.50 5.75
C VAL A 881 -1.12 13.52 5.53
N THR A 882 -2.37 13.12 5.76
CA THR A 882 -3.53 14.02 5.61
C THR A 882 -3.50 15.17 6.62
N VAL A 883 -3.12 14.90 7.87
CA VAL A 883 -2.98 15.95 8.89
C VAL A 883 -1.93 16.97 8.46
N HIS A 884 -0.82 16.51 7.89
CA HIS A 884 0.21 17.37 7.31
C HIS A 884 -0.34 18.20 6.14
N MET A 885 -1.04 17.58 5.18
CA MET A 885 -1.67 18.30 4.06
C MET A 885 -2.62 19.39 4.55
N ARG A 886 -3.45 19.09 5.56
CA ARG A 886 -4.36 20.07 6.16
C ARG A 886 -3.63 21.23 6.84
N LYS A 887 -2.46 20.98 7.45
CA LYS A 887 -1.58 22.01 8.01
C LYS A 887 -1.04 22.94 6.93
N VAL A 888 -0.53 22.39 5.82
CA VAL A 888 -0.05 23.17 4.66
C VAL A 888 -1.17 24.06 4.11
N LEU A 889 -2.37 23.49 3.92
CA LEU A 889 -3.54 24.23 3.44
C LEU A 889 -3.98 25.35 4.40
N GLU A 890 -3.91 25.12 5.71
CA GLU A 890 -4.24 26.12 6.73
C GLU A 890 -3.21 27.26 6.74
N GLN A 891 -1.92 26.95 6.75
CA GLN A 891 -0.82 27.93 6.73
C GLN A 891 -0.83 28.79 5.46
N ALA A 892 -1.17 28.19 4.32
CA ALA A 892 -1.33 28.91 3.06
C ALA A 892 -2.63 29.74 2.99
N GLY A 893 -3.56 29.58 3.94
CA GLY A 893 -4.88 30.21 3.90
C GLY A 893 -5.78 29.71 2.75
N LYS A 894 -5.53 28.49 2.26
CA LYS A 894 -6.20 27.87 1.09
C LYS A 894 -7.08 26.67 1.43
N LYS A 895 -7.23 26.36 2.71
CA LYS A 895 -8.16 25.33 3.17
C LYS A 895 -9.62 25.74 2.95
N ARG A 896 -10.45 24.81 2.50
CA ARG A 896 -11.89 25.05 2.29
C ARG A 896 -12.58 25.43 3.61
N PHE A 897 -13.25 26.57 3.61
CA PHE A 897 -14.04 27.02 4.76
C PHE A 897 -15.38 26.29 4.85
N ASN A 898 -15.73 25.79 6.03
CA ASN A 898 -17.04 25.20 6.32
C ASN A 898 -17.61 25.79 7.63
N PRO A 899 -18.78 26.45 7.59
CA PRO A 899 -19.39 27.06 8.78
C PRO A 899 -19.69 26.07 9.92
N GLY A 900 -20.11 24.85 9.58
CA GLY A 900 -20.41 23.79 10.55
C GLY A 900 -19.15 23.29 11.26
N THR A 901 -18.07 23.06 10.51
CA THR A 901 -16.77 22.69 11.08
C THR A 901 -16.21 23.82 11.94
N TRP A 902 -16.32 25.08 11.50
CA TRP A 902 -15.91 26.24 12.29
C TRP A 902 -16.68 26.31 13.62
N ALA A 903 -18.00 26.19 13.59
CA ALA A 903 -18.84 26.20 14.80
C ALA A 903 -18.49 25.03 15.74
N ALA A 904 -18.29 23.82 15.20
CA ALA A 904 -17.84 22.67 15.98
C ALA A 904 -16.50 22.93 16.66
N MET A 905 -15.52 23.51 15.95
CA MET A 905 -14.23 23.87 16.54
C MET A 905 -14.35 24.94 17.63
N GLN A 906 -15.22 25.94 17.46
CA GLN A 906 -15.48 26.93 18.53
C GLN A 906 -16.08 26.27 19.77
N PHE A 907 -17.02 25.34 19.61
CA PHE A 907 -17.60 24.58 20.72
C PHE A 907 -16.57 23.71 21.45
N LEU A 908 -15.69 23.03 20.71
CA LEU A 908 -14.62 22.21 21.28
C LEU A 908 -13.53 23.07 21.95
N ASN A 909 -13.30 24.28 21.48
CA ASN A 909 -12.33 25.22 22.06
C ASN A 909 -12.85 25.97 23.29
N ALA A 910 -14.16 25.99 23.54
CA ALA A 910 -14.74 26.70 24.68
C ALA A 910 -14.38 26.01 26.00
N THR A 911 -13.91 26.79 26.99
CA THR A 911 -13.59 26.31 28.34
C THR A 911 -14.51 26.89 29.41
N ARG A 912 -15.18 28.01 29.12
CA ARG A 912 -16.09 28.70 30.06
C ARG A 912 -17.47 28.02 30.10
N PRO A 913 -18.01 27.72 31.30
CA PRO A 913 -19.31 27.05 31.44
C PRO A 913 -20.48 27.78 30.74
N SER A 914 -20.54 29.11 30.86
CA SER A 914 -21.59 29.93 30.24
C SER A 914 -21.58 29.85 28.71
N THR A 915 -20.39 29.90 28.11
CA THR A 915 -20.19 29.76 26.66
C THR A 915 -20.58 28.36 26.17
N ILE A 916 -20.16 27.31 26.90
CA ILE A 916 -20.51 25.91 26.57
C ILE A 916 -22.02 25.71 26.61
N LYS A 917 -22.70 26.24 27.64
CA LYS A 917 -24.16 26.14 27.77
C LYS A 917 -24.89 26.85 26.63
N ALA A 918 -24.45 28.04 26.25
CA ALA A 918 -25.02 28.79 25.13
C ALA A 918 -24.85 28.05 23.79
N LEU A 919 -23.62 27.58 23.50
CA LEU A 919 -23.32 26.86 22.27
C LEU A 919 -24.01 25.49 22.22
N ARG A 920 -24.09 24.74 23.33
CA ARG A 920 -24.82 23.46 23.41
C ARG A 920 -26.29 23.64 23.08
N LYS A 921 -26.93 24.67 23.66
CA LYS A 921 -28.35 24.98 23.40
C LYS A 921 -28.59 25.38 21.94
N GLY A 922 -27.74 26.26 21.40
CA GLY A 922 -27.87 26.71 20.01
C GLY A 922 -27.57 25.62 18.98
N MET A 923 -26.42 24.94 19.10
CA MET A 923 -25.94 23.99 18.09
C MET A 923 -26.60 22.62 18.20
N LEU A 924 -26.74 22.08 19.41
CA LEU A 924 -27.25 20.71 19.59
C LEU A 924 -28.77 20.70 19.75
N GLU A 925 -29.32 21.41 20.74
CA GLU A 925 -30.77 21.33 21.00
C GLU A 925 -31.60 21.96 19.89
N TRP A 926 -31.29 23.20 19.51
CA TRP A 926 -32.03 23.91 18.45
C TRP A 926 -31.61 23.44 17.07
N GLY A 927 -30.30 23.25 16.83
CA GLY A 927 -29.78 22.76 15.56
C GLY A 927 -30.32 21.38 15.18
N PHE A 928 -30.33 20.40 16.10
CA PHE A 928 -30.85 19.06 15.79
C PHE A 928 -32.36 19.09 15.53
N LYS A 929 -33.13 19.87 16.32
CA LYS A 929 -34.56 20.08 16.06
C LYS A 929 -34.81 20.73 14.69
N GLY A 930 -33.99 21.71 14.32
CA GLY A 930 -34.05 22.37 13.02
C GLY A 930 -33.80 21.40 11.86
N ILE A 931 -32.73 20.60 11.94
CA ILE A 931 -32.41 19.57 10.93
C ILE A 931 -33.55 18.54 10.83
N ASN A 932 -34.07 18.05 11.97
CA ASN A 932 -35.16 17.08 11.98
C ASN A 932 -36.47 17.65 11.44
N LEU A 933 -36.78 18.93 11.69
CA LEU A 933 -37.93 19.62 11.12
C LEU A 933 -37.78 19.80 9.60
N ALA A 934 -36.60 20.24 9.15
CA ALA A 934 -36.27 20.38 7.74
C ALA A 934 -36.37 19.04 7.00
N TYR A 935 -35.87 17.96 7.59
CA TYR A 935 -36.03 16.59 7.09
C TYR A 935 -37.51 16.20 6.96
N GLY A 936 -38.31 16.46 8.01
CA GLY A 936 -39.75 16.17 8.00
C GLY A 936 -40.51 16.93 6.91
N LEU A 937 -40.16 18.21 6.68
CA LEU A 937 -40.71 19.03 5.60
C LEU A 937 -40.26 18.52 4.23
N ALA A 938 -38.97 18.29 4.03
CA ALA A 938 -38.38 17.84 2.77
C ALA A 938 -38.89 16.45 2.35
N ARG A 939 -39.19 15.58 3.32
CA ARG A 939 -39.84 14.28 3.08
C ARG A 939 -41.29 14.43 2.61
N LYS A 940 -42.05 15.37 3.19
CA LYS A 940 -43.45 15.63 2.82
C LYS A 940 -43.59 16.29 1.44
N THR A 941 -42.63 17.12 1.04
CA THR A 941 -42.64 17.83 -0.25
C THR A 941 -42.07 17.02 -1.40
N GLY A 942 -41.59 15.78 -1.17
CA GLY A 942 -40.98 14.94 -2.20
C GLY A 942 -39.61 15.43 -2.70
N LEU A 943 -39.03 16.47 -2.09
CA LEU A 943 -37.67 16.95 -2.38
C LEU A 943 -36.62 15.87 -2.09
N LEU A 944 -36.89 15.02 -1.10
CA LEU A 944 -36.15 13.79 -0.84
C LEU A 944 -36.69 12.68 -1.75
N ARG A 945 -36.40 12.75 -3.07
CA ARG A 945 -36.71 11.66 -4.01
C ARG A 945 -36.19 10.31 -3.46
N ARG A 946 -36.99 9.24 -3.65
CA ARG A 946 -36.70 7.85 -3.27
C ARG A 946 -35.28 7.44 -3.74
N ASN A 947 -34.48 6.97 -2.78
CA ASN A 947 -33.19 6.28 -2.88
C ASN A 947 -32.60 6.17 -4.31
N ALA A 948 -31.65 7.03 -4.65
CA ALA A 948 -30.60 6.59 -5.57
C ALA A 948 -29.87 5.46 -4.82
N THR A 949 -29.96 4.23 -5.33
CA THR A 949 -29.32 3.05 -4.73
C THR A 949 -27.80 3.21 -4.63
N LEU A 950 -27.20 4.03 -5.50
CA LEU A 950 -25.76 4.27 -5.56
C LEU A 950 -25.43 5.76 -5.35
N PRO A 951 -24.47 6.09 -4.46
CA PRO A 951 -23.96 7.45 -4.30
C PRO A 951 -23.37 8.05 -5.60
N ALA A 952 -23.38 9.38 -5.69
CA ALA A 952 -22.66 10.11 -6.73
C ALA A 952 -21.15 10.13 -6.46
N ALA A 953 -20.34 10.43 -7.49
CA ALA A 953 -18.91 10.69 -7.30
C ALA A 953 -18.70 12.02 -6.56
N THR A 954 -17.66 12.08 -5.73
CA THR A 954 -17.35 13.22 -4.83
C THR A 954 -16.03 13.90 -5.16
N THR A 955 -15.52 13.66 -6.38
CA THR A 955 -14.27 14.22 -6.90
C THR A 955 -14.37 15.74 -7.06
N GLY A 956 -13.37 16.46 -6.52
CA GLY A 956 -13.23 17.90 -6.71
C GLY A 956 -14.03 18.75 -5.71
N ARG A 957 -14.51 19.91 -6.17
CA ARG A 957 -15.19 20.88 -5.29
C ARG A 957 -16.66 20.50 -5.08
N PRO A 958 -17.12 20.37 -3.82
CA PRO A 958 -18.49 19.98 -3.55
C PRO A 958 -19.48 21.09 -3.92
N ARG A 959 -20.63 20.72 -4.49
CA ARG A 959 -21.68 21.66 -4.87
C ARG A 959 -22.49 22.09 -3.63
N PRO A 960 -22.64 23.39 -3.32
CA PRO A 960 -23.32 23.85 -2.10
C PRO A 960 -24.75 23.33 -1.93
N VAL A 961 -25.49 23.22 -3.04
CA VAL A 961 -26.87 22.68 -3.05
C VAL A 961 -26.88 21.22 -2.62
N GLU A 962 -25.90 20.42 -3.07
CA GLU A 962 -25.81 19.00 -2.71
C GLU A 962 -25.43 18.83 -1.25
N ILE A 963 -24.48 19.62 -0.75
CA ILE A 963 -24.13 19.66 0.67
C ILE A 963 -25.37 19.93 1.52
N ALA A 964 -26.18 20.93 1.14
CA ALA A 964 -27.38 21.29 1.88
C ALA A 964 -28.45 20.20 1.84
N ILE A 965 -28.70 19.61 0.67
CA ILE A 965 -29.63 18.49 0.50
C ILE A 965 -29.17 17.33 1.39
N GLU A 966 -27.91 16.92 1.26
CA GLU A 966 -27.32 15.81 1.97
C GLU A 966 -27.34 16.01 3.49
N LEU A 967 -27.07 17.23 3.97
CA LEU A 967 -27.19 17.57 5.39
C LEU A 967 -28.64 17.41 5.91
N VAL A 968 -29.63 17.83 5.11
CA VAL A 968 -31.06 17.71 5.46
C VAL A 968 -31.56 16.27 5.34
N ARG A 969 -30.99 15.44 4.46
CA ARG A 969 -31.34 14.01 4.34
C ARG A 969 -31.05 13.21 5.62
N ARG A 970 -30.34 13.77 6.59
CA ARG A 970 -29.78 13.07 7.75
C ARG A 970 -30.45 13.52 9.04
N PRO A 971 -31.56 12.89 9.44
CA PRO A 971 -32.13 13.15 10.76
C PRO A 971 -31.16 12.70 11.86
N ILE A 972 -31.17 13.40 12.98
CA ILE A 972 -30.38 13.06 14.17
C ILE A 972 -31.35 12.53 15.23
N ARG A 973 -31.28 11.23 15.52
CA ARG A 973 -32.15 10.50 16.45
C ARG A 973 -31.45 10.21 17.79
N VAL A 974 -30.80 11.22 18.35
CA VAL A 974 -30.05 11.08 19.61
C VAL A 974 -30.78 11.87 20.69
N GLU A 975 -31.07 11.20 21.80
CA GLU A 975 -31.51 11.87 23.02
C GLU A 975 -30.29 12.47 23.71
N LEU A 976 -30.27 13.80 23.84
CA LEU A 976 -29.19 14.50 24.53
C LEU A 976 -29.60 14.76 25.99
N PRO A 977 -28.67 14.60 26.95
CA PRO A 977 -28.92 14.98 28.32
C PRO A 977 -29.29 16.47 28.41
N LYS A 978 -30.21 16.83 29.32
CA LYS A 978 -30.61 18.24 29.50
C LYS A 978 -29.49 19.10 30.09
N ARG A 979 -28.57 18.50 30.85
CA ARG A 979 -27.44 19.18 31.51
C ARG A 979 -26.18 18.32 31.39
N SER A 980 -25.01 18.92 31.60
CA SER A 980 -23.77 18.16 31.69
C SER A 980 -23.66 17.48 33.06
N TYR A 981 -22.91 16.38 33.16
CA TYR A 981 -22.71 15.72 34.46
C TYR A 981 -21.97 16.64 35.45
N ARG A 982 -21.07 17.53 34.97
CA ARG A 982 -20.40 18.52 35.83
C ARG A 982 -21.37 19.50 36.42
N THR A 983 -22.31 19.99 35.62
CA THR A 983 -23.37 20.88 36.11
C THR A 983 -24.26 20.13 37.10
N GLU A 984 -24.59 18.86 36.84
CA GLU A 984 -25.39 18.04 37.75
C GLU A 984 -24.67 17.78 39.07
N LEU A 985 -23.38 17.46 39.07
CA LEU A 985 -22.56 17.19 40.26
C LEU A 985 -21.99 18.46 40.93
N GLY A 986 -22.17 19.64 40.33
CA GLY A 986 -21.64 20.92 40.84
C GLY A 986 -20.11 21.04 40.74
N LEU A 987 -19.50 20.51 39.67
CA LEU A 987 -18.04 20.40 39.45
C LEU A 987 -17.50 21.37 38.38
N GLU A 988 -18.12 22.55 38.27
CA GLU A 988 -17.80 23.52 37.20
C GLU A 988 -16.70 24.53 37.57
N ASP A 989 -16.32 24.61 38.84
CA ASP A 989 -15.28 25.53 39.33
C ASP A 989 -13.88 25.02 38.90
N PRO A 990 -13.13 25.77 38.08
CA PRO A 990 -11.81 25.37 37.63
C PRO A 990 -10.70 25.57 38.68
N THR A 991 -11.01 26.17 39.84
CA THR A 991 -10.04 26.37 40.92
C THR A 991 -9.94 25.18 41.87
N HIS A 992 -10.83 24.19 41.74
CA HIS A 992 -10.85 23.00 42.59
C HIS A 992 -10.68 21.71 41.77
N VAL A 993 -9.92 20.77 42.30
CA VAL A 993 -9.81 19.39 41.82
C VAL A 993 -10.88 18.54 42.52
N PRO A 994 -11.84 17.95 41.78
CA PRO A 994 -12.81 17.03 42.36
C PRO A 994 -12.20 15.64 42.55
N VAL A 995 -12.41 15.07 43.74
CA VAL A 995 -12.18 13.65 44.01
C VAL A 995 -13.51 12.99 44.37
N ILE A 996 -13.89 11.96 43.63
CA ILE A 996 -15.17 11.25 43.78
C ILE A 996 -14.89 9.85 44.32
N ARG A 997 -15.53 9.49 45.44
CA ARG A 997 -15.37 8.17 46.08
C ARG A 997 -16.63 7.75 46.83
N ASP A 998 -16.83 6.44 46.99
CA ASP A 998 -17.88 5.89 47.87
C ASP A 998 -17.44 5.93 49.33
N PRO A 999 -18.02 6.78 50.20
CA PRO A 999 -17.63 6.87 51.60
C PRO A 999 -17.86 5.56 52.37
N ALA A 1000 -18.74 4.68 51.88
CA ALA A 1000 -19.07 3.41 52.52
C ALA A 1000 -18.13 2.24 52.11
N ARG A 1001 -17.34 2.41 51.05
CA ARG A 1001 -16.39 1.39 50.53
C ARG A 1001 -14.93 1.85 50.53
N ALA A 1002 -14.66 3.14 50.72
CA ALA A 1002 -13.32 3.71 50.62
C ALA A 1002 -12.47 3.40 51.87
N ASP A 1003 -11.57 2.43 51.74
CA ASP A 1003 -10.47 2.17 52.67
C ASP A 1003 -9.28 3.13 52.41
N GLU A 1004 -8.30 3.22 53.32
CA GLU A 1004 -7.08 4.03 53.11
C GLU A 1004 -6.24 3.54 51.91
N ASP A 1005 -6.39 2.26 51.53
CA ASP A 1005 -5.69 1.60 50.42
C ASP A 1005 -6.46 1.59 49.08
N ALA A 1006 -7.57 2.33 48.97
CA ALA A 1006 -8.38 2.35 47.74
C ALA A 1006 -7.61 2.93 46.54
N GLU A 1007 -7.67 2.26 45.38
CA GLU A 1007 -6.93 2.66 44.18
C GLU A 1007 -7.35 4.06 43.70
N ALA A 1008 -6.37 4.97 43.60
CA ALA A 1008 -6.57 6.30 43.05
C ALA A 1008 -6.43 6.28 41.52
N VAL A 1009 -7.48 6.74 40.84
CA VAL A 1009 -7.59 6.73 39.38
C VAL A 1009 -7.79 8.15 38.88
N PHE A 1010 -6.97 8.60 37.93
CA PHE A 1010 -7.18 9.87 37.24
C PHE A 1010 -8.04 9.64 35.99
N TYR A 1011 -9.28 10.10 36.00
CA TYR A 1011 -10.18 9.95 34.86
C TYR A 1011 -10.18 11.21 33.99
N PHE A 1012 -9.70 11.09 32.76
CA PHE A 1012 -9.79 12.10 31.72
C PHE A 1012 -10.98 11.82 30.78
N PRO A 1013 -12.15 12.46 30.99
CA PRO A 1013 -13.36 12.20 30.21
C PRO A 1013 -13.28 12.69 28.77
N GLY A 1014 -12.52 13.76 28.54
CA GLY A 1014 -12.43 14.43 27.24
C GLY A 1014 -13.71 15.19 26.83
N CYS A 1015 -13.57 16.03 25.81
CA CYS A 1015 -14.64 16.93 25.38
C CYS A 1015 -15.92 16.22 24.89
N GLY A 1016 -15.80 15.00 24.34
CA GLY A 1016 -16.93 14.22 23.84
C GLY A 1016 -17.84 13.70 24.96
N SER A 1017 -17.28 12.89 25.86
CA SER A 1017 -18.00 12.28 27.00
C SER A 1017 -18.43 13.32 28.03
N GLU A 1018 -17.77 14.48 28.08
CA GLU A 1018 -18.12 15.55 29.01
C GLU A 1018 -19.20 16.49 28.47
N ARG A 1019 -19.04 16.98 27.22
CA ARG A 1019 -19.86 18.08 26.69
C ARG A 1019 -20.98 17.64 25.78
N LEU A 1020 -20.80 16.57 25.01
CA LEU A 1020 -21.77 16.08 24.02
C LEU A 1020 -22.61 14.93 24.61
N PHE A 1021 -21.94 13.91 25.14
CA PHE A 1021 -22.55 12.67 25.63
C PHE A 1021 -22.28 12.48 27.12
N SER A 1022 -22.82 13.40 27.92
CA SER A 1022 -22.58 13.45 29.36
C SER A 1022 -22.95 12.17 30.11
N ASP A 1023 -23.83 11.34 29.56
CA ASP A 1023 -24.19 10.03 30.11
C ASP A 1023 -23.02 9.05 30.11
N VAL A 1024 -22.14 9.09 29.10
CA VAL A 1024 -20.95 8.23 29.04
C VAL A 1024 -19.99 8.59 30.16
N GLY A 1025 -19.77 9.90 30.37
CA GLY A 1025 -18.98 10.41 31.49
C GLY A 1025 -19.55 10.00 32.85
N LEU A 1026 -20.86 10.16 33.01
CA LEU A 1026 -21.57 9.80 34.25
C LEU A 1026 -21.58 8.30 34.52
N ALA A 1027 -21.80 7.46 33.49
CA ALA A 1027 -21.76 6.00 33.61
C ALA A 1027 -20.36 5.52 33.98
N THR A 1028 -19.32 6.12 33.40
CA THR A 1028 -17.93 5.83 33.80
C THR A 1028 -17.71 6.12 35.28
N LEU A 1029 -18.15 7.29 35.76
CA LEU A 1029 -18.05 7.65 37.18
C LEU A 1029 -18.84 6.70 38.08
N ALA A 1030 -20.05 6.30 37.68
CA ALA A 1030 -20.87 5.36 38.43
C ALA A 1030 -20.21 3.97 38.50
N MET A 1031 -19.61 3.50 37.41
CA MET A 1031 -18.90 2.22 37.39
C MET A 1031 -17.61 2.26 38.23
N LEU A 1032 -16.86 3.37 38.20
CA LEU A 1032 -15.69 3.57 39.04
C LEU A 1032 -16.05 3.64 40.54
N TRP A 1033 -17.17 4.29 40.85
CA TRP A 1033 -17.75 4.29 42.19
C TRP A 1033 -18.09 2.88 42.67
N GLU A 1034 -18.71 2.06 41.82
CA GLU A 1034 -19.08 0.69 42.19
C GLU A 1034 -17.88 -0.23 42.44
N VAL A 1035 -16.80 -0.11 41.66
CA VAL A 1035 -15.57 -0.87 41.92
C VAL A 1035 -14.76 -0.34 43.10
N GLY A 1036 -15.20 0.75 43.73
CA GLY A 1036 -14.57 1.34 44.92
C GLY A 1036 -13.34 2.21 44.63
N ALA A 1037 -13.16 2.70 43.41
CA ALA A 1037 -12.01 3.54 43.04
C ALA A 1037 -12.17 5.00 43.53
N GLN A 1038 -11.06 5.60 43.97
CA GLN A 1038 -10.99 7.04 44.25
C GLN A 1038 -10.71 7.79 42.94
N THR A 1039 -11.73 8.42 42.36
CA THR A 1039 -11.62 9.03 41.04
C THR A 1039 -11.26 10.50 41.13
N VAL A 1040 -10.07 10.86 40.64
CA VAL A 1040 -9.61 12.24 40.47
C VAL A 1040 -10.02 12.74 39.08
N LEU A 1041 -10.68 13.90 39.03
CA LEU A 1041 -11.05 14.55 37.77
C LEU A 1041 -10.19 15.79 37.49
N PRO A 1042 -9.89 16.11 36.22
CA PRO A 1042 -9.26 17.38 35.90
C PRO A 1042 -10.16 18.57 36.27
N PRO A 1043 -9.60 19.72 36.68
CA PRO A 1043 -10.39 20.92 36.96
C PRO A 1043 -10.89 21.57 35.66
N GLY A 1044 -12.17 21.94 35.64
CA GLY A 1044 -12.81 22.58 34.49
C GLY A 1044 -13.02 21.69 33.26
N TYR A 1045 -13.53 22.28 32.17
CA TYR A 1045 -13.80 21.58 30.92
C TYR A 1045 -12.56 21.55 30.03
N LEU A 1046 -12.05 20.35 29.73
CA LEU A 1046 -10.83 20.17 28.94
C LEU A 1046 -11.09 19.50 27.58
N CYS A 1047 -10.16 19.74 26.65
CA CYS A 1047 -10.07 19.03 25.38
C CYS A 1047 -8.66 18.46 25.25
N CYS A 1048 -8.50 17.27 24.66
CA CYS A 1048 -7.18 16.69 24.43
C CYS A 1048 -6.38 17.40 23.33
N GLY A 1049 -7.02 18.23 22.48
CA GLY A 1049 -6.35 18.91 21.36
C GLY A 1049 -6.29 18.10 20.07
N TYR A 1050 -6.63 16.80 20.09
CA TYR A 1050 -6.64 15.95 18.89
C TYR A 1050 -7.52 16.50 17.76
N PRO A 1051 -8.79 16.92 17.99
CA PRO A 1051 -9.65 17.40 16.92
C PRO A 1051 -9.08 18.62 16.18
N GLN A 1052 -8.38 19.50 16.90
CA GLN A 1052 -7.72 20.68 16.34
C GLN A 1052 -6.55 20.26 15.45
N THR A 1053 -5.67 19.40 15.96
CA THR A 1053 -4.54 18.85 15.19
C THR A 1053 -5.02 18.12 13.95
N ALA A 1054 -6.00 17.22 14.07
CA ALA A 1054 -6.56 16.45 12.96
C ALA A 1054 -7.24 17.33 11.89
N ALA A 1055 -7.73 18.51 12.28
CA ALA A 1055 -8.27 19.50 11.36
C ALA A 1055 -7.18 20.36 10.68
N GLY A 1056 -5.89 20.21 11.02
CA GLY A 1056 -4.79 21.04 10.52
C GLY A 1056 -4.50 22.28 11.37
N LEU A 1057 -5.24 22.51 12.47
CA LEU A 1057 -5.02 23.62 13.42
C LEU A 1057 -3.91 23.26 14.42
N HIS A 1058 -2.72 22.93 13.91
CA HIS A 1058 -1.64 22.31 14.68
C HIS A 1058 -1.20 23.17 15.86
N GLU A 1059 -0.96 24.47 15.66
CA GLU A 1059 -0.58 25.40 16.72
C GLU A 1059 -1.60 25.46 17.87
N LYS A 1060 -2.90 25.42 17.53
CA LYS A 1060 -3.98 25.43 18.52
C LYS A 1060 -3.99 24.12 19.32
N GLY A 1061 -3.86 22.97 18.66
CA GLY A 1061 -3.79 21.67 19.30
C GLY A 1061 -2.58 21.52 20.22
N GLN A 1062 -1.43 22.02 19.78
CA GLN A 1062 -0.18 22.00 20.55
C GLN A 1062 -0.27 22.91 21.79
N ARG A 1063 -0.84 24.11 21.67
CA ARG A 1063 -1.12 24.97 22.83
C ARG A 1063 -2.04 24.28 23.85
N ILE A 1064 -3.15 23.68 23.40
CA ILE A 1064 -4.05 22.92 24.29
C ILE A 1064 -3.31 21.79 25.01
N THR A 1065 -2.45 21.07 24.28
CA THR A 1065 -1.62 19.99 24.85
C THR A 1065 -0.71 20.52 25.95
N THR A 1066 0.03 21.59 25.68
CA THR A 1066 0.93 22.21 26.65
C THR A 1066 0.17 22.72 27.88
N ASP A 1067 -0.94 23.43 27.70
CA ASP A 1067 -1.75 23.97 28.80
C ASP A 1067 -2.27 22.84 29.70
N ASN A 1068 -2.71 21.72 29.12
CA ASN A 1068 -3.15 20.55 29.88
C ASN A 1068 -2.00 19.88 30.64
N ARG A 1069 -0.81 19.73 30.03
CA ARG A 1069 0.37 19.14 30.71
C ARG A 1069 0.75 19.96 31.95
N VAL A 1070 0.77 21.29 31.82
CA VAL A 1070 1.03 22.20 32.95
C VAL A 1070 -0.05 22.07 34.03
N LEU A 1071 -1.31 21.91 33.63
CA LEU A 1071 -2.41 21.69 34.58
C LEU A 1071 -2.26 20.36 35.32
N PHE A 1072 -1.97 19.26 34.63
CA PHE A 1072 -1.83 17.94 35.25
C PHE A 1072 -0.61 17.86 36.15
N HIS A 1073 0.49 18.53 35.81
CA HIS A 1073 1.64 18.66 36.70
C HIS A 1073 1.28 19.39 38.01
N ARG A 1074 0.44 20.43 37.94
CA ARG A 1074 -0.08 21.08 39.15
C ARG A 1074 -0.96 20.13 39.97
N VAL A 1075 -1.87 19.41 39.32
CA VAL A 1075 -2.73 18.41 39.99
C VAL A 1075 -1.88 17.34 40.69
N ALA A 1076 -0.85 16.79 40.02
CA ALA A 1076 0.05 15.79 40.57
C ALA A 1076 0.78 16.30 41.83
N ASN A 1077 1.21 17.56 41.84
CA ASN A 1077 1.86 18.17 42.99
C ASN A 1077 0.89 18.42 44.15
N THR A 1078 -0.32 18.92 43.85
CA THR A 1078 -1.36 19.20 44.87
C THR A 1078 -1.88 17.91 45.51
N LEU A 1079 -1.94 16.82 44.74
CA LEU A 1079 -2.44 15.51 45.18
C LEU A 1079 -1.32 14.49 45.39
N ASN A 1080 -0.13 14.94 45.82
CA ASN A 1080 1.01 14.05 46.04
C ASN A 1080 0.78 12.93 47.08
N TYR A 1081 -0.25 13.09 47.92
CA TYR A 1081 -0.66 12.11 48.91
C TYR A 1081 -1.54 10.99 48.32
N LEU A 1082 -2.05 11.15 47.09
CA LEU A 1082 -2.79 10.12 46.36
C LEU A 1082 -1.84 9.47 45.34
N ASP A 1083 -1.61 8.17 45.48
CA ASP A 1083 -0.78 7.40 44.55
C ASP A 1083 -1.58 7.04 43.28
N ILE A 1084 -1.62 7.97 42.32
CA ILE A 1084 -2.32 7.80 41.05
C ILE A 1084 -1.52 6.86 40.13
N ARG A 1085 -1.86 5.57 40.15
CA ARG A 1085 -1.24 4.54 39.31
C ARG A 1085 -1.96 4.31 37.98
N THR A 1086 -3.20 4.75 37.84
CA THR A 1086 -4.01 4.48 36.65
C THR A 1086 -4.64 5.76 36.11
N VAL A 1087 -4.42 6.04 34.83
CA VAL A 1087 -5.06 7.11 34.07
C VAL A 1087 -6.09 6.47 33.13
N LEU A 1088 -7.37 6.83 33.29
CA LEU A 1088 -8.46 6.31 32.48
C LEU A 1088 -9.00 7.32 31.48
N VAL A 1089 -9.45 6.81 30.34
CA VAL A 1089 -10.19 7.56 29.33
C VAL A 1089 -11.45 6.82 28.91
N SER A 1090 -12.41 7.55 28.33
CA SER A 1090 -13.65 7.00 27.76
C SER A 1090 -13.81 7.40 26.28
N CYS A 1091 -12.71 7.71 25.60
CA CYS A 1091 -12.73 8.18 24.22
C CYS A 1091 -11.42 7.85 23.51
N GLY A 1092 -11.50 7.21 22.34
CA GLY A 1092 -10.32 6.79 21.57
C GLY A 1092 -9.44 7.95 21.09
N THR A 1093 -10.00 9.09 20.69
CA THR A 1093 -9.16 10.25 20.31
C THR A 1093 -8.46 10.88 21.51
N CYS A 1094 -8.96 10.65 22.72
CA CYS A 1094 -8.28 11.05 23.93
C CYS A 1094 -7.08 10.12 24.19
N ILE A 1095 -7.26 8.80 24.10
CA ILE A 1095 -6.12 7.89 24.33
C ILE A 1095 -4.97 8.15 23.36
N ASP A 1096 -5.27 8.30 22.06
CA ASP A 1096 -4.24 8.53 21.02
C ASP A 1096 -3.42 9.81 21.27
N GLN A 1097 -4.06 10.83 21.82
CA GLN A 1097 -3.43 12.12 22.10
C GLN A 1097 -2.73 12.15 23.46
N LEU A 1098 -3.32 11.52 24.48
CA LEU A 1098 -2.74 11.45 25.82
C LEU A 1098 -1.49 10.55 25.84
N MET A 1099 -1.38 9.54 24.97
CA MET A 1099 -0.12 8.80 24.77
C MET A 1099 1.05 9.73 24.38
N LYS A 1100 0.78 10.87 23.73
CA LYS A 1100 1.79 11.88 23.35
C LYS A 1100 2.09 12.89 24.47
N TYR A 1101 1.34 12.87 25.58
CA TYR A 1101 1.54 13.81 26.69
C TYR A 1101 2.68 13.42 27.63
N GLU A 1102 3.20 12.19 27.49
CA GLU A 1102 4.24 11.61 28.36
C GLU A 1102 3.79 11.58 29.83
N PHE A 1103 2.60 11.03 30.11
CA PHE A 1103 2.01 10.99 31.45
C PHE A 1103 2.90 10.34 32.50
N GLU A 1104 3.74 9.37 32.12
CA GLU A 1104 4.75 8.76 32.99
C GLU A 1104 5.74 9.78 33.61
N LYS A 1105 5.94 10.93 32.95
CA LYS A 1105 6.75 12.04 33.49
C LYS A 1105 5.97 12.93 34.46
N ILE A 1106 4.63 12.86 34.45
CA ILE A 1106 3.74 13.64 35.31
C ILE A 1106 3.32 12.80 36.53
N PHE A 1107 2.91 11.56 36.31
CA PHE A 1107 2.59 10.56 37.33
C PHE A 1107 3.52 9.35 37.12
N PRO A 1108 4.62 9.25 37.88
CA PRO A 1108 5.60 8.17 37.73
C PRO A 1108 4.96 6.79 37.86
N GLY A 1109 5.24 5.89 36.91
CA GLY A 1109 4.74 4.50 36.94
C GLY A 1109 3.25 4.34 36.62
N CYS A 1110 2.55 5.39 36.18
CA CYS A 1110 1.15 5.28 35.82
C CYS A 1110 0.93 4.50 34.51
N ARG A 1111 -0.17 3.75 34.46
CA ARG A 1111 -0.68 3.11 33.24
C ARG A 1111 -1.81 3.94 32.62
N LEU A 1112 -1.86 4.04 31.30
CA LEU A 1112 -2.95 4.66 30.55
C LEU A 1112 -3.84 3.56 29.96
N LEU A 1113 -5.10 3.51 30.39
CA LEU A 1113 -6.08 2.49 29.97
C LEU A 1113 -7.41 3.12 29.56
N ASP A 1114 -8.18 2.40 28.77
CA ASP A 1114 -9.60 2.70 28.55
C ASP A 1114 -10.47 2.11 29.69
N ILE A 1115 -11.60 2.75 29.96
CA ILE A 1115 -12.54 2.32 31.00
C ILE A 1115 -13.02 0.88 30.81
N HIS A 1116 -13.20 0.39 29.59
CA HIS A 1116 -13.71 -0.96 29.35
C HIS A 1116 -12.66 -2.02 29.68
N GLU A 1117 -11.39 -1.79 29.30
CA GLU A 1117 -10.27 -2.66 29.68
C GLU A 1117 -10.10 -2.70 31.20
N TYR A 1118 -10.18 -1.54 31.86
CA TYR A 1118 -10.10 -1.47 33.32
C TYR A 1118 -11.25 -2.23 34.01
N LEU A 1119 -12.49 -2.08 33.53
CA LEU A 1119 -13.64 -2.83 34.09
C LEU A 1119 -13.50 -4.34 33.87
N MET A 1120 -12.95 -4.75 32.73
CA MET A 1120 -12.65 -6.16 32.46
C MET A 1120 -11.57 -6.69 33.41
N GLU A 1121 -10.48 -5.95 33.64
CA GLU A 1121 -9.44 -6.30 34.61
C GLU A 1121 -10.00 -6.46 36.04
N LYS A 1122 -10.98 -5.62 36.42
CA LYS A 1122 -11.67 -5.70 37.72
C LYS A 1122 -12.73 -6.80 37.79
N GLY A 1123 -12.90 -7.62 36.74
CA GLY A 1123 -13.87 -8.71 36.70
C GLY A 1123 -15.32 -8.24 36.65
N VAL A 1124 -15.57 -7.00 36.22
CA VAL A 1124 -16.93 -6.48 36.05
C VAL A 1124 -17.57 -7.13 34.83
N SER A 1125 -18.74 -7.73 35.03
CA SER A 1125 -19.54 -8.32 33.96
C SER A 1125 -21.03 -8.15 34.23
N THR A 1126 -21.88 -8.27 33.23
CA THR A 1126 -23.34 -8.32 33.41
C THR A 1126 -23.93 -9.51 32.65
N GLN A 1127 -25.04 -10.07 33.15
CA GLN A 1127 -25.83 -11.00 32.35
C GLN A 1127 -26.64 -10.22 31.32
N ASN A 1128 -26.67 -10.72 30.09
CA ASN A 1128 -27.41 -10.13 28.99
C ASN A 1128 -28.93 -10.13 29.27
N ALA A 1129 -29.65 -9.10 28.80
CA ALA A 1129 -31.10 -9.10 28.82
C ALA A 1129 -31.62 -10.26 27.94
N PRO A 1130 -32.60 -11.07 28.40
CA PRO A 1130 -33.10 -12.20 27.64
C PRO A 1130 -33.57 -11.78 26.23
N GLY A 1131 -33.00 -12.39 25.18
CA GLY A 1131 -33.40 -12.18 23.79
C GLY A 1131 -32.76 -10.98 23.05
N VAL A 1132 -31.73 -10.33 23.62
CA VAL A 1132 -30.99 -9.24 22.95
C VAL A 1132 -29.67 -9.77 22.39
N GLN A 1133 -29.42 -9.54 21.10
CA GLN A 1133 -28.13 -9.79 20.45
C GLN A 1133 -27.38 -8.49 20.20
N TYR A 1134 -26.04 -8.55 20.10
CA TYR A 1134 -25.20 -7.36 19.97
C TYR A 1134 -24.33 -7.39 18.72
N LEU A 1135 -24.40 -6.28 17.98
CA LEU A 1135 -23.36 -5.87 17.05
C LEU A 1135 -22.45 -4.85 17.74
N TYR A 1136 -21.16 -4.87 17.42
CA TYR A 1136 -20.20 -3.89 17.93
C TYR A 1136 -19.53 -3.14 16.79
N HIS A 1137 -19.60 -1.81 16.85
CA HIS A 1137 -18.86 -0.93 15.96
C HIS A 1137 -17.57 -0.47 16.66
N ASP A 1138 -16.46 -1.04 16.21
CA ASP A 1138 -15.12 -0.56 16.51
C ASP A 1138 -14.92 0.85 15.90
N PRO A 1139 -14.70 1.89 16.72
CA PRO A 1139 -14.49 3.24 16.23
C PRO A 1139 -13.25 3.38 15.34
N CYS A 1140 -13.19 4.47 14.56
CA CYS A 1140 -11.97 4.81 13.81
C CYS A 1140 -10.71 4.91 14.68
N HIS A 1141 -10.90 5.31 15.95
CA HIS A 1141 -9.86 5.34 16.97
C HIS A 1141 -10.31 4.40 18.09
N THR A 1142 -9.83 3.16 18.08
CA THR A 1142 -10.13 2.23 19.18
C THR A 1142 -9.52 2.76 20.47
N PRO A 1143 -10.32 2.91 21.55
CA PRO A 1143 -9.77 3.24 22.86
C PRO A 1143 -9.09 2.04 23.54
N MET A 1144 -9.45 0.80 23.17
CA MET A 1144 -8.90 -0.43 23.76
C MET A 1144 -7.61 -0.78 23.02
N LYS A 1145 -6.46 -0.68 23.70
CA LYS A 1145 -5.13 -0.82 23.09
C LYS A 1145 -4.41 -2.12 23.47
N GLN A 1146 -4.84 -2.77 24.55
CA GLN A 1146 -4.22 -3.98 25.09
C GLN A 1146 -4.94 -5.24 24.62
N HIS A 1147 -6.27 -5.18 24.47
CA HIS A 1147 -7.11 -6.33 24.13
C HIS A 1147 -7.95 -6.08 22.87
N ASP A 1148 -8.40 -7.16 22.23
CA ASP A 1148 -9.33 -7.06 21.11
C ASP A 1148 -10.66 -6.45 21.58
N PRO A 1149 -11.18 -5.39 20.92
CA PRO A 1149 -12.38 -4.71 21.38
C PRO A 1149 -13.64 -5.57 21.42
N VAL A 1150 -13.74 -6.58 20.54
CA VAL A 1150 -14.87 -7.51 20.50
C VAL A 1150 -14.79 -8.47 21.69
N GLU A 1151 -13.59 -8.97 22.00
CA GLU A 1151 -13.36 -9.81 23.20
C GLU A 1151 -13.68 -9.05 24.49
N VAL A 1152 -13.24 -7.79 24.61
CA VAL A 1152 -13.57 -6.94 25.76
C VAL A 1152 -15.09 -6.75 25.88
N ALA A 1153 -15.77 -6.42 24.78
CA ALA A 1153 -17.23 -6.25 24.78
C ALA A 1153 -17.95 -7.56 25.14
N ALA A 1154 -17.52 -8.70 24.59
CA ALA A 1154 -18.08 -10.01 24.86
C ALA A 1154 -17.88 -10.44 26.32
N SER A 1155 -16.70 -10.17 26.89
CA SER A 1155 -16.38 -10.44 28.30
C SER A 1155 -17.23 -9.61 29.26
N LEU A 1156 -17.36 -8.31 29.01
CA LEU A 1156 -18.15 -7.41 29.85
C LEU A 1156 -19.66 -7.75 29.83
N LEU A 1157 -20.18 -8.20 28.67
CA LEU A 1157 -21.60 -8.50 28.47
C LEU A 1157 -21.97 -9.99 28.62
N GLN A 1158 -20.96 -10.86 28.78
CA GLN A 1158 -21.10 -12.32 28.89
C GLN A 1158 -21.94 -12.92 27.76
N THR A 1159 -21.69 -12.49 26.53
CA THR A 1159 -22.43 -12.92 25.33
C THR A 1159 -21.59 -12.76 24.07
N GLU A 1160 -21.93 -13.48 22.99
CA GLU A 1160 -21.28 -13.29 21.70
C GLU A 1160 -21.62 -11.90 21.15
N VAL A 1161 -20.59 -11.17 20.76
CA VAL A 1161 -20.71 -9.84 20.15
C VAL A 1161 -20.07 -9.92 18.77
N ARG A 1162 -20.79 -9.49 17.74
CA ARG A 1162 -20.26 -9.54 16.37
C ARG A 1162 -19.76 -8.19 15.91
N LEU A 1163 -18.59 -8.16 15.30
CA LEU A 1163 -18.02 -6.94 14.74
C LEU A 1163 -18.86 -6.45 13.55
N SER A 1164 -19.21 -5.17 13.57
CA SER A 1164 -19.66 -4.44 12.40
C SER A 1164 -18.56 -3.48 11.98
N ASP A 1165 -17.74 -3.95 11.04
CA ASP A 1165 -16.61 -3.20 10.50
C ASP A 1165 -17.11 -1.98 9.69
N ARG A 1166 -16.20 -1.17 9.13
CA ARG A 1166 -16.46 0.05 8.35
C ARG A 1166 -16.87 1.28 9.17
N CYS A 1167 -16.37 2.42 8.69
CA CYS A 1167 -16.61 3.74 9.27
C CYS A 1167 -18.10 4.09 9.26
N CYS A 1168 -18.60 4.68 10.34
CA CYS A 1168 -19.98 5.18 10.40
C CYS A 1168 -20.24 6.39 9.48
N GLY A 1169 -19.20 7.02 8.93
CA GLY A 1169 -19.27 8.17 8.02
C GLY A 1169 -19.67 9.50 8.65
N GLU A 1170 -20.25 9.47 9.84
CA GLU A 1170 -20.99 10.60 10.43
C GLU A 1170 -20.39 11.10 11.74
N ALA A 1171 -19.36 10.43 12.28
CA ALA A 1171 -18.68 10.84 13.50
C ALA A 1171 -17.75 12.05 13.28
N GLY A 1172 -17.55 12.83 14.35
CA GLY A 1172 -16.65 13.98 14.35
C GLY A 1172 -17.18 15.13 13.48
N THR A 1173 -16.29 15.80 12.75
CA THR A 1173 -16.63 16.92 11.87
C THR A 1173 -16.83 16.50 10.41
N LEU A 1174 -16.59 15.24 10.04
CA LEU A 1174 -16.66 14.80 8.64
C LEU A 1174 -18.08 14.95 8.06
N GLY A 1175 -19.10 14.48 8.79
CA GLY A 1175 -20.50 14.54 8.36
C GLY A 1175 -21.04 15.97 8.20
N THR A 1176 -20.36 16.99 8.72
CA THR A 1176 -20.67 18.41 8.50
C THR A 1176 -19.73 19.08 7.50
N ALA A 1177 -18.46 18.69 7.46
CA ALA A 1177 -17.44 19.22 6.56
C ALA A 1177 -17.70 18.81 5.10
N ARG A 1178 -17.91 17.50 4.89
CA ARG A 1178 -18.10 16.85 3.59
C ARG A 1178 -19.23 15.82 3.69
N PRO A 1179 -20.49 16.29 3.82
CA PRO A 1179 -21.63 15.37 3.91
C PRO A 1179 -21.70 14.45 2.69
N ASP A 1180 -21.41 14.95 1.50
CA ASP A 1180 -21.32 14.18 0.26
C ASP A 1180 -20.42 12.93 0.39
N ILE A 1181 -19.19 13.07 0.89
CA ILE A 1181 -18.27 11.94 1.15
C ILE A 1181 -18.84 11.01 2.24
N ALA A 1182 -19.36 11.60 3.32
CA ALA A 1182 -19.98 10.83 4.40
C ALA A 1182 -21.15 9.95 3.90
N ASN A 1183 -21.89 10.36 2.85
CA ASN A 1183 -22.94 9.53 2.26
C ASN A 1183 -22.39 8.28 1.55
N GLN A 1184 -21.22 8.38 0.90
CA GLN A 1184 -20.57 7.22 0.28
C GLN A 1184 -20.09 6.21 1.34
N LEU A 1185 -19.51 6.71 2.45
CA LEU A 1185 -19.14 5.87 3.59
C LEU A 1185 -20.37 5.20 4.20
N ARG A 1186 -21.47 5.96 4.32
CA ARG A 1186 -22.76 5.50 4.83
C ARG A 1186 -23.36 4.39 3.98
N PHE A 1187 -23.24 4.47 2.66
CA PHE A 1187 -23.68 3.40 1.76
C PHE A 1187 -23.05 2.06 2.16
N ARG A 1188 -21.72 2.02 2.29
CA ARG A 1188 -21.02 0.79 2.68
C ARG A 1188 -21.38 0.33 4.10
N LYS A 1189 -21.49 1.27 5.04
CA LYS A 1189 -21.87 0.94 6.42
C LYS A 1189 -23.30 0.38 6.51
N SER A 1190 -24.23 0.89 5.71
CA SER A 1190 -25.61 0.41 5.66
C SER A 1190 -25.67 -1.03 5.13
N GLU A 1191 -24.89 -1.36 4.09
CA GLU A 1191 -24.75 -2.76 3.61
C GLU A 1191 -24.19 -3.67 4.70
N GLU A 1192 -23.15 -3.24 5.42
CA GLU A 1192 -22.54 -4.00 6.51
C GLU A 1192 -23.51 -4.25 7.67
N LEU A 1193 -24.25 -3.22 8.09
CA LEU A 1193 -25.24 -3.34 9.18
C LEU A 1193 -26.39 -4.27 8.78
N ARG A 1194 -26.91 -4.17 7.56
CA ARG A 1194 -27.96 -5.08 7.07
C ARG A 1194 -27.48 -6.53 6.97
N ALA A 1195 -26.24 -6.74 6.52
CA ALA A 1195 -25.63 -8.07 6.50
C ALA A 1195 -25.57 -8.67 7.91
N GLY A 1196 -25.06 -7.90 8.90
CA GLY A 1196 -25.02 -8.34 10.30
C GLY A 1196 -26.41 -8.61 10.91
N ILE A 1197 -27.42 -7.79 10.57
CA ILE A 1197 -28.80 -8.03 11.04
C ILE A 1197 -29.38 -9.30 10.42
N ARG A 1198 -29.22 -9.51 9.10
CA ARG A 1198 -29.70 -10.72 8.42
C ARG A 1198 -29.07 -11.97 8.99
N GLU A 1199 -27.78 -11.92 9.30
CA GLU A 1199 -27.07 -13.06 9.87
C GLU A 1199 -27.53 -13.39 11.29
N LEU A 1200 -27.85 -12.38 12.10
CA LEU A 1200 -28.33 -12.57 13.48
C LEU A 1200 -29.82 -12.93 13.58
N THR A 1201 -30.67 -12.38 12.70
CA THR A 1201 -32.14 -12.42 12.83
C THR A 1201 -32.88 -13.03 11.63
N GLY A 1202 -32.23 -13.21 10.49
CA GLY A 1202 -32.88 -13.58 9.22
C GLY A 1202 -33.63 -12.45 8.52
N HIS A 1203 -33.72 -11.25 9.11
CA HIS A 1203 -34.48 -10.10 8.58
C HIS A 1203 -33.57 -8.94 8.13
N GLU A 1204 -34.12 -8.03 7.31
CA GLU A 1204 -33.40 -6.83 6.82
C GLU A 1204 -33.32 -5.69 7.85
N ARG A 1205 -34.20 -5.70 8.87
CA ARG A 1205 -34.29 -4.67 9.90
C ARG A 1205 -34.38 -5.31 11.28
N ALA A 1206 -33.79 -4.67 12.27
CA ALA A 1206 -33.87 -5.09 13.66
C ALA A 1206 -35.23 -4.70 14.25
N GLU A 1207 -36.02 -5.70 14.70
CA GLU A 1207 -37.29 -5.50 15.41
C GLU A 1207 -37.08 -5.38 16.93
N GLY A 1208 -36.06 -4.61 17.34
CA GLY A 1208 -35.72 -4.40 18.76
C GLY A 1208 -34.91 -5.52 19.43
N GLN A 1209 -34.68 -6.65 18.75
CA GLN A 1209 -33.90 -7.79 19.25
C GLN A 1209 -32.38 -7.62 19.10
N VAL A 1210 -31.91 -6.63 18.35
CA VAL A 1210 -30.47 -6.38 18.12
C VAL A 1210 -30.10 -4.95 18.52
N LYS A 1211 -29.07 -4.81 19.36
CA LYS A 1211 -28.46 -3.53 19.72
C LYS A 1211 -27.10 -3.35 19.06
N LEU A 1212 -26.76 -2.11 18.72
CA LEU A 1212 -25.45 -1.75 18.17
C LEU A 1212 -24.64 -1.00 19.23
N LEU A 1213 -23.52 -1.56 19.66
CA LEU A 1213 -22.64 -0.99 20.65
C LEU A 1213 -21.45 -0.29 20.03
N THR A 1214 -20.89 0.69 20.73
CA THR A 1214 -19.62 1.33 20.38
C THR A 1214 -18.91 1.84 21.62
N SER A 1215 -17.62 2.15 21.49
CA SER A 1215 -16.78 2.76 22.53
C SER A 1215 -16.33 4.18 22.16
N CYS A 1216 -17.06 4.85 21.26
CA CYS A 1216 -16.81 6.25 20.90
C CYS A 1216 -18.10 7.09 20.93
N PRO A 1217 -18.16 8.18 21.72
CA PRO A 1217 -19.35 9.02 21.79
C PRO A 1217 -19.74 9.66 20.44
N ALA A 1218 -18.74 10.06 19.65
CA ALA A 1218 -18.98 10.61 18.32
C ALA A 1218 -19.53 9.57 17.34
N CYS A 1219 -19.09 8.30 17.44
CA CYS A 1219 -19.63 7.22 16.64
C CYS A 1219 -21.06 6.89 17.04
N GLN A 1220 -21.40 6.94 18.34
CA GLN A 1220 -22.77 6.75 18.81
C GLN A 1220 -23.74 7.73 18.12
N GLN A 1221 -23.35 9.01 18.02
CA GLN A 1221 -24.12 10.03 17.28
C GLN A 1221 -24.33 9.65 15.82
N GLY A 1222 -23.25 9.24 15.15
CA GLY A 1222 -23.27 8.92 13.73
C GLY A 1222 -24.09 7.67 13.42
N LEU A 1223 -23.90 6.62 14.23
CA LEU A 1223 -24.63 5.36 14.12
C LEU A 1223 -26.13 5.51 14.40
N ALA A 1224 -26.52 6.41 15.31
CA ALA A 1224 -27.94 6.70 15.55
C ALA A 1224 -28.67 7.25 14.31
N ARG A 1225 -27.96 7.79 13.32
CA ARG A 1225 -28.55 8.23 12.04
C ARG A 1225 -29.02 7.07 11.16
N TYR A 1226 -28.60 5.83 11.44
CA TYR A 1226 -29.00 4.63 10.70
C TYR A 1226 -30.31 4.03 11.23
N ALA A 1227 -30.80 4.46 12.41
CA ALA A 1227 -31.96 3.87 13.07
C ALA A 1227 -33.22 3.85 12.19
N ASP A 1228 -33.50 4.94 11.46
CA ASP A 1228 -34.65 5.02 10.54
C ASP A 1228 -34.55 3.94 9.42
N GLU A 1229 -33.34 3.56 9.00
CA GLU A 1229 -33.10 2.55 7.95
C GLU A 1229 -33.00 1.12 8.49
N THR A 1230 -32.29 0.91 9.61
CA THR A 1230 -31.93 -0.44 10.11
C THR A 1230 -32.79 -0.92 11.27
N GLY A 1231 -33.47 -0.02 11.99
CA GLY A 1231 -34.17 -0.35 13.24
C GLY A 1231 -33.25 -0.58 14.44
N LEU A 1232 -31.92 -0.47 14.27
CA LEU A 1232 -30.96 -0.68 15.35
C LEU A 1232 -31.02 0.44 16.39
N LYS A 1233 -31.01 0.06 17.67
CA LYS A 1233 -30.77 0.99 18.77
C LYS A 1233 -29.28 1.02 19.09
N THR A 1234 -28.66 2.18 18.94
CA THR A 1234 -27.24 2.38 19.24
C THR A 1234 -27.05 2.72 20.71
N ASP A 1235 -26.11 2.07 21.38
CA ASP A 1235 -25.71 2.40 22.74
C ASP A 1235 -24.19 2.36 22.93
N TYR A 1236 -23.73 2.79 24.11
CA TYR A 1236 -22.34 2.79 24.51
C TYR A 1236 -22.12 1.69 25.57
N ILE A 1237 -21.00 0.94 25.48
CA ILE A 1237 -20.79 -0.27 26.33
C ILE A 1237 -20.93 0.06 27.82
N VAL A 1238 -20.23 1.08 28.33
CA VAL A 1238 -20.31 1.44 29.77
C VAL A 1238 -21.70 1.91 30.22
N VAL A 1239 -22.49 2.51 29.33
CA VAL A 1239 -23.86 2.95 29.63
C VAL A 1239 -24.79 1.75 29.73
N GLU A 1240 -24.65 0.79 28.82
CA GLU A 1240 -25.39 -0.48 28.88
C GLU A 1240 -25.02 -1.28 30.14
N LEU A 1241 -23.73 -1.33 30.51
CA LEU A 1241 -23.29 -1.96 31.77
C LEU A 1241 -23.90 -1.30 33.01
N ALA A 1242 -23.86 0.04 33.08
CA ALA A 1242 -24.45 0.78 34.19
C ALA A 1242 -25.96 0.52 34.30
N ARG A 1243 -26.69 0.55 33.18
CA ARG A 1243 -28.13 0.24 33.15
C ARG A 1243 -28.42 -1.19 33.60
N ALA A 1244 -27.65 -2.16 33.12
CA ALA A 1244 -27.86 -3.57 33.44
C ALA A 1244 -27.55 -3.90 34.90
N ARG A 1245 -26.50 -3.30 35.49
CA ARG A 1245 -26.09 -3.58 36.87
C ARG A 1245 -26.77 -2.71 37.93
N LEU A 1246 -27.06 -1.45 37.63
CA LEU A 1246 -27.58 -0.47 38.59
C LEU A 1246 -29.09 -0.16 38.39
N GLY A 1247 -29.71 -0.73 37.36
CA GLY A 1247 -31.11 -0.50 37.00
C GLY A 1247 -31.32 0.75 36.14
N GLU A 1248 -32.55 0.95 35.65
CA GLU A 1248 -32.88 2.08 34.75
C GLU A 1248 -32.72 3.47 35.41
N ASP A 1249 -32.90 3.56 36.73
CA ASP A 1249 -32.80 4.81 37.50
C ASP A 1249 -31.36 5.14 37.96
N TRP A 1250 -30.34 4.43 37.46
CA TRP A 1250 -28.96 4.51 37.91
C TRP A 1250 -28.38 5.93 37.95
N GLN A 1251 -28.75 6.77 36.98
CA GLN A 1251 -28.24 8.15 36.87
C GLN A 1251 -28.64 8.98 38.08
N ARG A 1252 -29.93 8.95 38.44
CA ARG A 1252 -30.48 9.71 39.58
C ARG A 1252 -29.84 9.21 40.88
N THR A 1253 -29.85 7.90 41.08
CA THR A 1253 -29.33 7.26 42.30
C THR A 1253 -27.84 7.56 42.49
N PHE A 1254 -27.03 7.49 41.43
CA PHE A 1254 -25.61 7.83 41.51
C PHE A 1254 -25.37 9.31 41.84
N ILE A 1255 -26.08 10.24 41.18
CA ILE A 1255 -25.93 11.69 41.42
C ILE A 1255 -26.30 12.04 42.88
N GLU A 1256 -27.37 11.46 43.41
CA GLU A 1256 -27.81 11.68 44.79
C GLU A 1256 -26.76 11.16 45.79
N ARG A 1257 -26.25 9.94 45.58
CA ARG A 1257 -25.19 9.35 46.42
C ARG A 1257 -23.89 10.15 46.36
N ALA A 1258 -23.45 10.56 45.18
CA ALA A 1258 -22.23 11.36 45.03
C ALA A 1258 -22.33 12.72 45.75
N LYS A 1259 -23.49 13.38 45.68
CA LYS A 1259 -23.73 14.65 46.41
C LYS A 1259 -23.83 14.46 47.92
N ALA A 1260 -24.25 13.29 48.39
CA ALA A 1260 -24.35 12.95 49.80
C ALA A 1260 -22.98 12.58 50.42
N GLY A 1261 -21.99 13.46 50.26
CA GLY A 1261 -20.67 13.33 50.89
C GLY A 1261 -19.61 12.55 50.08
N GLY A 1262 -19.90 12.17 48.85
CA GLY A 1262 -18.96 11.44 47.97
C GLY A 1262 -18.05 12.30 47.10
N ILE A 1263 -18.16 13.62 47.18
CA ILE A 1263 -17.37 14.57 46.39
C ILE A 1263 -16.53 15.42 47.32
N GLU A 1264 -15.23 15.27 47.22
CA GLU A 1264 -14.23 16.11 47.87
C GLU A 1264 -13.70 17.15 46.87
N ARG A 1265 -13.51 18.40 47.33
CA ARG A 1265 -13.06 19.52 46.49
C ARG A 1265 -11.79 20.11 47.06
N ILE A 1266 -10.70 19.94 46.33
CA ILE A 1266 -9.35 20.32 46.77
C ILE A 1266 -8.94 21.56 45.99
N LEU A 1267 -8.51 22.62 46.67
CA LEU A 1267 -8.07 23.86 46.02
C LEU A 1267 -6.76 23.61 45.24
N LEU A 1268 -6.73 24.00 43.97
CA LEU A 1268 -5.59 23.79 43.05
C LEU A 1268 -4.51 24.88 43.20
#